data_AF-A0A7Y3IYI8-F1
#
_entry.id   AF-A0A7Y3IYI8-F1
#
_cell.length_a   1.000
_cell.length_b   1.000
_cell.length_c   1.000
_cell.angle_alpha   90.00
_cell.angle_beta   90.00
_cell.angle_gamma   90.00
#
_symmetry.space_group_name_H-M   'P 1'
#
loop_
_entity.id
_entity.type
_entity.pdbx_description
1 polymer ?
#
loop_
_entity_poly.entity_id
_entity_poly.type
_entity_poly.pdbx_seq_one_letter_code
_entity_poly.pdbx_strand_id
1 'polypeptide(L)'
;SKALPRVYDLALEAISHGDGRVDSETLGGFVLAYQSVSTLTLGELWAIPIMLRLALLENLRRVGARITEARIHLNLAQDWANRMMAVAESDPKSLILVIADMARSDPPMVSPFIAELARRLQGHGSSLALPLTWIEQRLAESSLTVQQMVLTETQQQVADQVSVSNSIGCLRSLGATDWRIFVEAMSSVEHVLRNDVDGIYGAMDFTTRDRYRRVVARLALSCGLSETAVAHAAISLVELSRASGKGSDQTMHVGYYLIDEGLAELEVALPVKRSAFARLFRRIGQFPLTLYVGSILAITLLLAMVLLTPLRSIPFWQLFLTGIVALLAATQLATALVNWWATLWTRPELLPRMDYVHGLPANLATLVVIPTLLSGEHQINALIEALEVRYLGNQDDQLYFGLLTDFRDAAEQIMHGDASLLACAGDGIRRLNEKYPQENHDRFYLLHRPRQWDTSQRIWMGYERKRGKIADLNALLRGGGLERFSLVVGDLKVLATIKYVITLDTDTQLPRDSARKFVGAMAHPLNRPRYDESRQRVVAGYGILQPRMAASLSGADRSRYGQVFGSEPGIDPYTRSVSDVYQDLFGEGSFMGKGIYDVDAFEQALKERFPENRILSHDLLEGCYARSGLISDVHLYDEYPGSYAEDICRQQRWIRGDWQIAHWLLPHVPGPQGSSVPNPLSVLARWKILDNLRRSLVPMALVLLLLVGWTLASHAFVWTLEVLGVILVPPLLMAIVEFFGKSDDVLLWQHLTAVTENTGHNLVLAAFRIACLPHEARISLNAIIRSCWRMLISHRHLLEWRDAGSTFNSCGIVGTYLSMWACPAVVGAVLVLAWLRPIAWLAATPVLALWLAAPALAWWLSLPLRRRDARLSHQQQRFLRHTARKTWLFFERFVVEEDNWLPPDNFQELPVPVIAHRTSPTNIGLSLLANLAATDFGYITTTRLLERTSNTFRSMALLERQQGHFYNWYDTRTLQPMPPRYISSVDSGNLAGHLLTLRAGLLSLPEQPIVSLRLFEGLLDTLTLLSDTVVQHRLMLITQLQTTLERVYDEAPASLLVVQRALVLTMATAAELVVDTAVAEYEGEWGLALQRQAQDAYDELLFLVPWLSLLPVPDSLGHLDSLDKIPSLREVADGLPKILPALDACQQEAVTPAEQGWLGELKHMLALGSRRAAERQAACSELVLQASNFAAMHYGLLYDPARHLLAVGYNVDEFRRDPGFYDLLASEARLCSFIGIAQGQLPQESWFALGRMLTRVGGQHILVSWSGSMFEYLMPMLVM
;
A
#
# COMPACT_ATOMS: atom_id res chain seq x y z
N SER A 1 -35.32 -33.54 -21.36
CA SER A 1 -34.43 -32.67 -20.55
C SER A 1 -33.19 -33.38 -19.98
N LYS A 2 -32.69 -34.50 -20.54
CA LYS A 2 -31.58 -35.29 -19.94
C LYS A 2 -30.15 -34.77 -20.18
N ALA A 3 -29.95 -33.50 -20.55
CA ALA A 3 -28.63 -33.02 -21.01
C ALA A 3 -28.14 -31.68 -20.42
N LEU A 4 -28.93 -30.96 -19.61
CA LEU A 4 -28.52 -29.66 -19.04
C LEU A 4 -28.29 -29.75 -17.52
N PRO A 5 -27.34 -28.98 -16.97
CA PRO A 5 -27.19 -28.85 -15.52
C PRO A 5 -28.46 -28.27 -14.89
N ARG A 6 -28.90 -28.87 -13.79
CA ARG A 6 -30.11 -28.46 -13.06
C ARG A 6 -30.15 -26.98 -12.65
N VAL A 7 -29.00 -26.42 -12.30
CA VAL A 7 -28.85 -25.00 -11.93
C VAL A 7 -29.05 -24.08 -13.14
N TYR A 8 -28.71 -24.55 -14.34
CA TYR A 8 -28.96 -23.80 -15.57
C TYR A 8 -30.45 -23.76 -15.90
N ASP A 9 -31.16 -24.88 -15.75
CA ASP A 9 -32.62 -24.91 -15.89
C ASP A 9 -33.28 -23.98 -14.86
N LEU A 10 -32.83 -24.00 -13.60
CA LEU A 10 -33.29 -23.09 -12.55
C LEU A 10 -33.06 -21.62 -12.93
N ALA A 11 -31.90 -21.28 -13.49
CA ALA A 11 -31.58 -19.93 -13.95
C ALA A 11 -32.46 -19.50 -15.15
N LEU A 12 -32.72 -20.40 -16.10
CA LEU A 12 -33.61 -20.14 -17.24
C LEU A 12 -35.04 -19.87 -16.78
N GLU A 13 -35.57 -20.70 -15.89
CA GLU A 13 -36.93 -20.53 -15.34
C GLU A 13 -37.04 -19.22 -14.53
N ALA A 14 -36.03 -18.87 -13.74
CA ALA A 14 -36.00 -17.60 -13.03
C ALA A 14 -36.05 -16.40 -13.98
N ILE A 15 -35.33 -16.47 -15.11
CA ILE A 15 -35.27 -15.39 -16.12
C ILE A 15 -36.54 -15.35 -16.98
N SER A 16 -37.12 -16.49 -17.35
CA SER A 16 -38.36 -16.53 -18.15
C SER A 16 -39.55 -16.01 -17.35
N HIS A 17 -39.65 -16.35 -16.06
CA HIS A 17 -40.71 -15.86 -15.18
C HIS A 17 -40.50 -14.39 -14.76
N GLY A 18 -39.25 -13.92 -14.76
CA GLY A 18 -38.90 -12.54 -14.41
C GLY A 18 -38.74 -11.58 -15.61
N ASP A 19 -38.90 -12.03 -16.85
CA ASP A 19 -38.55 -11.30 -18.09
C ASP A 19 -37.18 -10.59 -18.00
N GLY A 20 -36.17 -11.35 -17.58
CA GLY A 20 -34.80 -10.85 -17.40
C GLY A 20 -34.58 -9.96 -16.18
N ARG A 21 -35.59 -9.75 -15.31
CA ARG A 21 -35.46 -9.06 -14.03
C ARG A 21 -35.39 -10.06 -12.88
N VAL A 22 -34.19 -10.22 -12.32
CA VAL A 22 -33.95 -11.03 -11.13
C VAL A 22 -33.22 -10.17 -10.11
N ASP A 23 -33.77 -10.06 -8.89
CA ASP A 23 -33.11 -9.44 -7.75
C ASP A 23 -32.72 -10.51 -6.70
N SER A 24 -31.89 -10.15 -5.72
CA SER A 24 -31.36 -11.10 -4.74
C SER A 24 -32.43 -11.71 -3.84
N GLU A 25 -33.48 -10.95 -3.52
CA GLU A 25 -34.56 -11.38 -2.62
C GLU A 25 -35.49 -12.37 -3.32
N THR A 26 -35.94 -12.06 -4.54
CA THR A 26 -36.74 -12.94 -5.39
C THR A 26 -35.97 -14.22 -5.74
N LEU A 27 -34.68 -14.11 -6.06
CA LEU A 27 -33.82 -15.27 -6.30
C LEU A 27 -33.66 -16.12 -5.04
N GLY A 28 -33.46 -15.50 -3.88
CA GLY A 28 -33.36 -16.21 -2.59
C GLY A 28 -34.64 -16.99 -2.27
N GLY A 29 -35.80 -16.34 -2.40
CA GLY A 29 -37.11 -17.00 -2.22
C GLY A 29 -37.32 -18.16 -3.20
N PHE A 30 -36.95 -17.98 -4.47
CA PHE A 30 -37.05 -19.01 -5.49
C PHE A 30 -36.16 -20.23 -5.18
N VAL A 31 -34.91 -19.99 -4.76
CA VAL A 31 -33.96 -21.05 -4.38
C VAL A 31 -34.41 -21.76 -3.10
N LEU A 32 -34.91 -21.05 -2.09
CA LEU A 32 -35.47 -21.67 -0.87
C LEU A 32 -36.67 -22.56 -1.18
N ALA A 33 -37.58 -22.11 -2.03
CA ALA A 33 -38.72 -22.90 -2.47
C ALA A 33 -38.26 -24.18 -3.20
N TYR A 34 -37.27 -24.07 -4.07
CA TYR A 34 -36.67 -25.22 -4.76
C TYR A 34 -36.03 -26.22 -3.77
N GLN A 35 -35.27 -25.70 -2.80
CA GLN A 35 -34.56 -26.50 -1.82
C GLN A 35 -35.46 -27.26 -0.84
N SER A 36 -36.74 -26.88 -0.72
CA SER A 36 -37.74 -27.64 0.05
C SER A 36 -38.01 -29.04 -0.53
N VAL A 37 -37.78 -29.23 -1.83
CA VAL A 37 -37.96 -30.52 -2.53
C VAL A 37 -36.62 -31.20 -2.75
N SER A 38 -35.61 -30.46 -3.20
CA SER A 38 -34.26 -31.00 -3.38
C SER A 38 -33.20 -29.98 -3.00
N THR A 39 -32.36 -30.36 -2.03
CA THR A 39 -31.21 -29.56 -1.61
C THR A 39 -30.21 -29.37 -2.75
N LEU A 40 -29.72 -28.14 -2.90
CA LEU A 40 -28.62 -27.82 -3.80
C LEU A 40 -27.29 -28.07 -3.09
N THR A 41 -26.30 -28.54 -3.83
CA THR A 41 -24.92 -28.67 -3.34
C THR A 41 -24.23 -27.30 -3.28
N LEU A 42 -23.17 -27.17 -2.49
CA LEU A 42 -22.34 -25.97 -2.44
C LEU A 42 -21.81 -25.57 -3.83
N GLY A 43 -21.38 -26.54 -4.63
CA GLY A 43 -20.93 -26.29 -6.00
C GLY A 43 -22.03 -25.75 -6.91
N GLU A 44 -23.26 -26.24 -6.74
CA GLU A 44 -24.43 -25.74 -7.47
C GLU A 44 -24.79 -24.29 -7.05
N LEU A 45 -24.76 -23.98 -5.75
CA LEU A 45 -25.02 -22.63 -5.25
C LEU A 45 -24.00 -21.62 -5.78
N TRP A 46 -22.71 -21.97 -5.80
CA TRP A 46 -21.65 -21.14 -6.38
C TRP A 46 -21.72 -21.01 -7.90
N ALA A 47 -22.42 -21.92 -8.60
CA ALA A 47 -22.60 -21.86 -10.05
C ALA A 47 -23.77 -20.94 -10.48
N ILE A 48 -24.74 -20.66 -9.60
CA ILE A 48 -25.90 -19.79 -9.87
C ILE A 48 -25.51 -18.46 -10.55
N PRO A 49 -24.49 -17.70 -10.09
CA PRO A 49 -24.15 -16.40 -10.68
C PRO A 49 -23.74 -16.51 -12.15
N ILE A 50 -22.93 -17.52 -12.47
CA ILE A 50 -22.43 -17.77 -13.83
C ILE A 50 -23.56 -18.27 -14.71
N MET A 51 -24.42 -19.16 -14.19
CA MET A 51 -25.58 -19.69 -14.92
C MET A 51 -26.62 -18.61 -15.22
N LEU A 52 -26.88 -17.69 -14.28
CA LEU A 52 -27.73 -16.52 -14.51
C LEU A 52 -27.14 -15.59 -15.58
N ARG A 53 -25.84 -15.31 -15.54
CA ARG A 53 -25.18 -14.51 -16.60
C ARG A 53 -25.33 -15.17 -17.96
N LEU A 54 -25.09 -16.48 -18.05
CA LEU A 54 -25.23 -17.24 -19.30
C LEU A 54 -26.67 -17.18 -19.83
N ALA A 55 -27.66 -17.38 -18.95
CA ALA A 55 -29.06 -17.34 -19.30
C ALA A 55 -29.52 -15.93 -19.74
N LEU A 56 -29.00 -14.85 -19.12
CA LEU A 56 -29.26 -13.47 -19.57
C LEU A 56 -28.61 -13.17 -20.93
N LEU A 57 -27.38 -13.64 -21.17
CA LEU A 57 -26.72 -13.52 -22.47
C LEU A 57 -27.48 -14.28 -23.56
N GLU A 58 -27.98 -15.47 -23.24
CA GLU A 58 -28.83 -16.23 -24.16
C GLU A 58 -30.16 -15.50 -24.44
N ASN A 59 -30.76 -14.86 -23.44
CA ASN A 59 -31.94 -14.01 -23.65
C ASN A 59 -31.62 -12.82 -24.59
N LEU A 60 -30.52 -12.11 -24.35
CA LEU A 60 -30.06 -11.02 -25.22
C LEU A 60 -29.76 -11.50 -26.65
N ARG A 61 -29.16 -12.68 -26.80
CA ARG A 61 -28.92 -13.29 -28.12
C ARG A 61 -30.25 -13.56 -28.84
N ARG A 62 -31.27 -14.08 -28.15
CA ARG A 62 -32.60 -14.32 -28.71
C ARG A 62 -33.28 -13.02 -29.14
N VAL A 63 -33.25 -11.98 -28.30
CA VAL A 63 -33.79 -10.65 -28.66
C VAL A 63 -33.02 -10.04 -29.83
N GLY A 64 -31.69 -10.10 -29.80
CA GLY A 64 -30.82 -9.58 -30.87
C GLY A 64 -31.04 -10.28 -32.21
N ALA A 65 -31.28 -11.60 -32.21
CA ALA A 65 -31.64 -12.33 -33.42
C ALA A 65 -32.97 -11.83 -34.01
N ARG A 66 -34.01 -11.63 -33.18
CA ARG A 66 -35.29 -11.07 -33.63
C ARG A 66 -35.15 -9.65 -34.19
N ILE A 67 -34.40 -8.77 -33.51
CA ILE A 67 -34.14 -7.40 -33.98
C ILE A 67 -33.40 -7.41 -35.31
N THR A 68 -32.44 -8.32 -35.49
CA THR A 68 -31.69 -8.45 -36.75
C THR A 68 -32.61 -8.86 -37.89
N GLU A 69 -33.49 -9.84 -37.66
CA GLU A 69 -34.50 -10.26 -38.64
C GLU A 69 -35.47 -9.13 -38.98
N ALA A 70 -36.01 -8.43 -37.97
CA ALA A 70 -36.84 -7.26 -38.17
C ALA A 70 -36.13 -6.16 -38.97
N ARG A 71 -34.82 -5.95 -38.73
CA ARG A 71 -34.02 -4.96 -39.45
C ARG A 71 -33.84 -5.29 -40.92
N ILE A 72 -33.73 -6.56 -41.29
CA ILE A 72 -33.70 -7.00 -42.69
C ILE A 72 -35.00 -6.59 -43.38
N HIS A 73 -36.15 -6.82 -42.75
CA HIS A 73 -37.46 -6.44 -43.28
C HIS A 73 -37.67 -4.92 -43.35
N LEU A 74 -37.20 -4.16 -42.35
CA LEU A 74 -37.21 -2.69 -42.36
C LEU A 74 -36.37 -2.12 -43.51
N ASN A 75 -35.16 -2.63 -43.73
CA ASN A 75 -34.30 -2.18 -44.82
C ASN A 75 -34.96 -2.46 -46.18
N LEU A 76 -35.57 -3.65 -46.35
CA LEU A 76 -36.30 -3.99 -47.57
C LEU A 76 -37.49 -3.05 -47.82
N ALA A 77 -38.25 -2.70 -46.77
CA ALA A 77 -39.34 -1.72 -46.86
C ALA A 77 -38.81 -0.32 -47.23
N GLN A 78 -37.68 0.10 -46.67
CA GLN A 78 -37.05 1.38 -47.00
C GLN A 78 -36.57 1.44 -48.44
N ASP A 79 -35.97 0.37 -48.96
CA ASP A 79 -35.52 0.31 -50.35
C ASP A 79 -36.70 0.49 -51.32
N TRP A 80 -37.83 -0.20 -51.05
CA TRP A 80 -39.04 -0.05 -51.85
C TRP A 80 -39.66 1.35 -51.71
N ALA A 81 -39.79 1.86 -50.49
CA ALA A 81 -40.33 3.20 -50.24
C ALA A 81 -39.49 4.29 -50.93
N ASN A 82 -38.16 4.22 -50.84
CA ASN A 82 -37.26 5.18 -51.47
C ASN A 82 -37.34 5.12 -53.00
N ARG A 83 -37.41 3.91 -53.59
CA ARG A 83 -37.63 3.75 -55.04
C ARG A 83 -38.97 4.36 -55.48
N MET A 84 -40.03 4.15 -54.70
CA MET A 84 -41.35 4.71 -54.98
C MET A 84 -41.36 6.24 -54.87
N MET A 85 -40.77 6.81 -53.82
CA MET A 85 -40.68 8.27 -53.64
C MET A 85 -39.85 8.92 -54.75
N ALA A 86 -38.67 8.38 -55.07
CA ALA A 86 -37.81 8.90 -56.12
C ALA A 86 -38.50 8.91 -57.49
N VAL A 87 -39.20 7.81 -57.84
CA VAL A 87 -39.95 7.72 -59.10
C VAL A 87 -41.20 8.60 -59.07
N ALA A 88 -41.87 8.74 -57.93
CA ALA A 88 -43.00 9.66 -57.80
C ALA A 88 -42.60 11.14 -57.97
N GLU A 89 -41.36 11.52 -57.62
CA GLU A 89 -40.82 12.87 -57.85
C GLU A 89 -40.32 13.07 -59.28
N SER A 90 -39.63 12.08 -59.88
CA SER A 90 -39.00 12.22 -61.19
C SER A 90 -39.89 11.85 -62.39
N ASP A 91 -40.73 10.82 -62.24
CA ASP A 91 -41.61 10.30 -63.30
C ASP A 91 -42.83 9.53 -62.72
N PRO A 92 -43.91 10.26 -62.32
CA PRO A 92 -45.08 9.68 -61.66
C PRO A 92 -45.78 8.57 -62.46
N LYS A 93 -45.65 8.55 -63.80
CA LYS A 93 -46.27 7.52 -64.65
C LYS A 93 -45.60 6.16 -64.50
N SER A 94 -44.31 6.15 -64.18
CA SER A 94 -43.52 4.93 -63.98
C SER A 94 -43.67 4.32 -62.59
N LEU A 95 -44.37 4.99 -61.65
CA LEU A 95 -44.62 4.46 -60.30
C LEU A 95 -45.36 3.12 -60.31
N ILE A 96 -46.28 2.92 -61.27
CA ILE A 96 -47.05 1.68 -61.40
C ILE A 96 -46.14 0.47 -61.71
N LEU A 97 -45.02 0.69 -62.42
CA LEU A 97 -44.03 -0.34 -62.73
C LEU A 97 -43.29 -0.77 -61.47
N VAL A 98 -42.92 0.19 -60.61
CA VAL A 98 -42.25 -0.07 -59.33
C VAL A 98 -43.17 -0.84 -58.37
N ILE A 99 -44.45 -0.49 -58.31
CA ILE A 99 -45.45 -1.23 -57.52
C ILE A 99 -45.61 -2.66 -58.07
N ALA A 100 -45.67 -2.83 -59.39
CA ALA A 100 -45.77 -4.13 -60.02
C ALA A 100 -44.50 -4.99 -59.85
N ASP A 101 -43.31 -4.38 -59.79
CA ASP A 101 -42.05 -5.05 -59.48
C ASP A 101 -42.00 -5.48 -58.01
N MET A 102 -42.44 -4.62 -57.08
CA MET A 102 -42.58 -4.98 -55.67
C MET A 102 -43.55 -6.14 -55.49
N ALA A 103 -44.74 -6.06 -56.08
CA ALA A 103 -45.75 -7.12 -56.01
C ALA A 103 -45.25 -8.45 -56.61
N ARG A 104 -44.40 -8.41 -57.65
CA ARG A 104 -43.76 -9.61 -58.22
C ARG A 104 -42.64 -10.18 -57.35
N SER A 105 -41.99 -9.35 -56.55
CA SER A 105 -40.93 -9.78 -55.63
C SER A 105 -41.44 -10.50 -54.38
N ASP A 106 -42.76 -10.52 -54.16
CA ASP A 106 -43.47 -11.17 -53.04
C ASP A 106 -42.85 -10.84 -51.66
N PRO A 107 -42.82 -9.56 -51.26
CA PRO A 107 -42.21 -9.17 -49.99
C PRO A 107 -43.00 -9.76 -48.81
N PRO A 108 -42.32 -10.16 -47.72
CA PRO A 108 -42.97 -10.76 -46.57
C PRO A 108 -43.91 -9.76 -45.88
N MET A 109 -45.17 -10.15 -45.70
CA MET A 109 -46.23 -9.36 -45.05
C MET A 109 -46.12 -9.38 -43.52
N VAL A 110 -44.93 -9.13 -42.99
CA VAL A 110 -44.61 -9.11 -41.56
C VAL A 110 -44.73 -7.69 -40.98
N SER A 111 -44.95 -7.57 -39.67
CA SER A 111 -45.17 -6.28 -39.00
C SER A 111 -44.09 -5.22 -39.26
N PRO A 112 -42.76 -5.53 -39.29
CA PRO A 112 -41.73 -4.51 -39.49
C PRO A 112 -41.77 -3.94 -40.92
N PHE A 113 -41.98 -4.79 -41.92
CA PHE A 113 -42.05 -4.38 -43.32
C PHE A 113 -43.24 -3.44 -43.56
N ILE A 114 -44.42 -3.84 -43.09
CA ILE A 114 -45.67 -3.09 -43.27
C ILE A 114 -45.63 -1.76 -42.52
N ALA A 115 -45.18 -1.77 -41.26
CA ALA A 115 -45.15 -0.57 -40.44
C ALA A 115 -44.22 0.51 -41.02
N GLU A 116 -43.03 0.14 -41.47
CA GLU A 116 -42.07 1.09 -42.06
C GLU A 116 -42.51 1.59 -43.43
N LEU A 117 -43.06 0.71 -44.28
CA LEU A 117 -43.56 1.09 -45.59
C LEU A 117 -44.76 2.04 -45.46
N ALA A 118 -45.70 1.76 -44.55
CA ALA A 118 -46.82 2.64 -44.25
C ALA A 118 -46.35 3.99 -43.71
N ARG A 119 -45.45 3.98 -42.71
CA ARG A 119 -44.89 5.20 -42.09
C ARG A 119 -44.20 6.12 -43.09
N ARG A 120 -43.51 5.57 -44.10
CA ARG A 120 -42.78 6.33 -45.12
C ARG A 120 -43.70 6.90 -46.20
N LEU A 121 -44.70 6.14 -46.65
CA LEU A 121 -45.57 6.52 -47.77
C LEU A 121 -46.76 7.38 -47.33
N GLN A 122 -47.23 7.23 -46.08
CA GLN A 122 -48.35 7.99 -45.54
C GLN A 122 -48.00 9.49 -45.48
N GLY A 123 -48.86 10.34 -46.06
CA GLY A 123 -48.71 11.80 -46.06
C GLY A 123 -47.99 12.41 -47.27
N HIS A 124 -47.45 11.62 -48.20
CA HIS A 124 -46.61 12.11 -49.32
C HIS A 124 -47.35 12.28 -50.68
N GLY A 125 -48.60 12.75 -50.67
CA GLY A 125 -49.38 13.07 -51.88
C GLY A 125 -50.21 11.91 -52.45
N SER A 126 -51.16 12.23 -53.34
CA SER A 126 -52.16 11.28 -53.85
C SER A 126 -51.59 10.18 -54.75
N SER A 127 -50.41 10.39 -55.36
CA SER A 127 -49.72 9.40 -56.20
C SER A 127 -49.22 8.19 -55.41
N LEU A 128 -48.89 8.35 -54.12
CA LEU A 128 -48.38 7.29 -53.25
C LEU A 128 -49.48 6.57 -52.45
N ALA A 129 -50.76 6.85 -52.71
CA ALA A 129 -51.89 6.14 -52.12
C ALA A 129 -52.05 4.72 -52.70
N LEU A 130 -51.74 4.52 -53.98
CA LEU A 130 -51.86 3.24 -54.71
C LEU A 130 -51.08 2.07 -54.06
N PRO A 131 -49.79 2.21 -53.68
CA PRO A 131 -49.07 1.17 -52.97
C PRO A 131 -49.69 0.82 -51.61
N LEU A 132 -50.20 1.83 -50.86
CA LEU A 132 -50.85 1.61 -49.57
C LEU A 132 -52.15 0.82 -49.73
N THR A 133 -52.97 1.16 -50.72
CA THR A 133 -54.20 0.43 -51.03
C THR A 133 -53.91 -1.02 -51.45
N TRP A 134 -52.81 -1.26 -52.19
CA TRP A 134 -52.38 -2.62 -52.54
C TRP A 134 -52.02 -3.44 -51.30
N ILE A 135 -51.29 -2.86 -50.35
CA ILE A 135 -50.96 -3.50 -49.07
C ILE A 135 -52.22 -3.78 -48.24
N GLU A 136 -53.14 -2.83 -48.17
CA GLU A 136 -54.42 -3.00 -47.46
C GLU A 136 -55.23 -4.17 -48.04
N GLN A 137 -55.29 -4.29 -49.37
CA GLN A 137 -55.95 -5.43 -50.02
C GLN A 137 -55.27 -6.76 -49.69
N ARG A 138 -53.93 -6.81 -49.71
CA ARG A 138 -53.17 -8.01 -49.36
C ARG A 138 -53.32 -8.42 -47.89
N LEU A 139 -53.35 -7.47 -46.96
CA LEU A 139 -53.59 -7.76 -45.55
C LEU A 139 -55.03 -8.20 -45.29
N ALA A 140 -56.00 -7.67 -46.05
CA ALA A 140 -57.40 -8.06 -45.95
C ALA A 140 -57.63 -9.54 -46.34
N GLU A 141 -56.82 -10.11 -47.24
CA GLU A 141 -56.84 -11.56 -47.54
C GLU A 141 -56.54 -12.41 -46.29
N SER A 142 -55.80 -11.87 -45.33
CA SER A 142 -55.45 -12.50 -44.04
C SER A 142 -56.23 -11.92 -42.85
N SER A 143 -57.29 -11.14 -43.08
CA SER A 143 -58.09 -10.46 -42.03
C SER A 143 -57.28 -9.52 -41.10
N LEU A 144 -56.15 -8.99 -41.59
CA LEU A 144 -55.31 -8.03 -40.87
C LEU A 144 -55.46 -6.63 -41.46
N THR A 145 -55.19 -5.60 -40.65
CA THR A 145 -55.15 -4.20 -41.12
C THR A 145 -53.77 -3.59 -40.93
N VAL A 146 -53.44 -2.56 -41.72
CA VAL A 146 -52.18 -1.81 -41.57
C VAL A 146 -52.04 -1.26 -40.15
N GLN A 147 -53.12 -0.74 -39.56
CA GLN A 147 -53.12 -0.20 -38.21
C GLN A 147 -52.80 -1.28 -37.15
N GLN A 148 -53.32 -2.49 -37.30
CA GLN A 148 -52.99 -3.62 -36.41
C GLN A 148 -51.53 -4.04 -36.56
N MET A 149 -50.98 -4.05 -37.78
CA MET A 149 -49.57 -4.38 -38.02
C MET A 149 -48.63 -3.34 -37.41
N VAL A 150 -48.96 -2.05 -37.54
CA VAL A 150 -48.22 -0.95 -36.90
C VAL A 150 -48.27 -1.04 -35.37
N LEU A 151 -49.44 -1.34 -34.79
CA LEU A 151 -49.60 -1.52 -33.35
C LEU A 151 -48.76 -2.72 -32.85
N THR A 152 -48.83 -3.84 -33.56
CA THR A 152 -48.08 -5.07 -33.23
C THR A 152 -46.58 -4.82 -33.27
N GLU A 153 -46.09 -4.12 -34.29
CA GLU A 153 -44.67 -3.74 -34.39
C GLU A 153 -44.24 -2.83 -33.24
N THR A 154 -45.06 -1.84 -32.90
CA THR A 154 -44.76 -0.92 -31.80
C THR A 154 -44.71 -1.65 -30.46
N GLN A 155 -45.66 -2.56 -30.21
CA GLN A 155 -45.66 -3.41 -29.01
C GLN A 155 -44.43 -4.32 -28.95
N GLN A 156 -44.05 -4.93 -30.07
CA GLN A 156 -42.88 -5.80 -30.15
C GLN A 156 -41.57 -5.02 -29.90
N GLN A 157 -41.41 -3.83 -30.49
CA GLN A 157 -40.24 -2.97 -30.26
C GLN A 157 -40.13 -2.53 -28.80
N VAL A 158 -41.25 -2.15 -28.16
CA VAL A 158 -41.28 -1.82 -26.73
C VAL A 158 -40.91 -3.03 -25.88
N ALA A 159 -41.46 -4.21 -26.17
CA ALA A 159 -41.15 -5.44 -25.45
C ALA A 159 -39.66 -5.82 -25.58
N ASP A 160 -39.09 -5.75 -26.79
CA ASP A 160 -37.68 -6.04 -27.03
C ASP A 160 -36.78 -4.99 -26.33
N GLN A 161 -37.14 -3.70 -26.35
CA GLN A 161 -36.41 -2.66 -25.62
C GLN A 161 -36.43 -2.89 -24.10
N VAL A 162 -37.58 -3.24 -23.54
CA VAL A 162 -37.72 -3.54 -22.11
C VAL A 162 -36.92 -4.79 -21.74
N SER A 163 -37.00 -5.87 -22.52
CA SER A 163 -36.27 -7.11 -22.25
C SER A 163 -34.75 -6.92 -22.34
N VAL A 164 -34.27 -6.11 -23.30
CA VAL A 164 -32.84 -5.71 -23.37
C VAL A 164 -32.44 -4.88 -22.15
N SER A 165 -33.25 -3.88 -21.78
CA SER A 165 -33.01 -3.02 -20.61
C SER A 165 -32.95 -3.84 -19.32
N ASN A 166 -33.93 -4.72 -19.09
CA ASN A 166 -33.98 -5.63 -17.94
C ASN A 166 -32.77 -6.56 -17.91
N SER A 167 -32.42 -7.18 -19.05
CA SER A 167 -31.30 -8.12 -19.12
C SER A 167 -29.96 -7.44 -18.83
N ILE A 168 -29.72 -6.24 -19.38
CA ILE A 168 -28.52 -5.45 -19.10
C ILE A 168 -28.51 -4.96 -17.64
N GLY A 169 -29.66 -4.50 -17.14
CA GLY A 169 -29.83 -4.08 -15.74
C GLY A 169 -29.54 -5.21 -14.76
N CYS A 170 -30.04 -6.42 -15.03
CA CYS A 170 -29.79 -7.61 -14.23
C CYS A 170 -28.32 -8.03 -14.32
N LEU A 171 -27.70 -8.04 -15.51
CA LEU A 171 -26.25 -8.32 -15.65
C LEU A 171 -25.41 -7.38 -14.76
N ARG A 172 -25.74 -6.09 -14.71
CA ARG A 172 -25.08 -5.12 -13.83
C ARG A 172 -25.35 -5.42 -12.35
N SER A 173 -26.57 -5.79 -11.98
CA SER A 173 -26.94 -6.18 -10.61
C SER A 173 -26.22 -7.46 -10.15
N LEU A 174 -26.11 -8.48 -11.01
CA LEU A 174 -25.38 -9.72 -10.74
C LEU A 174 -23.88 -9.47 -10.53
N GLY A 175 -23.31 -8.46 -11.19
CA GLY A 175 -21.93 -8.03 -10.98
C GLY A 175 -21.71 -7.35 -9.63
N ALA A 176 -22.75 -6.71 -9.08
CA ALA A 176 -22.71 -5.96 -7.83
C ALA A 176 -23.11 -6.75 -6.57
N THR A 177 -23.73 -7.92 -6.75
CA THR A 177 -24.24 -8.74 -5.64
C THR A 177 -23.09 -9.46 -4.93
N ASP A 178 -23.03 -9.38 -3.59
CA ASP A 178 -22.10 -10.20 -2.82
C ASP A 178 -22.63 -11.64 -2.71
N TRP A 179 -22.18 -12.47 -3.65
CA TRP A 179 -22.54 -13.88 -3.71
C TRP A 179 -22.08 -14.69 -2.50
N ARG A 180 -21.12 -14.19 -1.71
CA ARG A 180 -20.67 -14.86 -0.47
C ARG A 180 -21.81 -14.95 0.54
N ILE A 181 -22.50 -13.83 0.76
CA ILE A 181 -23.63 -13.74 1.70
C ILE A 181 -24.79 -14.59 1.19
N PHE A 182 -25.09 -14.51 -0.12
CA PHE A 182 -26.14 -15.31 -0.73
C PHE A 182 -25.90 -16.82 -0.54
N VAL A 183 -24.69 -17.30 -0.83
CA VAL A 183 -24.36 -18.72 -0.68
C VAL A 183 -24.37 -19.15 0.78
N GLU A 184 -23.90 -18.34 1.73
CA GLU A 184 -24.02 -18.63 3.17
C GLU A 184 -25.48 -18.74 3.60
N ALA A 185 -26.33 -17.80 3.22
CA ALA A 185 -27.74 -17.80 3.59
C ALA A 185 -28.51 -19.01 3.02
N MET A 186 -28.17 -19.44 1.80
CA MET A 186 -28.86 -20.53 1.10
C MET A 186 -28.27 -21.93 1.40
N SER A 187 -27.10 -22.02 2.01
CA SER A 187 -26.38 -23.30 2.20
C SER A 187 -26.90 -24.08 3.41
N SER A 188 -27.42 -25.28 3.17
CA SER A 188 -27.78 -26.22 4.23
C SER A 188 -26.58 -26.67 5.08
N VAL A 189 -25.39 -26.80 4.47
CA VAL A 189 -24.15 -27.12 5.17
C VAL A 189 -23.76 -26.01 6.14
N GLU A 190 -23.89 -24.74 5.72
CA GLU A 190 -23.61 -23.57 6.58
C GLU A 190 -24.52 -23.57 7.81
N HIS A 191 -25.83 -23.82 7.63
CA HIS A 191 -26.79 -23.90 8.74
C HIS A 191 -26.46 -25.02 9.74
N VAL A 192 -25.96 -26.17 9.26
CA VAL A 192 -25.54 -27.28 10.15
C VAL A 192 -24.26 -26.92 10.92
N LEU A 193 -23.24 -26.38 10.25
CA LEU A 193 -21.97 -26.03 10.90
C LEU A 193 -22.11 -24.88 11.91
N ARG A 194 -23.11 -24.01 11.75
CA ARG A 194 -23.45 -22.97 12.75
C ARG A 194 -23.94 -23.52 14.08
N ASN A 195 -24.36 -24.78 14.14
CA ASN A 195 -24.70 -25.47 15.40
C ASN A 195 -23.46 -25.96 16.16
N ASP A 196 -22.25 -25.55 15.76
CA ASP A 196 -21.02 -25.77 16.53
C ASP A 196 -21.20 -25.28 17.97
N VAL A 197 -20.69 -26.06 18.91
CA VAL A 197 -21.14 -26.07 20.31
C VAL A 197 -20.94 -24.73 21.04
N ASP A 198 -19.95 -23.95 20.64
CA ASP A 198 -19.60 -22.66 21.23
C ASP A 198 -19.93 -21.47 20.30
N GLY A 199 -20.64 -21.72 19.18
CA GLY A 199 -20.91 -20.71 18.15
C GLY A 199 -19.66 -20.14 17.47
N ILE A 200 -18.48 -20.72 17.74
CA ILE A 200 -17.18 -20.26 17.23
C ILE A 200 -17.20 -20.24 15.70
N TYR A 201 -17.75 -21.28 15.06
CA TYR A 201 -17.86 -21.35 13.61
C TYR A 201 -18.46 -20.08 12.99
N GLY A 202 -19.55 -19.54 13.57
CA GLY A 202 -20.22 -18.34 13.08
C GLY A 202 -19.40 -17.05 13.26
N ALA A 203 -18.47 -17.03 14.22
CA ALA A 203 -17.56 -15.92 14.49
C ALA A 203 -16.22 -16.01 13.73
N MET A 204 -15.98 -17.08 12.97
CA MET A 204 -14.80 -17.21 12.11
C MET A 204 -14.90 -16.30 10.89
N ASP A 205 -13.77 -15.95 10.29
CA ASP A 205 -13.78 -15.21 9.03
C ASP A 205 -14.38 -16.03 7.87
N PHE A 206 -14.87 -15.34 6.85
CA PHE A 206 -15.48 -15.97 5.69
C PHE A 206 -14.55 -17.01 5.03
N THR A 207 -13.23 -16.71 4.93
CA THR A 207 -12.29 -17.61 4.24
C THR A 207 -12.07 -18.92 4.98
N THR A 208 -12.06 -18.90 6.32
CA THR A 208 -12.02 -20.12 7.15
C THR A 208 -13.32 -20.90 7.04
N ARG A 209 -14.49 -20.24 7.13
CA ARG A 209 -15.80 -20.91 6.97
C ARG A 209 -15.94 -21.58 5.60
N ASP A 210 -15.55 -20.88 4.54
CA ASP A 210 -15.56 -21.43 3.18
C ASP A 210 -14.60 -22.62 3.02
N ARG A 211 -13.43 -22.60 3.67
CA ARG A 211 -12.50 -23.75 3.69
C ARG A 211 -13.18 -24.99 4.31
N TYR A 212 -13.87 -24.83 5.44
CA TYR A 212 -14.54 -25.95 6.11
C TYR A 212 -15.64 -26.55 5.22
N ARG A 213 -16.46 -25.69 4.60
CA ARG A 213 -17.48 -26.10 3.62
C ARG A 213 -16.90 -26.85 2.42
N ARG A 214 -15.76 -26.38 1.88
CA ARG A 214 -15.06 -27.09 0.79
C ARG A 214 -14.55 -28.46 1.19
N VAL A 215 -14.13 -28.68 2.44
CA VAL A 215 -13.78 -30.01 2.93
C VAL A 215 -15.01 -30.92 2.97
N VAL A 216 -16.13 -30.44 3.51
CA VAL A 216 -17.40 -31.18 3.56
C VAL A 216 -17.82 -31.62 2.15
N ALA A 217 -17.81 -30.71 1.18
CA ALA A 217 -18.14 -31.01 -0.22
C ALA A 217 -17.21 -32.09 -0.83
N ARG A 218 -15.90 -31.99 -0.56
CA ARG A 218 -14.90 -32.98 -1.02
C ARG A 218 -15.15 -34.36 -0.42
N LEU A 219 -15.45 -34.43 0.88
CA LEU A 219 -15.73 -35.69 1.57
C LEU A 219 -17.04 -36.31 1.08
N ALA A 220 -18.10 -35.52 0.89
CA ALA A 220 -19.38 -35.96 0.36
C ALA A 220 -19.25 -36.67 -1.00
N LEU A 221 -18.48 -36.09 -1.92
CA LEU A 221 -18.16 -36.71 -3.21
C LEU A 221 -17.44 -38.06 -3.06
N SER A 222 -16.58 -38.21 -2.05
CA SER A 222 -15.78 -39.41 -1.85
C SER A 222 -16.53 -40.57 -1.15
N CYS A 223 -17.54 -40.26 -0.33
CA CYS A 223 -18.36 -41.25 0.37
C CYS A 223 -19.70 -41.54 -0.33
N GLY A 224 -20.13 -40.67 -1.24
CA GLY A 224 -21.43 -40.77 -1.91
C GLY A 224 -22.63 -40.41 -1.01
N LEU A 225 -22.38 -39.72 0.10
CA LEU A 225 -23.41 -39.16 0.99
C LEU A 225 -23.70 -37.70 0.61
N SER A 226 -24.81 -37.14 1.13
CA SER A 226 -25.08 -35.71 0.99
C SER A 226 -24.08 -34.86 1.79
N GLU A 227 -23.82 -33.64 1.32
CA GLU A 227 -22.94 -32.69 2.03
C GLU A 227 -23.45 -32.39 3.44
N THR A 228 -24.78 -32.32 3.63
CA THR A 228 -25.43 -32.15 4.93
C THR A 228 -25.16 -33.31 5.90
N ALA A 229 -25.18 -34.55 5.41
CA ALA A 229 -24.92 -35.73 6.25
C ALA A 229 -23.47 -35.75 6.75
N VAL A 230 -22.51 -35.34 5.91
CA VAL A 230 -21.11 -35.21 6.30
C VAL A 230 -20.92 -34.11 7.34
N ALA A 231 -21.59 -32.96 7.18
CA ALA A 231 -21.56 -31.88 8.17
C ALA A 231 -22.12 -32.33 9.53
N HIS A 232 -23.24 -33.07 9.55
CA HIS A 232 -23.78 -33.64 10.78
C HIS A 232 -22.83 -34.62 11.45
N ALA A 233 -22.16 -35.49 10.69
CA ALA A 233 -21.18 -36.43 11.24
C ALA A 233 -20.02 -35.71 11.95
N ALA A 234 -19.55 -34.58 11.40
CA ALA A 234 -18.52 -33.76 12.04
C ALA A 234 -19.00 -33.15 13.37
N ILE A 235 -20.23 -32.61 13.41
CA ILE A 235 -20.83 -32.06 14.63
C ILE A 235 -21.06 -33.17 15.68
N SER A 236 -21.53 -34.34 15.28
CA SER A 236 -21.73 -35.46 16.22
C SER A 236 -20.42 -35.92 16.88
N LEU A 237 -19.27 -35.85 16.19
CA LEU A 237 -17.97 -36.15 16.81
C LEU A 237 -17.57 -35.11 17.86
N VAL A 238 -17.88 -33.83 17.61
CA VAL A 238 -17.68 -32.75 18.60
C VAL A 238 -18.53 -33.00 19.84
N GLU A 239 -19.81 -33.33 19.66
CA GLU A 239 -20.72 -33.64 20.77
C GLU A 239 -20.25 -34.84 21.59
N LEU A 240 -19.75 -35.90 20.92
CA LEU A 240 -19.19 -37.08 21.56
C LEU A 240 -17.92 -36.75 22.36
N SER A 241 -17.02 -35.95 21.80
CA SER A 241 -15.80 -35.49 22.48
C SER A 241 -16.13 -34.71 23.75
N ARG A 242 -17.11 -33.80 23.68
CA ARG A 242 -17.60 -33.06 24.84
C ARG A 242 -18.22 -33.97 25.91
N ALA A 243 -19.08 -34.91 25.50
CA ALA A 243 -19.72 -35.86 26.41
C ALA A 243 -18.70 -36.73 27.17
N SER A 244 -17.53 -36.99 26.57
CA SER A 244 -16.46 -37.76 27.21
C SER A 244 -15.74 -37.02 28.34
N GLY A 245 -15.88 -35.69 28.45
CA GLY A 245 -15.24 -34.84 29.47
C GLY A 245 -13.71 -34.83 29.44
N LYS A 246 -13.08 -35.50 28.46
CA LYS A 246 -11.62 -35.64 28.29
C LYS A 246 -11.06 -34.86 27.10
N GLY A 247 -11.92 -34.18 26.34
CA GLY A 247 -11.53 -33.38 25.18
C GLY A 247 -10.80 -32.08 25.57
N SER A 248 -9.87 -31.63 24.72
CA SER A 248 -9.32 -30.26 24.76
C SER A 248 -10.23 -29.29 24.01
N ASP A 249 -10.07 -27.98 24.23
CA ASP A 249 -10.78 -26.91 23.49
C ASP A 249 -10.77 -27.12 21.95
N GLN A 250 -9.68 -27.69 21.40
CA GLN A 250 -9.56 -27.98 19.97
C GLN A 250 -10.51 -29.10 19.54
N THR A 251 -10.56 -30.19 20.30
CA THR A 251 -11.46 -31.33 20.01
C THR A 251 -12.94 -31.01 20.24
N MET A 252 -13.23 -29.88 20.89
CA MET A 252 -14.59 -29.36 21.07
C MET A 252 -15.02 -28.40 19.94
N HIS A 253 -14.17 -28.18 18.93
CA HIS A 253 -14.48 -27.34 17.78
C HIS A 253 -14.57 -28.18 16.50
N VAL A 254 -15.60 -27.92 15.68
CA VAL A 254 -15.82 -28.64 14.41
C VAL A 254 -14.62 -28.61 13.45
N GLY A 255 -13.81 -27.54 13.49
CA GLY A 255 -12.62 -27.41 12.66
C GLY A 255 -11.58 -28.52 12.87
N TYR A 256 -11.47 -29.06 14.08
CA TYR A 256 -10.52 -30.14 14.38
C TYR A 256 -10.81 -31.40 13.55
N TYR A 257 -12.10 -31.71 13.35
CA TYR A 257 -12.56 -32.86 12.57
C TYR A 257 -12.61 -32.60 11.06
N LEU A 258 -12.47 -31.35 10.62
CA LEU A 258 -12.52 -30.99 9.20
C LEU A 258 -11.14 -30.70 8.61
N ILE A 259 -10.28 -29.96 9.30
CA ILE A 259 -9.02 -29.48 8.73
C ILE A 259 -7.76 -29.91 9.51
N ASP A 260 -7.92 -30.55 10.67
CA ASP A 260 -6.80 -30.94 11.54
C ASP A 260 -6.74 -32.47 11.76
N GLU A 261 -6.01 -32.93 12.77
CA GLU A 261 -5.78 -34.36 13.08
C GLU A 261 -7.09 -35.18 13.21
N GLY A 262 -8.18 -34.57 13.69
CA GLY A 262 -9.50 -35.21 13.84
C GLY A 262 -10.16 -35.60 12.50
N LEU A 263 -9.68 -35.08 11.37
CA LEU A 263 -10.15 -35.50 10.04
C LEU A 263 -9.99 -37.01 9.84
N ALA A 264 -8.95 -37.61 10.40
CA ALA A 264 -8.77 -39.06 10.32
C ALA A 264 -9.91 -39.84 10.99
N GLU A 265 -10.44 -39.33 12.09
CA GLU A 265 -11.55 -39.94 12.83
C GLU A 265 -12.87 -39.77 12.06
N LEU A 266 -13.12 -38.58 11.50
CA LEU A 266 -14.29 -38.32 10.65
C LEU A 266 -14.29 -39.23 9.41
N GLU A 267 -13.15 -39.42 8.77
CA GLU A 267 -13.01 -40.29 7.61
C GLU A 267 -13.24 -41.78 7.94
N VAL A 268 -13.01 -42.20 9.18
CA VAL A 268 -13.32 -43.56 9.66
C VAL A 268 -14.81 -43.70 9.97
N ALA A 269 -15.44 -42.66 10.51
CA ALA A 269 -16.88 -42.62 10.76
C ALA A 269 -17.72 -42.64 9.48
N LEU A 270 -17.15 -42.17 8.35
CA LEU A 270 -17.81 -42.10 7.05
C LEU A 270 -17.40 -43.28 6.13
N PRO A 271 -18.28 -43.76 5.23
CA PRO A 271 -17.96 -44.81 4.26
C PRO A 271 -17.10 -44.28 3.08
N VAL A 272 -15.94 -43.71 3.37
CA VAL A 272 -15.05 -43.07 2.38
C VAL A 272 -14.41 -44.11 1.46
N LYS A 273 -14.70 -44.07 0.15
CA LYS A 273 -14.06 -44.96 -0.83
C LYS A 273 -12.67 -44.44 -1.18
N ARG A 274 -11.62 -45.10 -0.65
CA ARG A 274 -10.23 -44.74 -0.98
C ARG A 274 -9.59 -45.63 -2.01
N SER A 275 -8.93 -45.01 -2.98
CA SER A 275 -7.99 -45.71 -3.86
C SER A 275 -6.86 -46.34 -3.03
N ALA A 276 -6.32 -47.47 -3.51
CA ALA A 276 -5.15 -48.10 -2.88
C ALA A 276 -3.94 -47.16 -2.84
N PHE A 277 -3.82 -46.30 -3.86
CA PHE A 277 -2.81 -45.26 -3.97
C PHE A 277 -2.93 -44.22 -2.85
N ALA A 278 -4.13 -43.72 -2.56
CA ALA A 278 -4.35 -42.77 -1.46
C ALA A 278 -4.01 -43.37 -0.09
N ARG A 279 -4.26 -44.67 0.11
CA ARG A 279 -3.85 -45.38 1.34
C ARG A 279 -2.34 -45.49 1.48
N LEU A 280 -1.63 -45.76 0.38
CA LEU A 280 -0.17 -45.80 0.36
C LEU A 280 0.44 -44.42 0.64
N PHE A 281 -0.05 -43.37 -0.03
CA PHE A 281 0.41 -41.99 0.19
C PHE A 281 0.16 -41.51 1.61
N ARG A 282 -0.96 -41.88 2.25
CA ARG A 282 -1.20 -41.56 3.67
C ARG A 282 -0.19 -42.25 4.59
N ARG A 283 0.13 -43.53 4.36
CA ARG A 283 1.15 -44.25 5.15
C ARG A 283 2.54 -43.66 4.98
N ILE A 284 2.88 -43.23 3.76
CA ILE A 284 4.12 -42.51 3.44
C ILE A 284 4.12 -41.14 4.18
N GLY A 285 2.99 -40.42 4.14
CA GLY A 285 2.80 -39.13 4.82
C GLY A 285 2.82 -39.17 6.35
N GLN A 286 2.89 -40.35 7.00
CA GLN A 286 3.08 -40.47 8.44
C GLN A 286 4.53 -40.20 8.89
N PHE A 287 5.49 -40.21 7.96
CA PHE A 287 6.91 -39.94 8.23
C PHE A 287 7.45 -38.83 7.31
N PRO A 288 6.83 -37.63 7.31
CA PRO A 288 7.18 -36.58 6.35
C PRO A 288 8.64 -36.15 6.51
N LEU A 289 9.15 -36.11 7.74
CA LEU A 289 10.52 -35.68 8.01
C LEU A 289 11.55 -36.68 7.48
N THR A 290 11.31 -37.98 7.67
CA THR A 290 12.21 -39.04 7.22
C THR A 290 12.28 -39.08 5.70
N LEU A 291 11.16 -38.87 5.00
CA LEU A 291 11.12 -38.82 3.54
C LEU A 291 11.79 -37.55 3.00
N TYR A 292 11.53 -36.41 3.63
CA TYR A 292 12.12 -35.13 3.25
C TYR A 292 13.64 -35.15 3.42
N VAL A 293 14.15 -35.44 4.63
CA VAL A 293 15.60 -35.52 4.88
C VAL A 293 16.23 -36.69 4.12
N GLY A 294 15.54 -37.83 4.03
CA GLY A 294 16.01 -39.02 3.31
C GLY A 294 16.17 -38.80 1.81
N SER A 295 15.25 -38.06 1.17
CA SER A 295 15.35 -37.68 -0.24
C SER A 295 16.48 -36.68 -0.48
N ILE A 296 16.64 -35.68 0.40
CA ILE A 296 17.79 -34.76 0.35
C ILE A 296 19.10 -35.55 0.44
N LEU A 297 19.21 -36.47 1.40
CA LEU A 297 20.41 -37.29 1.57
C LEU A 297 20.68 -38.18 0.34
N ALA A 298 19.66 -38.86 -0.19
CA ALA A 298 19.80 -39.74 -1.34
C ALA A 298 20.25 -38.97 -2.60
N ILE A 299 19.63 -37.83 -2.89
CA ILE A 299 19.98 -36.97 -4.03
C ILE A 299 21.37 -36.36 -3.82
N THR A 300 21.71 -35.95 -2.60
CA THR A 300 23.06 -35.46 -2.27
C THR A 300 24.12 -36.50 -2.58
N LEU A 301 23.92 -37.74 -2.13
CA LEU A 301 24.88 -38.83 -2.37
C LEU A 301 25.02 -39.11 -3.87
N LEU A 302 23.90 -39.13 -4.61
CA LEU A 302 23.90 -39.31 -6.06
C LEU A 302 24.68 -38.19 -6.77
N LEU A 303 24.37 -36.93 -6.46
CA LEU A 303 25.02 -35.76 -7.06
C LEU A 303 26.51 -35.69 -6.68
N ALA A 304 26.87 -36.00 -5.44
CA ALA A 304 28.26 -36.06 -5.01
C ALA A 304 29.03 -37.17 -5.74
N MET A 305 28.42 -38.34 -5.96
CA MET A 305 29.02 -39.41 -6.77
C MET A 305 29.26 -38.97 -8.21
N VAL A 306 28.32 -38.23 -8.82
CA VAL A 306 28.46 -37.65 -10.17
C VAL A 306 29.63 -36.66 -10.19
N LEU A 307 29.65 -35.70 -9.25
CA LEU A 307 30.71 -34.71 -9.12
C LEU A 307 32.09 -35.35 -8.95
N LEU A 308 32.21 -36.49 -8.28
CA LEU A 308 33.51 -37.15 -8.07
C LEU A 308 33.96 -38.02 -9.25
N THR A 309 33.13 -38.26 -10.27
CA THR A 309 33.49 -39.12 -11.42
C THR A 309 34.76 -38.68 -12.17
N PRO A 310 35.06 -37.38 -12.35
CA PRO A 310 36.27 -36.95 -13.07
C PRO A 310 37.58 -37.10 -12.27
N LEU A 311 37.49 -37.42 -10.97
CA LEU A 311 38.62 -37.51 -10.03
C LEU A 311 39.01 -38.95 -9.66
N ARG A 312 38.47 -39.97 -10.35
CA ARG A 312 38.72 -41.38 -10.05
C ARG A 312 40.20 -41.80 -10.14
N SER A 313 41.05 -41.02 -10.80
CA SER A 313 42.48 -41.29 -11.00
C SER A 313 43.39 -40.77 -9.88
N ILE A 314 42.83 -40.15 -8.84
CA ILE A 314 43.55 -39.43 -7.78
C ILE A 314 43.72 -40.31 -6.52
N PRO A 315 44.78 -40.14 -5.70
CA PRO A 315 44.93 -40.85 -4.42
C PRO A 315 43.68 -40.79 -3.54
N PHE A 316 43.36 -41.92 -2.89
CA PHE A 316 42.14 -42.11 -2.09
C PHE A 316 41.91 -41.02 -1.03
N TRP A 317 42.97 -40.55 -0.35
CA TRP A 317 42.84 -39.51 0.67
C TRP A 317 42.42 -38.15 0.10
N GLN A 318 42.87 -37.79 -1.12
CA GLN A 318 42.44 -36.57 -1.81
C GLN A 318 41.00 -36.71 -2.28
N LEU A 319 40.65 -37.87 -2.84
CA LEU A 319 39.27 -38.18 -3.24
C LEU A 319 38.31 -38.13 -2.04
N PHE A 320 38.73 -38.64 -0.87
CA PHE A 320 37.95 -38.59 0.36
C PHE A 320 37.71 -37.15 0.85
N LEU A 321 38.76 -36.32 0.90
CA LEU A 321 38.63 -34.90 1.29
C LEU A 321 37.75 -34.13 0.31
N THR A 322 37.96 -34.30 -1.01
CA THR A 322 37.11 -33.69 -2.03
C THR A 322 35.67 -34.19 -1.94
N GLY A 323 35.46 -35.46 -1.58
CA GLY A 323 34.14 -36.05 -1.35
C GLY A 323 33.36 -35.34 -0.25
N ILE A 324 34.01 -34.98 0.87
CA ILE A 324 33.37 -34.21 1.94
C ILE A 324 32.91 -32.84 1.43
N VAL A 325 33.75 -32.15 0.67
CA VAL A 325 33.42 -30.83 0.10
C VAL A 325 32.32 -30.96 -0.97
N ALA A 326 32.37 -32.00 -1.80
CA ALA A 326 31.36 -32.29 -2.81
C ALA A 326 29.99 -32.58 -2.20
N LEU A 327 29.92 -33.28 -1.05
CA LEU A 327 28.67 -33.49 -0.32
C LEU A 327 28.04 -32.18 0.16
N LEU A 328 28.85 -31.21 0.62
CA LEU A 328 28.35 -29.89 1.05
C LEU A 328 27.82 -29.06 -0.11
N ALA A 329 28.44 -29.12 -1.29
CA ALA A 329 27.93 -28.45 -2.48
C ALA A 329 26.69 -29.16 -3.05
N ALA A 330 26.72 -30.49 -3.14
CA ALA A 330 25.63 -31.31 -3.66
C ALA A 330 24.35 -31.19 -2.82
N THR A 331 24.46 -31.05 -1.49
CA THR A 331 23.31 -30.82 -0.62
C THR A 331 22.57 -29.53 -0.97
N GLN A 332 23.24 -28.49 -1.46
CA GLN A 332 22.56 -27.24 -1.84
C GLN A 332 21.60 -27.47 -3.01
N LEU A 333 22.05 -28.16 -4.05
CA LEU A 333 21.21 -28.50 -5.19
C LEU A 333 20.12 -29.50 -4.79
N ALA A 334 20.45 -30.50 -3.97
CA ALA A 334 19.49 -31.48 -3.47
C ALA A 334 18.35 -30.82 -2.68
N THR A 335 18.66 -29.93 -1.73
CA THR A 335 17.64 -29.21 -0.96
C THR A 335 16.80 -28.31 -1.86
N ALA A 336 17.40 -27.62 -2.84
CA ALA A 336 16.65 -26.80 -3.79
C ALA A 336 15.64 -27.63 -4.61
N LEU A 337 16.08 -28.80 -5.12
CA LEU A 337 15.23 -29.72 -5.89
C LEU A 337 14.12 -30.34 -5.04
N VAL A 338 14.44 -30.81 -3.83
CA VAL A 338 13.45 -31.41 -2.93
C VAL A 338 12.44 -30.36 -2.45
N ASN A 339 12.88 -29.14 -2.15
CA ASN A 339 11.97 -28.04 -1.81
C ASN A 339 11.03 -27.74 -2.97
N TRP A 340 11.57 -27.65 -4.20
CA TRP A 340 10.77 -27.44 -5.39
C TRP A 340 9.78 -28.60 -5.63
N TRP A 341 10.18 -29.85 -5.46
CA TRP A 341 9.24 -30.99 -5.55
C TRP A 341 8.20 -30.98 -4.44
N ALA A 342 8.57 -30.57 -3.23
CA ALA A 342 7.64 -30.43 -2.13
C ALA A 342 6.55 -29.41 -2.46
N THR A 343 6.91 -28.22 -2.99
CA THR A 343 5.93 -27.19 -3.36
C THR A 343 5.01 -27.60 -4.52
N LEU A 344 5.42 -28.56 -5.36
CA LEU A 344 4.54 -29.14 -6.39
C LEU A 344 3.51 -30.13 -5.81
N TRP A 345 3.82 -30.78 -4.68
CA TRP A 345 2.99 -31.82 -4.08
C TRP A 345 2.13 -31.31 -2.92
N THR A 346 2.60 -30.33 -2.17
CA THR A 346 1.88 -29.70 -1.06
C THR A 346 1.16 -28.45 -1.54
N ARG A 347 -0.09 -28.28 -1.11
CA ARG A 347 -0.83 -27.03 -1.33
C ARG A 347 -0.63 -26.14 -0.11
N PRO A 348 -0.31 -24.84 -0.28
CA PRO A 348 -0.24 -23.93 0.84
C PRO A 348 -1.60 -23.82 1.52
N GLU A 349 -1.62 -24.03 2.83
CA GLU A 349 -2.84 -23.97 3.63
C GLU A 349 -2.87 -22.73 4.51
N LEU A 350 -3.93 -21.94 4.38
CA LEU A 350 -4.15 -20.75 5.20
C LEU A 350 -4.47 -21.15 6.64
N LEU A 351 -3.83 -20.49 7.60
CA LEU A 351 -4.18 -20.65 9.01
C LEU A 351 -5.61 -20.15 9.26
N PRO A 352 -6.45 -20.93 9.97
CA PRO A 352 -7.82 -20.52 10.27
C PRO A 352 -7.82 -19.31 11.22
N ARG A 353 -8.80 -18.40 11.07
CA ARG A 353 -8.87 -17.16 11.85
C ARG A 353 -10.29 -16.75 12.24
N MET A 354 -10.39 -16.01 13.33
CA MET A 354 -11.61 -15.34 13.79
C MET A 354 -11.88 -14.04 13.00
N ASP A 355 -13.14 -13.63 12.90
CA ASP A 355 -13.56 -12.36 12.32
C ASP A 355 -13.65 -11.27 13.40
N TYR A 356 -12.73 -10.29 13.33
CA TYR A 356 -12.72 -9.12 14.22
C TYR A 356 -12.76 -7.81 13.45
N VAL A 357 -13.44 -7.77 12.29
CA VAL A 357 -13.59 -6.55 11.48
C VAL A 357 -14.24 -5.40 12.29
N HIS A 358 -15.15 -5.71 13.21
CA HIS A 358 -15.87 -4.74 14.05
C HIS A 358 -15.17 -4.35 15.36
N GLY A 359 -13.96 -4.85 15.60
CA GLY A 359 -13.16 -4.52 16.78
C GLY A 359 -12.77 -5.75 17.60
N LEU A 360 -11.73 -5.58 18.42
CA LEU A 360 -11.20 -6.64 19.29
C LEU A 360 -11.95 -6.71 20.63
N PRO A 361 -12.21 -7.92 21.15
CA PRO A 361 -12.78 -8.09 22.47
C PRO A 361 -11.73 -7.80 23.56
N ALA A 362 -12.17 -7.33 24.73
CA ALA A 362 -11.28 -6.87 25.81
C ALA A 362 -10.32 -7.94 26.37
N ASN A 363 -10.67 -9.22 26.25
CA ASN A 363 -9.80 -10.33 26.66
C ASN A 363 -8.65 -10.62 25.69
N LEU A 364 -8.61 -9.97 24.53
CA LEU A 364 -7.57 -10.11 23.50
C LEU A 364 -6.77 -8.81 23.33
N ALA A 365 -6.68 -7.99 24.38
CA ALA A 365 -5.87 -6.78 24.40
C ALA A 365 -4.45 -7.07 23.90
N THR A 366 -3.98 -6.26 22.95
CA THR A 366 -2.75 -6.54 22.20
C THR A 366 -1.84 -5.31 22.17
N LEU A 367 -0.55 -5.50 22.44
CA LEU A 367 0.45 -4.43 22.39
C LEU A 367 1.34 -4.58 21.14
N VAL A 368 1.36 -3.56 20.29
CA VAL A 368 2.32 -3.41 19.20
C VAL A 368 3.57 -2.71 19.74
N VAL A 369 4.71 -3.39 19.73
CA VAL A 369 5.96 -2.86 20.27
C VAL A 369 7.07 -2.79 19.22
N ILE A 370 7.81 -1.69 19.24
CA ILE A 370 8.98 -1.48 18.36
C ILE A 370 10.27 -1.40 19.21
N PRO A 371 11.07 -2.48 19.25
CA PRO A 371 12.37 -2.48 19.90
C PRO A 371 13.38 -1.63 19.10
N THR A 372 13.78 -0.46 19.61
CA THR A 372 14.68 0.47 18.88
C THR A 372 15.75 1.13 19.75
N LEU A 373 16.80 1.69 19.13
CA LEU A 373 17.83 2.44 19.84
C LEU A 373 17.60 3.95 19.68
N LEU A 374 17.71 4.70 20.77
CA LEU A 374 17.70 6.16 20.73
C LEU A 374 19.08 6.67 20.30
N SER A 375 19.12 7.54 19.29
CA SER A 375 20.40 8.06 18.82
C SER A 375 20.50 9.52 18.45
N GLY A 376 19.38 10.18 18.14
CA GLY A 376 19.34 11.60 17.84
C GLY A 376 17.90 12.08 17.73
N GLU A 377 17.68 13.36 18.01
CA GLU A 377 16.34 13.96 18.07
C GLU A 377 15.56 13.81 16.76
N HIS A 378 16.23 13.99 15.61
CA HIS A 378 15.57 13.81 14.30
C HIS A 378 15.07 12.37 14.10
N GLN A 379 15.86 11.37 14.51
CA GLN A 379 15.43 9.97 14.43
C GLN A 379 14.29 9.69 15.41
N ILE A 380 14.31 10.29 16.61
CA ILE A 380 13.24 10.15 17.60
C ILE A 380 11.92 10.71 17.06
N ASN A 381 11.94 11.89 16.46
CA ASN A 381 10.76 12.48 15.83
C ASN A 381 10.22 11.59 14.70
N ALA A 382 11.09 11.05 13.84
CA ALA A 382 10.68 10.10 12.80
C ALA A 382 10.11 8.79 13.39
N LEU A 383 10.62 8.31 14.53
CA LEU A 383 10.09 7.14 15.23
C LEU A 383 8.69 7.39 15.79
N ILE A 384 8.45 8.58 16.37
CA ILE A 384 7.14 8.99 16.91
C ILE A 384 6.13 9.12 15.77
N GLU A 385 6.49 9.77 14.67
CA GLU A 385 5.66 9.89 13.48
C GLU A 385 5.32 8.50 12.90
N ALA A 386 6.31 7.63 12.78
CA ALA A 386 6.07 6.26 12.29
C ALA A 386 5.22 5.43 13.27
N LEU A 387 5.26 5.69 14.58
CA LEU A 387 4.38 5.06 15.56
C LEU A 387 2.93 5.53 15.36
N GLU A 388 2.74 6.83 15.15
CA GLU A 388 1.44 7.43 14.86
C GLU A 388 0.82 6.87 13.57
N VAL A 389 1.60 6.73 12.49
CA VAL A 389 1.13 6.13 11.22
C VAL A 389 0.66 4.68 11.44
N ARG A 390 1.38 3.89 12.25
CA ARG A 390 0.98 2.50 12.55
C ARG A 390 -0.32 2.44 13.34
N TYR A 391 -0.53 3.38 14.27
CA TYR A 391 -1.78 3.55 15.00
C TYR A 391 -2.94 3.94 14.08
N LEU A 392 -2.76 4.96 13.23
CA LEU A 392 -3.78 5.41 12.29
C LEU A 392 -4.19 4.30 11.30
N GLY A 393 -3.26 3.41 10.94
CA GLY A 393 -3.55 2.23 10.13
C GLY A 393 -4.28 1.10 10.87
N ASN A 394 -4.22 1.04 12.20
CA ASN A 394 -4.77 -0.06 12.99
C ASN A 394 -5.49 0.49 14.23
N GLN A 395 -6.57 1.25 14.03
CA GLN A 395 -7.33 1.85 15.11
C GLN A 395 -8.25 0.82 15.78
N ASP A 396 -8.03 0.58 17.07
CA ASP A 396 -8.87 -0.25 17.92
C ASP A 396 -8.73 0.20 19.37
N ASP A 397 -9.75 -0.02 20.21
CA ASP A 397 -9.69 0.35 21.62
C ASP A 397 -8.88 -0.64 22.46
N GLN A 398 -8.69 -1.87 21.96
CA GLN A 398 -7.89 -2.91 22.63
C GLN A 398 -6.50 -3.10 21.99
N LEU A 399 -6.07 -2.16 21.14
CA LEU A 399 -4.74 -2.17 20.51
C LEU A 399 -3.90 -1.00 21.01
N TYR A 400 -2.74 -1.33 21.58
CA TYR A 400 -1.83 -0.39 22.22
C TYR A 400 -0.52 -0.31 21.44
N PHE A 401 0.18 0.81 21.52
CA PHE A 401 1.40 1.06 20.74
C PHE A 401 2.55 1.51 21.66
N GLY A 402 3.71 0.87 21.54
CA GLY A 402 4.83 1.10 22.45
C GLY A 402 6.20 1.19 21.77
N LEU A 403 7.03 2.12 22.22
CA LEU A 403 8.47 2.13 21.92
C LEU A 403 9.24 1.46 23.05
N LEU A 404 10.01 0.43 22.72
CA LEU A 404 10.85 -0.31 23.67
C LEU A 404 12.32 0.00 23.41
N THR A 405 12.87 0.90 24.20
CA THR A 405 14.06 1.67 23.84
C THR A 405 15.24 1.39 24.74
N ASP A 406 16.43 1.35 24.14
CA ASP A 406 17.72 1.45 24.84
C ASP A 406 18.52 2.60 24.22
N PHE A 407 19.60 3.01 24.88
CA PHE A 407 20.61 3.83 24.23
C PHE A 407 21.60 3.00 23.41
N ARG A 408 22.36 3.68 22.53
CA ARG A 408 23.52 3.11 21.86
C ARG A 408 24.60 2.66 22.86
N ASP A 409 25.34 1.62 22.49
CA ASP A 409 26.50 1.10 23.21
C ASP A 409 27.50 2.24 23.51
N ALA A 410 27.98 2.34 24.76
CA ALA A 410 28.82 3.45 25.23
C ALA A 410 29.91 3.02 26.23
N ALA A 411 30.90 3.89 26.46
CA ALA A 411 31.98 3.66 27.43
C ALA A 411 31.57 3.94 28.88
N GLU A 412 30.52 4.72 29.09
CA GLU A 412 29.95 5.10 30.40
C GLU A 412 28.45 4.75 30.46
N GLN A 413 27.92 4.59 31.68
CA GLN A 413 26.52 4.25 31.88
C GLN A 413 25.58 5.35 31.37
N ILE A 414 25.93 6.62 31.65
CA ILE A 414 25.19 7.82 31.28
C ILE A 414 26.13 8.71 30.46
N MET A 415 25.72 9.08 29.26
CA MET A 415 26.44 9.96 28.35
C MET A 415 25.84 11.36 28.36
N HIS A 416 26.65 12.37 28.02
CA HIS A 416 26.17 13.73 27.84
C HIS A 416 25.15 13.80 26.69
N GLY A 417 23.92 14.25 26.99
CA GLY A 417 22.80 14.32 26.04
C GLY A 417 21.78 13.18 26.14
N ASP A 418 22.02 12.13 26.93
CA ASP A 418 21.04 11.05 27.11
C ASP A 418 19.70 11.57 27.70
N ALA A 419 19.79 12.51 28.65
CA ALA A 419 18.61 13.12 29.27
C ALA A 419 17.76 13.92 28.27
N SER A 420 18.39 14.63 27.31
CA SER A 420 17.64 15.38 26.29
C SER A 420 16.96 14.44 25.30
N LEU A 421 17.62 13.34 24.91
CA LEU A 421 17.02 12.31 24.06
C LEU A 421 15.81 11.64 24.73
N LEU A 422 15.89 11.36 26.04
CA LEU A 422 14.77 10.80 26.79
C LEU A 422 13.63 11.78 26.98
N ALA A 423 13.94 13.04 27.28
CA ALA A 423 12.93 14.09 27.36
C ALA A 423 12.20 14.22 26.01
N CYS A 424 12.94 14.30 24.90
CA CYS A 424 12.38 14.37 23.55
C CYS A 424 11.45 13.19 23.24
N ALA A 425 11.85 11.95 23.55
CA ALA A 425 11.01 10.77 23.35
C ALA A 425 9.78 10.78 24.26
N GLY A 426 9.94 11.14 25.54
CA GLY A 426 8.85 11.18 26.51
C GLY A 426 7.82 12.28 26.24
N ASP A 427 8.27 13.48 25.87
CA ASP A 427 7.42 14.58 25.40
C ASP A 427 6.67 14.20 24.13
N GLY A 428 7.35 13.50 23.22
CA GLY A 428 6.76 12.97 21.99
C GLY A 428 5.58 12.03 22.22
N ILE A 429 5.74 11.06 23.12
CA ILE A 429 4.66 10.12 23.48
C ILE A 429 3.54 10.82 24.26
N ARG A 430 3.85 11.73 25.19
CA ARG A 430 2.83 12.53 25.90
C ARG A 430 1.98 13.34 24.92
N ARG A 431 2.61 14.00 23.96
CA ARG A 431 1.91 14.75 22.90
C ARG A 431 1.02 13.85 22.04
N LEU A 432 1.40 12.60 21.77
CA LEU A 432 0.53 11.65 21.08
C LEU A 432 -0.69 11.25 21.92
N ASN A 433 -0.52 10.97 23.22
CA ASN A 433 -1.64 10.67 24.13
C ASN A 433 -2.56 11.88 24.31
N GLU A 434 -2.03 13.11 24.37
CA GLU A 434 -2.83 14.35 24.40
C GLU A 434 -3.61 14.55 23.09
N LYS A 435 -3.02 14.20 21.94
CA LYS A 435 -3.66 14.28 20.63
C LYS A 435 -4.76 13.24 20.43
N TYR A 436 -4.61 12.07 21.03
CA TYR A 436 -5.54 10.93 20.93
C TYR A 436 -6.04 10.48 22.30
N PRO A 437 -6.82 11.33 23.01
CA PRO A 437 -7.28 11.02 24.36
C PRO A 437 -8.25 9.84 24.36
N GLN A 438 -8.21 9.05 25.44
CA GLN A 438 -9.15 7.96 25.70
C GLN A 438 -9.55 7.99 27.18
N GLU A 439 -10.82 7.69 27.49
CA GLU A 439 -11.43 7.99 28.79
C GLU A 439 -10.75 7.31 30.00
N ASN A 440 -10.06 6.18 29.82
CA ASN A 440 -9.60 5.35 30.95
C ASN A 440 -8.13 4.86 30.88
N HIS A 441 -7.40 5.11 29.79
CA HIS A 441 -6.01 4.66 29.65
C HIS A 441 -5.29 5.35 28.49
N ASP A 442 -3.96 5.29 28.48
CA ASP A 442 -3.14 5.78 27.38
C ASP A 442 -3.10 4.77 26.21
N ARG A 443 -2.89 5.28 24.99
CA ARG A 443 -2.72 4.45 23.77
C ARG A 443 -1.25 4.21 23.43
N PHE A 444 -0.41 5.18 23.75
CA PHE A 444 1.00 5.20 23.42
C PHE A 444 1.88 5.07 24.67
N TYR A 445 2.90 4.21 24.57
CA TYR A 445 3.80 3.87 25.66
C TYR A 445 5.26 4.10 25.27
N LEU A 446 6.05 4.64 26.20
CA LEU A 446 7.51 4.61 26.14
C LEU A 446 8.03 3.73 27.26
N LEU A 447 8.78 2.69 26.92
CA LEU A 447 9.43 1.79 27.86
C LEU A 447 10.94 1.87 27.62
N HIS A 448 11.64 2.66 28.45
CA HIS A 448 13.07 2.86 28.30
C HIS A 448 13.88 2.10 29.36
N ARG A 449 14.90 1.38 28.90
CA ARG A 449 15.82 0.63 29.76
C ARG A 449 17.19 1.32 29.84
N PRO A 450 17.82 1.37 31.02
CA PRO A 450 19.15 1.95 31.17
C PRO A 450 20.24 1.06 30.56
N ARG A 451 21.41 1.63 30.28
CA ARG A 451 22.60 0.83 29.96
C ARG A 451 23.06 0.06 31.20
N GLN A 452 23.43 -1.20 31.01
CA GLN A 452 24.04 -2.06 32.02
C GLN A 452 25.46 -2.44 31.59
N TRP A 453 26.34 -2.64 32.57
CA TRP A 453 27.72 -3.04 32.30
C TRP A 453 27.76 -4.51 31.86
N ASP A 454 28.17 -4.75 30.61
CA ASP A 454 28.40 -6.09 30.11
C ASP A 454 29.87 -6.48 30.31
N THR A 455 30.10 -7.50 31.14
CA THR A 455 31.46 -7.98 31.49
C THR A 455 32.17 -8.64 30.30
N SER A 456 31.42 -9.26 29.39
CA SER A 456 31.95 -9.96 28.20
C SER A 456 32.36 -8.99 27.09
N GLN A 457 31.69 -7.84 27.00
CA GLN A 457 31.96 -6.81 25.99
C GLN A 457 32.78 -5.64 26.51
N ARG A 458 32.82 -5.44 27.84
CA ARG A 458 33.49 -4.32 28.52
C ARG A 458 32.96 -2.95 28.07
N ILE A 459 31.66 -2.88 27.83
CA ILE A 459 30.95 -1.67 27.42
C ILE A 459 29.62 -1.60 28.17
N TRP A 460 29.08 -0.39 28.30
CA TRP A 460 27.72 -0.16 28.78
C TRP A 460 26.76 -0.28 27.60
N MET A 461 25.80 -1.19 27.70
CA MET A 461 24.84 -1.47 26.63
C MET A 461 23.48 -1.92 27.18
N GLY A 462 22.47 -1.98 26.33
CA GLY A 462 21.17 -2.54 26.72
C GLY A 462 21.28 -4.05 27.01
N TYR A 463 20.71 -4.48 28.15
CA TYR A 463 20.70 -5.89 28.56
C TYR A 463 20.14 -6.80 27.46
N GLU A 464 20.94 -7.79 27.05
CA GLU A 464 20.66 -8.79 26.00
C GLU A 464 20.04 -8.27 24.68
N ARG A 465 20.25 -6.99 24.34
CA ARG A 465 19.70 -6.33 23.14
C ARG A 465 18.19 -6.64 22.98
N LYS A 466 17.76 -7.09 21.78
CA LYS A 466 16.35 -7.33 21.43
C LYS A 466 15.71 -8.44 22.28
N ARG A 467 16.43 -9.54 22.55
CA ARG A 467 15.92 -10.61 23.43
C ARG A 467 15.61 -10.09 24.83
N GLY A 468 16.56 -9.37 25.43
CA GLY A 468 16.39 -8.80 26.76
C GLY A 468 15.23 -7.80 26.81
N LYS A 469 15.07 -6.98 25.76
CA LYS A 469 13.93 -6.06 25.64
C LYS A 469 12.61 -6.80 25.80
N ILE A 470 12.42 -7.86 25.02
CA ILE A 470 11.19 -8.63 25.02
C ILE A 470 10.99 -9.37 26.35
N ALA A 471 12.05 -9.92 26.94
CA ALA A 471 11.97 -10.56 28.25
C ALA A 471 11.58 -9.58 29.38
N ASP A 472 12.17 -8.38 29.40
CA ASP A 472 11.82 -7.34 30.39
C ASP A 472 10.40 -6.80 30.16
N LEU A 473 9.98 -6.67 28.90
CA LEU A 473 8.61 -6.32 28.54
C LEU A 473 7.62 -7.35 29.08
N ASN A 474 7.84 -8.64 28.82
CA ASN A 474 6.92 -9.70 29.27
C ASN A 474 6.82 -9.76 30.79
N ALA A 475 7.94 -9.55 31.50
CA ALA A 475 7.92 -9.41 32.95
C ALA A 475 7.01 -8.25 33.40
N LEU A 476 7.10 -7.09 32.73
CA LEU A 476 6.25 -5.93 32.96
C LEU A 476 4.76 -6.22 32.70
N LEU A 477 4.44 -6.89 31.58
CA LEU A 477 3.07 -7.29 31.23
C LEU A 477 2.46 -8.32 32.21
N ARG A 478 3.26 -8.91 33.10
CA ARG A 478 2.81 -9.83 34.16
C ARG A 478 3.02 -9.28 35.57
N GLY A 479 3.22 -7.97 35.69
CA GLY A 479 3.24 -7.24 36.96
C GLY A 479 4.57 -7.24 37.71
N GLY A 480 5.67 -7.69 37.10
CA GLY A 480 7.03 -7.62 37.65
C GLY A 480 7.97 -6.78 36.79
N GLY A 481 9.23 -6.57 37.18
CA GLY A 481 10.23 -6.00 36.28
C GLY A 481 10.15 -4.49 36.04
N LEU A 482 9.27 -3.76 36.73
CA LEU A 482 9.18 -2.29 36.62
C LEU A 482 10.50 -1.61 36.98
N GLU A 483 11.24 -2.19 37.94
CA GLU A 483 12.56 -1.74 38.39
C GLU A 483 13.65 -1.79 37.30
N ARG A 484 13.40 -2.49 36.19
CA ARG A 484 14.33 -2.64 35.07
C ARG A 484 14.22 -1.51 34.03
N PHE A 485 13.19 -0.68 34.15
CA PHE A 485 12.96 0.47 33.29
C PHE A 485 13.30 1.77 34.03
N SER A 486 14.09 2.65 33.40
CA SER A 486 14.46 3.95 33.97
C SER A 486 13.44 5.04 33.68
N LEU A 487 12.68 4.90 32.59
CA LEU A 487 11.56 5.78 32.26
C LEU A 487 10.42 4.96 31.65
N VAL A 488 9.23 5.09 32.23
CA VAL A 488 7.99 4.59 31.64
C VAL A 488 7.02 5.77 31.47
N VAL A 489 6.50 5.93 30.27
CA VAL A 489 5.44 6.89 29.94
C VAL A 489 4.21 6.12 29.51
N GLY A 490 3.06 6.40 30.13
CA GLY A 490 1.76 5.74 29.87
C GLY A 490 1.15 5.07 31.11
N ASP A 491 -0.17 4.91 31.17
CA ASP A 491 -0.87 4.19 32.26
C ASP A 491 -0.61 2.67 32.23
N LEU A 492 0.06 2.18 33.28
CA LEU A 492 0.46 0.79 33.45
C LEU A 492 -0.69 -0.19 33.72
N LYS A 493 -1.87 0.28 34.17
CA LYS A 493 -2.97 -0.61 34.61
C LYS A 493 -3.39 -1.61 33.55
N VAL A 494 -3.40 -1.18 32.29
CA VAL A 494 -3.83 -1.98 31.14
C VAL A 494 -2.76 -2.95 30.67
N LEU A 495 -1.48 -2.69 30.94
CA LEU A 495 -0.39 -3.55 30.48
C LEU A 495 -0.50 -4.99 31.04
N ALA A 496 -1.08 -5.16 32.24
CA ALA A 496 -1.30 -6.47 32.83
C ALA A 496 -2.37 -7.32 32.11
N THR A 497 -3.29 -6.70 31.36
CA THR A 497 -4.36 -7.40 30.64
C THR A 497 -3.96 -7.82 29.22
N ILE A 498 -2.77 -7.40 28.75
CA ILE A 498 -2.27 -7.72 27.42
C ILE A 498 -2.09 -9.24 27.27
N LYS A 499 -2.79 -9.80 26.29
CA LYS A 499 -2.75 -11.22 25.94
C LYS A 499 -1.70 -11.51 24.86
N TYR A 500 -1.63 -10.65 23.85
CA TYR A 500 -0.71 -10.80 22.71
C TYR A 500 0.21 -9.60 22.55
N VAL A 501 1.40 -9.85 22.01
CA VAL A 501 2.32 -8.78 21.61
C VAL A 501 2.70 -8.95 20.15
N ILE A 502 2.63 -7.84 19.39
CA ILE A 502 3.13 -7.76 18.01
C ILE A 502 4.49 -7.05 18.05
N THR A 503 5.56 -7.77 17.71
CA THR A 503 6.90 -7.19 17.62
C THR A 503 7.26 -6.82 16.20
N LEU A 504 7.69 -5.57 16.01
CA LEU A 504 8.14 -5.03 14.72
C LEU A 504 9.54 -4.45 14.87
N ASP A 505 10.35 -4.49 13.79
CA ASP A 505 11.59 -3.71 13.77
C ASP A 505 11.31 -2.26 13.35
N THR A 506 12.28 -1.38 13.58
CA THR A 506 12.19 0.05 13.27
C THR A 506 11.78 0.34 11.81
N ASP A 507 12.30 -0.45 10.88
CA ASP A 507 12.10 -0.39 9.42
C ASP A 507 10.85 -1.17 8.93
N THR A 508 10.14 -1.84 9.84
CA THR A 508 8.99 -2.66 9.48
C THR A 508 7.71 -1.84 9.49
N GLN A 509 6.98 -1.88 8.38
CA GLN A 509 5.67 -1.26 8.24
C GLN A 509 4.58 -2.28 8.58
N LEU A 510 3.61 -1.83 9.40
CA LEU A 510 2.40 -2.57 9.72
C LEU A 510 1.27 -2.03 8.84
N PRO A 511 0.80 -2.79 7.83
CA PRO A 511 -0.27 -2.31 6.96
C PRO A 511 -1.58 -2.13 7.70
N ARG A 512 -2.53 -1.45 7.05
CA ARG A 512 -3.87 -1.23 7.60
C ARG A 512 -4.55 -2.56 7.95
N ASP A 513 -5.25 -2.60 9.07
CA ASP A 513 -6.05 -3.72 9.57
C ASP A 513 -5.29 -5.05 9.79
N SER A 514 -3.96 -5.06 9.66
CA SER A 514 -3.15 -6.28 9.76
C SER A 514 -3.04 -6.78 11.19
N ALA A 515 -3.04 -5.88 12.19
CA ALA A 515 -3.00 -6.25 13.60
C ALA A 515 -4.21 -7.11 13.99
N ARG A 516 -5.42 -6.72 13.58
CA ARG A 516 -6.66 -7.47 13.84
C ARG A 516 -6.62 -8.87 13.20
N LYS A 517 -6.05 -8.98 11.99
CA LYS A 517 -5.88 -10.28 11.32
C LYS A 517 -4.89 -11.19 12.05
N PHE A 518 -3.81 -10.65 12.61
CA PHE A 518 -2.88 -11.40 13.46
C PHE A 518 -3.55 -11.93 14.72
N VAL A 519 -4.28 -11.06 15.43
CA VAL A 519 -5.04 -11.44 16.64
C VAL A 519 -6.12 -12.46 16.30
N GLY A 520 -6.85 -12.30 15.20
CA GLY A 520 -7.86 -13.24 14.71
C GLY A 520 -7.29 -14.63 14.42
N ALA A 521 -6.10 -14.72 13.82
CA ALA A 521 -5.42 -15.99 13.61
C ALA A 521 -4.99 -16.62 14.93
N MET A 522 -4.39 -15.86 15.85
CA MET A 522 -3.91 -16.41 17.12
C MET A 522 -5.03 -16.84 18.07
N ALA A 523 -6.17 -16.14 18.04
CA ALA A 523 -7.33 -16.42 18.88
C ALA A 523 -8.09 -17.71 18.47
N HIS A 524 -7.94 -18.15 17.21
CA HIS A 524 -8.63 -19.31 16.69
C HIS A 524 -8.25 -20.59 17.47
N PRO A 525 -9.21 -21.45 17.88
CA PRO A 525 -8.93 -22.59 18.77
C PRO A 525 -7.80 -23.53 18.30
N LEU A 526 -7.75 -23.82 17.00
CA LEU A 526 -6.72 -24.69 16.41
C LEU A 526 -5.30 -24.11 16.47
N ASN A 527 -5.18 -22.79 16.57
CA ASN A 527 -3.88 -22.11 16.64
C ASN A 527 -3.43 -21.87 18.08
N ARG A 528 -4.27 -22.09 19.09
CA ARG A 528 -3.92 -21.86 20.50
C ARG A 528 -2.77 -22.77 20.94
N PRO A 529 -1.71 -22.22 21.56
CA PRO A 529 -0.54 -23.00 21.94
C PRO A 529 -0.86 -24.00 23.05
N ARG A 530 -0.37 -25.23 22.88
CA ARG A 530 -0.37 -26.27 23.91
C ARG A 530 1.06 -26.57 24.35
N TYR A 531 1.35 -26.20 25.59
CA TYR A 531 2.62 -26.52 26.23
C TYR A 531 2.64 -27.94 26.79
N ASP A 532 3.73 -28.67 26.58
CA ASP A 532 3.97 -29.99 27.18
C ASP A 532 5.07 -29.87 28.23
N GLU A 533 4.71 -30.04 29.50
CA GLU A 533 5.65 -29.92 30.64
C GLU A 533 6.78 -30.96 30.60
N SER A 534 6.51 -32.16 30.06
CA SER A 534 7.51 -33.23 29.97
C SER A 534 8.56 -32.95 28.90
N ARG A 535 8.13 -32.36 27.78
CA ARG A 535 8.99 -32.00 26.64
C ARG A 535 9.54 -30.58 26.73
N GLN A 536 9.03 -29.78 27.67
CA GLN A 536 9.39 -28.38 27.91
C GLN A 536 9.31 -27.48 26.67
N ARG A 537 8.30 -27.70 25.83
CA ARG A 537 8.06 -26.93 24.60
C ARG A 537 6.59 -26.95 24.19
N VAL A 538 6.21 -26.07 23.28
CA VAL A 538 4.89 -26.11 22.63
C VAL A 538 4.85 -27.26 21.62
N VAL A 539 3.81 -28.10 21.70
CA VAL A 539 3.66 -29.31 20.85
C VAL A 539 2.49 -29.23 19.88
N ALA A 540 1.45 -28.45 20.17
CA ALA A 540 0.28 -28.22 19.32
C ALA A 540 -0.09 -26.73 19.31
N GLY A 541 -0.74 -26.26 18.25
CA GLY A 541 -0.94 -24.83 18.00
C GLY A 541 0.37 -24.05 17.90
N TYR A 542 0.31 -22.74 18.10
CA TYR A 542 1.44 -21.83 17.86
C TYR A 542 1.58 -20.81 18.98
N GLY A 543 2.76 -20.74 19.60
CA GLY A 543 3.08 -19.67 20.56
C GLY A 543 3.51 -18.39 19.86
N ILE A 544 3.92 -18.48 18.59
CA ILE A 544 4.35 -17.34 17.76
C ILE A 544 3.79 -17.53 16.34
N LEU A 545 3.23 -16.47 15.75
CA LEU A 545 2.87 -16.44 14.34
C LEU A 545 3.73 -15.41 13.59
N GLN A 546 4.48 -15.91 12.61
CA GLN A 546 5.29 -15.13 11.68
C GLN A 546 4.43 -14.76 10.47
N PRO A 547 4.30 -13.48 10.10
CA PRO A 547 3.65 -13.07 8.86
C PRO A 547 4.58 -13.16 7.66
N ARG A 548 4.00 -13.10 6.45
CA ARG A 548 4.76 -13.00 5.20
C ARG A 548 5.51 -11.66 5.16
N MET A 549 6.82 -11.72 4.95
CA MET A 549 7.64 -10.52 4.74
C MET A 549 7.67 -10.18 3.24
N ALA A 550 7.39 -8.93 2.89
CA ALA A 550 7.52 -8.39 1.55
C ALA A 550 8.46 -7.17 1.56
N ALA A 551 9.16 -6.91 0.45
CA ALA A 551 9.95 -5.69 0.31
C ALA A 551 9.03 -4.46 0.17
N SER A 552 9.38 -3.37 0.86
CA SER A 552 8.69 -2.09 0.72
C SER A 552 8.95 -1.46 -0.66
N LEU A 553 7.92 -0.84 -1.24
CA LEU A 553 8.00 -0.14 -2.53
C LEU A 553 9.02 1.03 -2.49
N SER A 554 9.08 1.74 -1.36
CA SER A 554 9.98 2.90 -1.18
C SER A 554 11.46 2.51 -1.02
N GLY A 555 11.76 1.29 -0.57
CA GLY A 555 13.12 0.78 -0.41
C GLY A 555 13.72 0.24 -1.71
N ALA A 556 12.92 -0.42 -2.55
CA ALA A 556 13.36 -1.04 -3.79
C ALA A 556 13.94 -0.04 -4.81
N ASP A 557 13.40 1.19 -4.85
CA ASP A 557 13.84 2.24 -5.79
C ASP A 557 15.07 3.03 -5.32
N ARG A 558 15.73 2.63 -4.23
CA ARG A 558 16.94 3.32 -3.75
C ARG A 558 18.16 3.05 -4.62
N SER A 559 18.31 1.83 -5.18
CA SER A 559 19.45 1.45 -6.02
C SER A 559 19.10 0.34 -7.01
N ARG A 560 19.95 0.10 -8.01
CA ARG A 560 19.78 -1.05 -8.93
C ARG A 560 19.90 -2.38 -8.19
N TYR A 561 20.73 -2.44 -7.15
CA TYR A 561 20.84 -3.59 -6.27
C TYR A 561 19.49 -3.87 -5.58
N GLY A 562 18.84 -2.85 -5.03
CA GLY A 562 17.49 -2.97 -4.45
C GLY A 562 16.44 -3.44 -5.45
N GLN A 563 16.48 -2.98 -6.70
CA GLN A 563 15.54 -3.41 -7.76
C GLN A 563 15.76 -4.85 -8.23
N VAL A 564 17.01 -5.33 -8.27
CA VAL A 564 17.33 -6.70 -8.73
C VAL A 564 17.20 -7.72 -7.60
N PHE A 565 17.59 -7.36 -6.37
CA PHE A 565 17.62 -8.30 -5.23
C PHE A 565 16.44 -8.15 -4.28
N GLY A 566 15.72 -7.03 -4.31
CA GLY A 566 14.45 -6.90 -3.61
C GLY A 566 13.43 -7.86 -4.18
N SER A 567 12.67 -8.53 -3.30
CA SER A 567 11.51 -9.34 -3.72
C SER A 567 10.55 -8.49 -4.55
N GLU A 568 9.82 -9.09 -5.49
CA GLU A 568 8.83 -8.42 -6.35
C GLU A 568 8.14 -7.25 -5.62
N PRO A 569 8.46 -6.00 -5.98
CA PRO A 569 7.88 -4.83 -5.34
C PRO A 569 6.42 -4.72 -5.76
N GLY A 570 5.49 -5.10 -4.88
CA GLY A 570 4.07 -4.95 -5.19
C GLY A 570 3.12 -5.78 -4.33
N ILE A 571 1.88 -5.31 -4.29
CA ILE A 571 0.72 -6.09 -3.90
C ILE A 571 0.41 -6.95 -5.13
N ASP A 572 0.70 -8.24 -5.10
CA ASP A 572 -0.01 -9.18 -5.97
C ASP A 572 -1.35 -9.51 -5.29
N PRO A 573 -2.48 -8.91 -5.71
CA PRO A 573 -3.78 -9.20 -5.11
C PRO A 573 -4.32 -10.58 -5.50
N TYR A 574 -3.67 -11.29 -6.45
CA TYR A 574 -4.15 -12.53 -7.03
C TYR A 574 -3.47 -13.77 -6.43
N THR A 575 -2.19 -13.73 -6.05
CA THR A 575 -1.55 -14.82 -5.28
C THR A 575 -1.65 -14.61 -3.76
N ARG A 576 -2.80 -14.99 -3.19
CA ARG A 576 -3.08 -14.85 -1.75
C ARG A 576 -2.24 -15.74 -0.82
N SER A 577 -1.48 -16.71 -1.34
CA SER A 577 -0.67 -17.63 -0.52
C SER A 577 0.62 -18.00 -1.24
N VAL A 578 1.76 -17.86 -0.55
CA VAL A 578 3.07 -18.39 -0.97
C VAL A 578 3.34 -19.67 -0.21
N SER A 579 3.83 -20.68 -0.92
CA SER A 579 4.21 -21.97 -0.32
C SER A 579 5.49 -21.81 0.50
N ASP A 580 5.44 -22.24 1.75
CA ASP A 580 6.61 -22.44 2.60
C ASP A 580 6.69 -23.93 2.94
N VAL A 581 7.79 -24.58 2.54
CA VAL A 581 7.93 -26.03 2.68
C VAL A 581 7.81 -26.48 4.14
N TYR A 582 8.25 -25.67 5.11
CA TYR A 582 8.18 -26.06 6.51
C TYR A 582 6.76 -25.95 7.07
N GLN A 583 6.03 -24.87 6.73
CA GLN A 583 4.63 -24.73 7.09
C GLN A 583 3.75 -25.77 6.37
N ASP A 584 3.94 -25.96 5.07
CA ASP A 584 3.06 -26.78 4.24
C ASP A 584 3.25 -28.29 4.49
N LEU A 585 4.49 -28.73 4.79
CA LEU A 585 4.79 -30.14 5.01
C LEU A 585 4.72 -30.56 6.49
N PHE A 586 5.05 -29.65 7.42
CA PHE A 586 5.18 -29.97 8.84
C PHE A 586 4.26 -29.15 9.76
N GLY A 587 3.57 -28.13 9.26
CA GLY A 587 2.79 -27.22 10.10
C GLY A 587 3.64 -26.42 11.08
N GLU A 588 4.88 -26.05 10.69
CA GLU A 588 5.78 -25.22 11.49
C GLU A 588 6.56 -24.22 10.61
N GLY A 589 6.34 -22.92 10.79
CA GLY A 589 7.10 -21.85 10.16
C GLY A 589 8.50 -21.64 10.76
N SER A 590 9.22 -20.65 10.23
CA SER A 590 10.50 -20.18 10.77
C SER A 590 10.37 -18.73 11.23
N PHE A 591 10.59 -18.48 12.53
CA PHE A 591 10.48 -17.14 13.10
C PHE A 591 11.71 -16.30 12.75
N MET A 592 11.46 -15.08 12.26
CA MET A 592 12.48 -14.11 11.85
C MET A 592 12.46 -12.84 12.72
N GLY A 593 11.91 -12.93 13.94
CA GLY A 593 11.94 -11.83 14.91
C GLY A 593 10.83 -10.79 14.74
N LYS A 594 9.88 -11.01 13.84
CA LYS A 594 8.76 -10.10 13.54
C LYS A 594 7.46 -10.91 13.50
N GLY A 595 6.40 -10.44 14.15
CA GLY A 595 5.14 -11.17 14.21
C GLY A 595 4.42 -11.01 15.53
N ILE A 596 3.42 -11.86 15.77
CA ILE A 596 2.59 -11.86 16.98
C ILE A 596 2.93 -13.07 17.85
N TYR A 597 2.92 -12.92 19.18
CA TYR A 597 3.07 -14.04 20.11
C TYR A 597 2.11 -13.95 21.30
N ASP A 598 1.77 -15.12 21.86
CA ASP A 598 1.05 -15.24 23.14
C ASP A 598 2.05 -15.09 24.28
N VAL A 599 1.85 -14.07 25.12
CA VAL A 599 2.79 -13.69 26.19
C VAL A 599 2.98 -14.85 27.17
N ASP A 600 1.92 -15.57 27.53
CA ASP A 600 1.99 -16.64 28.53
C ASP A 600 2.70 -17.86 27.95
N ALA A 601 2.36 -18.25 26.72
CA ALA A 601 3.00 -19.39 26.06
C ALA A 601 4.47 -19.12 25.74
N PHE A 602 4.81 -17.89 25.34
CA PHE A 602 6.17 -17.46 25.09
C PHE A 602 7.01 -17.48 26.37
N GLU A 603 6.50 -16.90 27.47
CA GLU A 603 7.16 -16.94 28.77
C GLU A 603 7.33 -18.37 29.29
N GLN A 604 6.29 -19.20 29.22
CA GLN A 604 6.36 -20.60 29.66
C GLN A 604 7.40 -21.41 28.87
N ALA A 605 7.58 -21.10 27.59
CA ALA A 605 8.54 -21.78 26.73
C ALA A 605 10.00 -21.30 26.92
N LEU A 606 10.23 -20.03 27.26
CA LEU A 606 11.55 -19.39 27.13
C LEU A 606 12.14 -18.84 28.42
N LYS A 607 11.31 -18.56 29.44
CA LYS A 607 11.75 -17.99 30.71
C LYS A 607 12.81 -18.89 31.35
N GLU A 608 13.96 -18.27 31.68
CA GLU A 608 15.11 -18.95 32.29
C GLU A 608 15.51 -20.24 31.55
N ARG A 609 15.56 -20.21 30.21
CA ARG A 609 16.01 -21.35 29.39
C ARG A 609 17.39 -21.18 28.78
N PHE A 610 17.78 -19.94 28.50
CA PHE A 610 19.00 -19.65 27.75
C PHE A 610 20.09 -19.05 28.64
N PRO A 611 21.36 -19.32 28.32
CA PRO A 611 22.49 -18.67 28.99
C PRO A 611 22.53 -17.17 28.64
N GLU A 612 22.88 -16.35 29.62
CA GLU A 612 23.02 -14.91 29.43
C GLU A 612 24.20 -14.56 28.51
N ASN A 613 24.05 -13.48 27.74
CA ASN A 613 25.11 -12.85 26.93
C ASN A 613 25.80 -13.77 25.90
N ARG A 614 25.11 -14.82 25.43
CA ARG A 614 25.65 -15.80 24.48
C ARG A 614 25.01 -15.78 23.09
N ILE A 615 23.72 -15.48 22.98
CA ILE A 615 22.92 -15.69 21.77
C ILE A 615 22.70 -14.37 21.03
N LEU A 616 23.34 -14.19 19.87
CA LEU A 616 23.18 -13.02 19.00
C LEU A 616 21.91 -13.10 18.13
N SER A 617 21.61 -14.28 17.58
CA SER A 617 20.40 -14.55 16.78
C SER A 617 19.48 -15.48 17.56
N HIS A 618 18.51 -14.90 18.27
CA HIS A 618 17.57 -15.65 19.11
C HIS A 618 16.32 -16.12 18.34
N ASP A 619 15.95 -15.43 17.26
CA ASP A 619 14.66 -15.58 16.57
C ASP A 619 14.33 -17.04 16.20
N LEU A 620 15.24 -17.72 15.47
CA LEU A 620 15.02 -19.11 15.07
C LEU A 620 14.83 -20.03 16.29
N LEU A 621 15.62 -19.80 17.35
CA LEU A 621 15.61 -20.65 18.53
C LEU A 621 14.30 -20.46 19.32
N GLU A 622 13.88 -19.22 19.54
CA GLU A 622 12.60 -18.88 20.18
C GLU A 622 11.43 -19.53 19.45
N GLY A 623 11.41 -19.44 18.11
CA GLY A 623 10.42 -20.11 17.27
C GLY A 623 10.42 -21.64 17.38
N CYS A 624 11.57 -22.26 17.68
CA CYS A 624 11.66 -23.71 17.87
C CYS A 624 11.13 -24.19 19.24
N TYR A 625 11.18 -23.36 20.28
CA TYR A 625 10.64 -23.67 21.61
C TYR A 625 9.15 -23.34 21.71
N ALA A 626 8.75 -22.17 21.22
CA ALA A 626 7.37 -21.68 21.27
C ALA A 626 6.50 -22.22 20.12
N ARG A 627 7.09 -22.94 19.15
CA ARG A 627 6.48 -23.42 17.91
C ARG A 627 5.90 -22.26 17.07
N SER A 628 6.63 -21.88 16.03
CA SER A 628 6.22 -20.82 15.10
C SER A 628 5.29 -21.34 13.99
N GLY A 629 4.23 -20.60 13.67
CA GLY A 629 3.40 -20.80 12.47
C GLY A 629 3.55 -19.65 11.48
N LEU A 630 3.32 -19.90 10.19
CA LEU A 630 3.37 -18.87 9.14
C LEU A 630 1.95 -18.43 8.73
N ILE A 631 1.68 -17.13 8.81
CA ILE A 631 0.48 -16.49 8.24
C ILE A 631 0.84 -16.02 6.81
N SER A 632 0.49 -16.82 5.81
CA SER A 632 0.93 -16.61 4.42
C SER A 632 0.18 -15.51 3.66
N ASP A 633 -1.00 -15.11 4.14
CA ASP A 633 -1.92 -14.16 3.46
C ASP A 633 -1.94 -12.76 4.07
N VAL A 634 -1.16 -12.51 5.13
CA VAL A 634 -1.02 -11.19 5.76
C VAL A 634 0.44 -10.77 5.69
N HIS A 635 0.69 -9.58 5.14
CA HIS A 635 2.03 -9.07 4.85
C HIS A 635 2.51 -8.07 5.90
N LEU A 636 3.81 -8.10 6.18
CA LEU A 636 4.56 -6.97 6.71
C LEU A 636 5.58 -6.52 5.67
N TYR A 637 5.77 -5.20 5.54
CA TYR A 637 6.75 -4.66 4.60
C TYR A 637 8.03 -4.29 5.32
N ASP A 638 9.16 -4.78 4.79
CA ASP A 638 10.50 -4.50 5.29
C ASP A 638 11.30 -3.74 4.22
N GLU A 639 12.21 -2.86 4.66
CA GLU A 639 13.16 -2.25 3.72
C GLU A 639 14.22 -3.28 3.33
N TYR A 640 14.38 -3.53 2.03
CA TYR A 640 15.50 -4.33 1.52
C TYR A 640 16.79 -3.50 1.51
N PRO A 641 17.97 -4.09 1.82
CA PRO A 641 19.24 -3.37 1.78
C PRO A 641 19.46 -2.60 0.46
N GLY A 642 19.89 -1.34 0.57
CA GLY A 642 20.10 -0.47 -0.59
C GLY A 642 21.44 -0.73 -1.29
N SER A 643 22.34 -1.49 -0.68
CA SER A 643 23.64 -1.83 -1.25
C SER A 643 24.07 -3.26 -0.91
N TYR A 644 24.95 -3.82 -1.74
CA TYR A 644 25.55 -5.13 -1.51
C TYR A 644 26.34 -5.19 -0.18
N ALA A 645 26.98 -4.08 0.17
CA ALA A 645 27.73 -3.94 1.42
C ALA A 645 26.86 -4.10 2.67
N GLU A 646 25.68 -3.47 2.68
CA GLU A 646 24.70 -3.58 3.77
C GLU A 646 24.16 -5.01 3.88
N ASP A 647 23.85 -5.66 2.75
CA ASP A 647 23.34 -7.03 2.72
C ASP A 647 24.39 -8.02 3.27
N ILE A 648 25.64 -7.97 2.81
CA ILE A 648 26.70 -8.85 3.31
C ILE A 648 26.96 -8.66 4.80
N CYS A 649 26.83 -7.44 5.33
CA CYS A 649 26.98 -7.23 6.77
C CYS A 649 25.81 -7.84 7.56
N ARG A 650 24.59 -7.77 7.03
CA ARG A 650 23.41 -8.44 7.59
C ARG A 650 23.61 -9.96 7.59
N GLN A 651 24.06 -10.54 6.47
CA GLN A 651 24.36 -11.97 6.35
C GLN A 651 25.49 -12.41 7.31
N GLN A 652 26.58 -11.64 7.42
CA GLN A 652 27.68 -11.94 8.34
C GLN A 652 27.20 -12.00 9.79
N ARG A 653 26.31 -11.09 10.21
CA ARG A 653 25.70 -11.10 11.53
C ARG A 653 24.87 -12.37 11.76
N TRP A 654 24.06 -12.77 10.78
CA TRP A 654 23.25 -13.98 10.85
C TRP A 654 24.09 -15.24 10.95
N ILE A 655 25.11 -15.39 10.11
CA ILE A 655 26.05 -16.53 10.17
C ILE A 655 26.70 -16.61 11.55
N ARG A 656 27.14 -15.49 12.13
CA ARG A 656 27.71 -15.51 13.50
C ARG A 656 26.72 -16.04 14.54
N GLY A 657 25.46 -15.58 14.48
CA GLY A 657 24.41 -16.05 15.38
C GLY A 657 24.00 -17.52 15.16
N ASP A 658 23.94 -17.99 13.92
CA ASP A 658 23.66 -19.41 13.62
C ASP A 658 24.73 -20.32 14.25
N TRP A 659 26.01 -19.96 14.11
CA TRP A 659 27.11 -20.72 14.70
C TRP A 659 27.14 -20.64 16.24
N GLN A 660 26.56 -19.59 16.84
CA GLN A 660 26.39 -19.50 18.29
C GLN A 660 25.38 -20.51 18.86
N ILE A 661 24.35 -20.84 18.08
CA ILE A 661 23.33 -21.82 18.46
C ILE A 661 23.66 -23.25 18.01
N ALA A 662 24.84 -23.50 17.40
CA ALA A 662 25.23 -24.83 16.92
C ALA A 662 25.21 -25.93 18.01
N HIS A 663 25.37 -25.56 19.29
CA HIS A 663 25.29 -26.49 20.42
C HIS A 663 23.89 -27.12 20.59
N TRP A 664 22.83 -26.49 20.06
CA TRP A 664 21.46 -27.02 20.08
C TRP A 664 21.24 -28.18 19.11
N LEU A 665 22.26 -28.61 18.37
CA LEU A 665 22.28 -29.87 17.64
C LEU A 665 22.63 -31.07 18.53
N LEU A 666 23.29 -30.84 19.66
CA LEU A 666 23.76 -31.88 20.57
C LEU A 666 22.64 -32.40 21.48
N PRO A 667 22.77 -33.60 22.07
CA PRO A 667 21.78 -34.14 23.01
C PRO A 667 21.61 -33.31 24.29
N HIS A 668 22.61 -32.54 24.68
CA HIS A 668 22.59 -31.63 25.83
C HIS A 668 22.89 -30.20 25.37
N VAL A 669 22.15 -29.23 25.90
CA VAL A 669 22.23 -27.82 25.53
C VAL A 669 22.61 -26.98 26.77
N PRO A 670 23.22 -25.80 26.56
CA PRO A 670 23.52 -24.90 27.67
C PRO A 670 22.21 -24.30 28.21
N GLY A 671 21.96 -24.51 29.50
CA GLY A 671 20.89 -23.90 30.27
C GLY A 671 21.34 -22.62 30.99
N PRO A 672 20.49 -22.08 31.87
CA PRO A 672 20.82 -20.92 32.71
C PRO A 672 22.08 -21.17 33.53
N GLN A 673 22.84 -20.10 33.77
CA GLN A 673 24.05 -20.11 34.61
C GLN A 673 25.12 -21.14 34.17
N GLY A 674 25.09 -21.57 32.90
CA GLY A 674 26.06 -22.52 32.36
C GLY A 674 25.77 -23.99 32.68
N SER A 675 24.60 -24.30 33.26
CA SER A 675 24.15 -25.69 33.46
C SER A 675 23.99 -26.43 32.13
N SER A 676 24.09 -27.76 32.14
CA SER A 676 23.83 -28.59 30.96
C SER A 676 22.48 -29.28 31.12
N VAL A 677 21.56 -29.04 30.19
CA VAL A 677 20.19 -29.58 30.24
C VAL A 677 19.93 -30.46 29.00
N PRO A 678 19.07 -31.48 29.10
CA PRO A 678 18.71 -32.31 27.94
C PRO A 678 18.05 -31.45 26.87
N ASN A 679 18.34 -31.72 25.60
CA ASN A 679 17.85 -30.92 24.48
C ASN A 679 16.34 -31.12 24.25
N PRO A 680 15.50 -30.10 24.50
CA PRO A 680 14.05 -30.22 24.33
C PRO A 680 13.61 -30.07 22.87
N LEU A 681 14.50 -29.68 21.95
CA LEU A 681 14.16 -29.39 20.55
C LEU A 681 13.73 -30.64 19.77
N SER A 682 12.78 -30.46 18.86
CA SER A 682 12.31 -31.49 17.93
C SER A 682 13.41 -31.84 16.92
N VAL A 683 13.29 -33.00 16.27
CA VAL A 683 14.23 -33.40 15.20
C VAL A 683 14.15 -32.41 14.03
N LEU A 684 12.97 -31.88 13.73
CA LEU A 684 12.77 -30.86 12.71
C LEU A 684 13.47 -29.53 13.09
N ALA A 685 13.35 -29.08 14.33
CA ALA A 685 14.05 -27.89 14.82
C ALA A 685 15.58 -28.03 14.71
N ARG A 686 16.12 -29.21 15.04
CA ARG A 686 17.55 -29.50 14.87
C ARG A 686 17.95 -29.51 13.38
N TRP A 687 17.10 -30.02 12.50
CA TRP A 687 17.32 -29.94 11.06
C TRP A 687 17.37 -28.49 10.56
N LYS A 688 16.45 -27.61 11.01
CA LYS A 688 16.45 -26.18 10.67
C LYS A 688 17.78 -25.51 11.05
N ILE A 689 18.29 -25.78 12.26
CA ILE A 689 19.60 -25.26 12.70
C ILE A 689 20.74 -25.84 11.84
N LEU A 690 20.72 -27.14 11.56
CA LEU A 690 21.75 -27.79 10.74
C LEU A 690 21.77 -27.23 9.31
N ASP A 691 20.62 -26.98 8.69
CA ASP A 691 20.54 -26.41 7.34
C ASP A 691 21.12 -24.99 7.29
N ASN A 692 20.87 -24.15 8.30
CA ASN A 692 21.48 -22.82 8.39
C ASN A 692 23.01 -22.90 8.46
N LEU A 693 23.56 -23.76 9.32
CA LEU A 693 25.01 -23.97 9.42
C LEU A 693 25.58 -24.47 8.10
N ARG A 694 24.94 -25.47 7.48
CA ARG A 694 25.33 -26.02 6.18
C ARG A 694 25.36 -24.94 5.10
N ARG A 695 24.32 -24.10 5.03
CA ARG A 695 24.21 -23.01 4.02
C ARG A 695 25.38 -22.05 4.08
N SER A 696 25.86 -21.71 5.27
CA SER A 696 27.05 -20.86 5.45
C SER A 696 28.36 -21.50 4.95
N LEU A 697 28.42 -22.83 4.80
CA LEU A 697 29.58 -23.55 4.29
C LEU A 697 29.61 -23.67 2.75
N VAL A 698 28.47 -23.48 2.09
CA VAL A 698 28.33 -23.71 0.63
C VAL A 698 29.24 -22.81 -0.21
N PRO A 699 29.34 -21.47 0.01
CA PRO A 699 30.21 -20.63 -0.81
C PRO A 699 31.68 -21.08 -0.77
N MET A 700 32.15 -21.49 0.41
CA MET A 700 33.51 -22.04 0.58
C MET A 700 33.67 -23.36 -0.16
N ALA A 701 32.69 -24.27 -0.05
CA ALA A 701 32.73 -25.55 -0.73
C ALA A 701 32.79 -25.38 -2.26
N LEU A 702 32.01 -24.47 -2.83
CA LEU A 702 32.01 -24.19 -4.27
C LEU A 702 33.34 -23.61 -4.76
N VAL A 703 33.92 -22.64 -4.04
CA VAL A 703 35.25 -22.09 -4.38
C VAL A 703 36.32 -23.19 -4.30
N LEU A 704 36.31 -24.00 -3.25
CA LEU A 704 37.26 -25.10 -3.10
C LEU A 704 37.12 -26.15 -4.20
N LEU A 705 35.89 -26.52 -4.59
CA LEU A 705 35.66 -27.45 -5.69
C LEU A 705 36.15 -26.88 -7.02
N LEU A 706 35.92 -25.59 -7.32
CA LEU A 706 36.46 -24.96 -8.52
C LEU A 706 38.00 -25.02 -8.55
N LEU A 707 38.65 -24.69 -7.43
CA LEU A 707 40.12 -24.74 -7.30
C LEU A 707 40.66 -26.17 -7.46
N VAL A 708 40.01 -27.16 -6.84
CA VAL A 708 40.35 -28.58 -7.00
C VAL A 708 40.16 -29.02 -8.45
N GLY A 709 39.09 -28.60 -9.10
CA GLY A 709 38.82 -28.88 -10.51
C GLY A 709 39.93 -28.39 -11.44
N TRP A 710 40.37 -27.15 -11.24
CA TRP A 710 41.38 -26.54 -12.09
C TRP A 710 42.80 -27.07 -11.84
N THR A 711 43.06 -27.60 -10.65
CA THR A 711 44.40 -28.11 -10.27
C THR A 711 44.55 -29.62 -10.44
N LEU A 712 43.51 -30.39 -10.11
CA LEU A 712 43.57 -31.84 -9.97
C LEU A 712 42.75 -32.60 -11.02
N ALA A 713 41.68 -32.03 -11.58
CA ALA A 713 40.80 -32.77 -12.49
C ALA A 713 41.40 -32.99 -13.89
N SER A 714 41.06 -34.14 -14.48
CA SER A 714 41.45 -34.50 -15.85
C SER A 714 40.72 -33.66 -16.91
N HIS A 715 39.46 -33.28 -16.62
CA HIS A 715 38.59 -32.51 -17.52
C HIS A 715 38.04 -31.26 -16.82
N ALA A 716 38.86 -30.21 -16.77
CA ALA A 716 38.54 -28.96 -16.06
C ALA A 716 37.24 -28.27 -16.54
N PHE A 717 36.89 -28.39 -17.83
CA PHE A 717 35.68 -27.77 -18.39
C PHE A 717 34.39 -28.41 -17.87
N VAL A 718 34.29 -29.75 -17.97
CA VAL A 718 33.14 -30.51 -17.47
C VAL A 718 32.97 -30.28 -15.97
N TRP A 719 34.08 -30.34 -15.22
CA TRP A 719 34.08 -30.07 -13.79
C TRP A 719 33.57 -28.66 -13.45
N THR A 720 34.04 -27.63 -14.16
CA THR A 720 33.59 -26.25 -13.95
C THR A 720 32.08 -26.13 -14.20
N LEU A 721 31.58 -26.76 -15.26
CA LEU A 721 30.14 -26.76 -15.59
C LEU A 721 29.31 -27.48 -14.52
N GLU A 722 29.79 -28.63 -14.00
CA GLU A 722 29.10 -29.38 -12.94
C GLU A 722 28.99 -28.56 -11.64
N VAL A 723 30.08 -27.89 -11.22
CA VAL A 723 30.07 -27.04 -10.02
C VAL A 723 29.18 -25.80 -10.21
N LEU A 724 29.23 -25.15 -11.38
CA LEU A 724 28.32 -24.04 -11.69
C LEU A 724 26.86 -24.50 -11.80
N GLY A 725 26.63 -25.75 -12.21
CA GLY A 725 25.33 -26.39 -12.26
C GLY A 725 24.59 -26.38 -10.92
N VAL A 726 25.30 -26.41 -9.78
CA VAL A 726 24.70 -26.28 -8.45
C VAL A 726 23.90 -24.98 -8.30
N ILE A 727 24.35 -23.89 -8.94
CA ILE A 727 23.70 -22.57 -8.90
C ILE A 727 22.75 -22.39 -10.10
N LEU A 728 23.13 -22.87 -11.28
CA LEU A 728 22.41 -22.61 -12.54
C LEU A 728 21.25 -23.57 -12.82
N VAL A 729 21.29 -24.82 -12.34
CA VAL A 729 20.23 -25.80 -12.62
C VAL A 729 18.87 -25.40 -12.04
N PRO A 730 18.74 -24.92 -10.78
CA PRO A 730 17.44 -24.52 -10.25
C PRO A 730 16.70 -23.44 -11.06
N PRO A 731 17.30 -22.28 -11.40
CA PRO A 731 16.60 -21.27 -12.20
C PRO A 731 16.28 -21.73 -13.61
N LEU A 732 17.12 -22.59 -14.22
CA LEU A 732 16.83 -23.18 -15.54
C LEU A 732 15.65 -24.16 -15.49
N LEU A 733 15.55 -24.99 -14.45
CA LEU A 733 14.40 -25.87 -14.26
C LEU A 733 13.11 -25.08 -14.04
N MET A 734 13.15 -24.01 -13.24
CA MET A 734 12.01 -23.12 -13.04
C MET A 734 11.58 -22.47 -14.35
N ALA A 735 12.53 -21.97 -15.15
CA ALA A 735 12.23 -21.41 -16.46
C ALA A 735 11.56 -22.41 -17.42
N ILE A 736 12.00 -23.68 -17.41
CA ILE A 736 11.37 -24.75 -18.20
C ILE A 736 9.93 -24.98 -17.74
N VAL A 737 9.70 -25.03 -16.43
CA VAL A 737 8.37 -25.28 -15.86
C VAL A 737 7.44 -24.12 -16.16
N GLU A 738 7.87 -22.88 -15.97
CA GLU A 738 7.10 -21.68 -16.30
C GLU A 738 6.79 -21.60 -17.79
N PHE A 739 7.75 -21.99 -18.65
CA PHE A 739 7.55 -22.04 -20.09
C PHE A 739 6.38 -22.96 -20.47
N PHE A 740 6.28 -24.14 -19.86
CA PHE A 740 5.17 -25.08 -20.09
C PHE A 740 3.91 -24.77 -19.26
N GLY A 741 4.04 -24.03 -18.15
CA GLY A 741 2.99 -23.68 -17.21
C GLY A 741 2.17 -22.45 -17.61
N LYS A 742 1.75 -22.38 -18.88
CA LYS A 742 0.93 -21.27 -19.39
C LYS A 742 -0.48 -21.32 -18.80
N SER A 743 -0.93 -20.23 -18.18
CA SER A 743 -2.34 -20.05 -17.79
C SER A 743 -3.24 -19.85 -19.02
N ASP A 744 -4.45 -20.42 -18.99
CA ASP A 744 -5.43 -20.38 -20.07
C ASP A 744 -5.88 -18.95 -20.41
N ASP A 745 -5.83 -18.04 -19.43
CA ASP A 745 -6.33 -16.66 -19.54
C ASP A 745 -5.32 -15.66 -20.11
N VAL A 746 -4.04 -16.03 -20.27
CA VAL A 746 -2.97 -15.12 -20.70
C VAL A 746 -2.70 -15.30 -22.19
N LEU A 747 -2.37 -14.25 -22.95
CA LEU A 747 -1.96 -14.43 -24.37
C LEU A 747 -0.58 -15.09 -24.46
N LEU A 748 -0.34 -15.94 -25.47
CA LEU A 748 0.96 -16.64 -25.62
C LEU A 748 2.15 -15.67 -25.65
N TRP A 749 2.02 -14.53 -26.35
CA TRP A 749 3.10 -13.54 -26.43
C TRP A 749 3.39 -12.87 -25.08
N GLN A 750 2.35 -12.60 -24.28
CA GLN A 750 2.50 -12.04 -22.94
C GLN A 750 3.16 -13.05 -22.00
N HIS A 751 2.73 -14.31 -22.06
CA HIS A 751 3.36 -15.42 -21.34
C HIS A 751 4.84 -15.56 -21.68
N LEU A 752 5.19 -15.61 -22.97
CA LEU A 752 6.58 -15.72 -23.40
C LEU A 752 7.41 -14.52 -22.96
N THR A 753 6.88 -13.30 -23.06
CA THR A 753 7.59 -12.09 -22.59
C THR A 753 7.86 -12.18 -21.08
N ALA A 754 6.84 -12.50 -20.29
CA ALA A 754 6.96 -12.65 -18.84
C ALA A 754 7.97 -13.75 -18.44
N VAL A 755 7.91 -14.92 -19.08
CA VAL A 755 8.87 -16.01 -18.86
C VAL A 755 10.29 -15.56 -19.22
N THR A 756 10.49 -14.84 -20.33
CA THR A 756 11.82 -14.36 -20.72
C THR A 756 12.37 -13.29 -19.76
N GLU A 757 11.53 -12.37 -19.28
CA GLU A 757 11.92 -11.34 -18.30
C GLU A 757 12.26 -11.98 -16.96
N ASN A 758 11.43 -12.89 -16.44
CA ASN A 758 11.66 -13.61 -15.19
C ASN A 758 12.90 -14.52 -15.26
N THR A 759 13.06 -15.25 -16.38
CA THR A 759 14.26 -16.08 -16.61
C THR A 759 15.51 -15.21 -16.67
N GLY A 760 15.46 -14.09 -17.39
CA GLY A 760 16.58 -13.13 -17.46
C GLY A 760 16.96 -12.59 -16.09
N HIS A 761 15.98 -12.19 -15.28
CA HIS A 761 16.18 -11.74 -13.91
C HIS A 761 16.83 -12.80 -13.02
N ASN A 762 16.31 -14.03 -13.02
CA ASN A 762 16.86 -15.15 -12.25
C ASN A 762 18.29 -15.52 -12.68
N LEU A 763 18.60 -15.43 -13.98
CA LEU A 763 19.96 -15.64 -14.50
C LEU A 763 20.93 -14.52 -14.08
N VAL A 764 20.48 -13.26 -14.05
CA VAL A 764 21.29 -12.13 -13.54
C VAL A 764 21.61 -12.33 -12.06
N LEU A 765 20.64 -12.75 -11.25
CA LEU A 765 20.85 -13.10 -9.83
C LEU A 765 21.87 -14.24 -9.67
N ALA A 766 21.73 -15.31 -10.46
CA ALA A 766 22.66 -16.44 -10.44
C ALA A 766 24.08 -16.01 -10.85
N ALA A 767 24.21 -15.22 -11.91
CA ALA A 767 25.50 -14.71 -12.39
C ALA A 767 26.18 -13.81 -11.35
N PHE A 768 25.43 -12.92 -10.67
CA PHE A 768 25.99 -12.08 -9.62
C PHE A 768 26.44 -12.90 -8.40
N ARG A 769 25.68 -13.92 -7.98
CA ARG A 769 26.11 -14.85 -6.93
C ARG A 769 27.43 -15.54 -7.30
N ILE A 770 27.57 -16.02 -8.54
CA ILE A 770 28.82 -16.63 -9.02
C ILE A 770 29.98 -15.62 -8.99
N ALA A 771 29.73 -14.36 -9.36
CA ALA A 771 30.73 -13.29 -9.32
C ALA A 771 31.26 -13.04 -7.90
N CYS A 772 30.36 -13.02 -6.92
CA CYS A 772 30.65 -12.69 -5.54
C CYS A 772 31.14 -13.87 -4.68
N LEU A 773 31.15 -15.10 -5.21
CA LEU A 773 31.53 -16.33 -4.51
C LEU A 773 32.81 -16.22 -3.63
N PRO A 774 33.97 -15.70 -4.12
CA PRO A 774 35.18 -15.61 -3.30
C PRO A 774 35.01 -14.67 -2.11
N HIS A 775 34.26 -13.58 -2.28
CA HIS A 775 33.98 -12.63 -1.22
C HIS A 775 33.04 -13.24 -0.18
N GLU A 776 31.94 -13.85 -0.62
CA GLU A 776 30.98 -14.54 0.26
C GLU A 776 31.65 -15.68 1.04
N ALA A 777 32.55 -16.44 0.40
CA ALA A 777 33.35 -17.48 1.05
C ALA A 777 34.26 -16.90 2.14
N ARG A 778 34.96 -15.78 1.87
CA ARG A 778 35.79 -15.10 2.88
C ARG A 778 34.96 -14.61 4.05
N ILE A 779 33.82 -13.97 3.79
CA ILE A 779 32.95 -13.42 4.84
C ILE A 779 32.39 -14.53 5.71
N SER A 780 31.89 -15.61 5.09
CA SER A 780 31.39 -16.79 5.79
C SER A 780 32.48 -17.43 6.65
N LEU A 781 33.67 -17.68 6.09
CA LEU A 781 34.81 -18.24 6.82
C LEU A 781 35.19 -17.37 8.03
N ASN A 782 35.29 -16.06 7.82
CA ASN A 782 35.63 -15.11 8.88
C ASN A 782 34.56 -15.08 9.98
N ALA A 783 33.27 -15.10 9.63
CA ALA A 783 32.18 -15.19 10.59
C ALA A 783 32.24 -16.48 11.42
N ILE A 784 32.51 -17.61 10.78
CA ILE A 784 32.60 -18.94 11.41
C ILE A 784 33.79 -19.00 12.37
N ILE A 785 34.99 -18.66 11.89
CA ILE A 785 36.21 -18.69 12.71
C ILE A 785 36.06 -17.76 13.91
N ARG A 786 35.58 -16.52 13.69
CA ARG A 786 35.37 -15.57 14.78
C ARG A 786 34.35 -16.08 15.79
N SER A 787 33.25 -16.68 15.35
CA SER A 787 32.22 -17.20 16.25
C SER A 787 32.76 -18.36 17.09
N CYS A 788 33.45 -19.33 16.45
CA CYS A 788 34.07 -20.45 17.15
C CYS A 788 35.14 -19.97 18.15
N TRP A 789 36.00 -19.05 17.75
CA TRP A 789 37.00 -18.44 18.64
C TRP A 789 36.36 -17.72 19.83
N ARG A 790 35.30 -16.93 19.58
CA ARG A 790 34.60 -16.20 20.64
C ARG A 790 33.84 -17.11 21.59
N MET A 791 33.29 -18.22 21.12
CA MET A 791 32.55 -19.15 21.97
C MET A 791 33.42 -20.11 22.75
N LEU A 792 34.54 -20.56 22.19
CA LEU A 792 35.37 -21.61 22.77
C LEU A 792 36.59 -21.08 23.52
N ILE A 793 37.08 -19.89 23.15
CA ILE A 793 38.37 -19.37 23.64
C ILE A 793 38.21 -18.01 24.29
N SER A 794 37.73 -16.99 23.56
CA SER A 794 37.78 -15.62 24.10
C SER A 794 36.63 -15.28 25.05
N HIS A 795 35.45 -15.87 24.87
CA HIS A 795 34.21 -15.54 25.58
C HIS A 795 33.88 -14.04 25.60
N ARG A 796 34.32 -13.29 24.58
CA ARG A 796 34.19 -11.83 24.45
C ARG A 796 33.48 -11.44 23.17
N HIS A 797 32.77 -10.30 23.19
CA HIS A 797 32.06 -9.73 22.03
C HIS A 797 31.06 -10.69 21.36
N LEU A 798 30.39 -11.53 22.15
CA LEU A 798 29.41 -12.49 21.65
C LEU A 798 28.14 -11.81 21.11
N LEU A 799 27.70 -10.71 21.74
CA LEU A 799 26.57 -9.92 21.27
C LEU A 799 26.99 -8.71 20.44
N GLU A 800 28.15 -8.70 19.77
CA GLU A 800 28.55 -7.56 18.93
C GLU A 800 27.64 -7.46 17.70
N TRP A 801 26.87 -6.36 17.57
CA TRP A 801 25.89 -6.20 16.49
C TRP A 801 26.50 -5.74 15.16
N ARG A 802 27.49 -4.84 15.21
CA ARG A 802 28.27 -4.35 14.05
C ARG A 802 29.75 -4.44 14.39
N ASP A 803 30.56 -4.91 13.44
CA ASP A 803 32.02 -4.96 13.63
C ASP A 803 32.57 -3.51 13.57
N ALA A 804 33.43 -3.11 14.51
CA ALA A 804 34.02 -1.76 14.58
C ALA A 804 34.81 -1.32 13.31
N GLY A 805 35.09 -2.24 12.38
CA GLY A 805 35.73 -1.97 11.09
C GLY A 805 34.79 -1.85 9.88
N SER A 806 33.47 -1.96 10.05
CA SER A 806 32.49 -1.90 8.96
C SER A 806 31.80 -0.53 8.86
N THR A 807 32.58 0.55 8.86
CA THR A 807 32.07 1.89 8.54
C THR A 807 31.91 1.98 7.02
N PHE A 808 30.72 1.67 6.51
CA PHE A 808 30.43 1.75 5.07
C PHE A 808 30.23 3.21 4.61
N ASN A 809 31.32 3.96 4.65
CA ASN A 809 31.53 5.15 3.83
C ASN A 809 32.45 4.81 2.64
N SER A 810 32.26 3.64 2.02
CA SER A 810 32.97 3.31 0.77
C SER A 810 32.27 3.98 -0.40
N CYS A 811 32.29 5.32 -0.44
CA CYS A 811 31.66 6.16 -1.48
C CYS A 811 32.33 6.04 -2.86
N GLY A 812 33.11 4.99 -3.15
CA GLY A 812 33.85 4.85 -4.39
C GLY A 812 34.24 3.42 -4.74
N ILE A 813 34.55 3.22 -6.03
CA ILE A 813 34.96 1.95 -6.61
C ILE A 813 36.20 1.36 -5.91
N VAL A 814 37.18 2.20 -5.54
CA VAL A 814 38.41 1.77 -4.85
C VAL A 814 38.11 1.16 -3.48
N GLY A 815 37.23 1.79 -2.69
CA GLY A 815 36.80 1.25 -1.40
C GLY A 815 36.11 -0.11 -1.53
N THR A 816 35.39 -0.33 -2.63
CA THR A 816 34.74 -1.62 -2.93
C THR A 816 35.76 -2.69 -3.32
N TYR A 817 36.81 -2.34 -4.09
CA TYR A 817 37.92 -3.26 -4.37
C TYR A 817 38.71 -3.63 -3.10
N LEU A 818 38.87 -2.68 -2.17
CA LEU A 818 39.51 -2.95 -0.87
C LEU A 818 38.65 -3.86 0.02
N SER A 819 37.33 -3.66 0.07
CA SER A 819 36.45 -4.53 0.87
C SER A 819 36.31 -5.93 0.25
N MET A 820 36.34 -6.01 -1.09
CA MET A 820 36.23 -7.24 -1.87
C MET A 820 37.56 -7.80 -2.38
N TRP A 821 38.68 -7.46 -1.73
CA TRP A 821 40.05 -7.85 -2.15
C TRP A 821 40.25 -9.37 -2.35
N ALA A 822 39.46 -10.21 -1.69
CA ALA A 822 39.49 -11.66 -1.87
C ALA A 822 39.24 -12.09 -3.32
N CYS A 823 38.39 -11.37 -4.07
CA CYS A 823 38.12 -11.72 -5.45
C CYS A 823 39.38 -11.60 -6.34
N PRO A 824 40.05 -10.43 -6.44
CA PRO A 824 41.28 -10.33 -7.22
C PRO A 824 42.44 -11.16 -6.64
N ALA A 825 42.51 -11.36 -5.32
CA ALA A 825 43.57 -12.19 -4.72
C ALA A 825 43.47 -13.67 -5.12
N VAL A 826 42.26 -14.25 -5.10
CA VAL A 826 42.04 -15.63 -5.56
C VAL A 826 42.34 -15.74 -7.05
N VAL A 827 41.96 -14.75 -7.85
CA VAL A 827 42.31 -14.71 -9.29
C VAL A 827 43.83 -14.74 -9.49
N GLY A 828 44.58 -13.91 -8.75
CA GLY A 828 46.04 -13.91 -8.79
C GLY A 828 46.66 -15.27 -8.41
N ALA A 829 46.15 -15.92 -7.35
CA ALA A 829 46.61 -17.23 -6.93
C ALA A 829 46.35 -18.31 -7.99
N VAL A 830 45.18 -18.30 -8.63
CA VAL A 830 44.84 -19.25 -9.70
C VAL A 830 45.67 -19.00 -10.94
N LEU A 831 45.98 -17.75 -11.29
CA LEU A 831 46.85 -17.43 -12.43
C LEU A 831 48.27 -17.98 -12.24
N VAL A 832 48.81 -17.94 -11.01
CA VAL A 832 50.11 -18.56 -10.67
C VAL A 832 50.04 -20.09 -10.79
N LEU A 833 48.95 -20.72 -10.35
CA LEU A 833 48.76 -22.17 -10.48
C LEU A 833 48.50 -22.61 -11.94
N ALA A 834 47.87 -21.75 -12.75
CA ALA A 834 47.54 -22.02 -14.15
C ALA A 834 48.79 -22.13 -15.04
N TRP A 835 49.92 -21.52 -14.65
CA TRP A 835 51.22 -21.74 -15.30
C TRP A 835 51.63 -23.22 -15.32
N LEU A 836 51.09 -24.04 -14.41
CA LEU A 836 51.38 -25.47 -14.32
C LEU A 836 50.47 -26.34 -15.21
N ARG A 837 49.31 -25.82 -15.69
CA ARG A 837 48.34 -26.56 -16.54
C ARG A 837 47.59 -25.67 -17.56
N PRO A 838 48.08 -25.53 -18.80
CA PRO A 838 47.50 -24.64 -19.82
C PRO A 838 46.06 -24.98 -20.23
N ILE A 839 45.68 -26.26 -20.21
CA ILE A 839 44.35 -26.70 -20.68
C ILE A 839 43.23 -26.32 -19.67
N ALA A 840 43.54 -26.27 -18.37
CA ALA A 840 42.58 -25.86 -17.35
C ALA A 840 42.26 -24.36 -17.40
N TRP A 841 43.14 -23.57 -18.03
CA TRP A 841 42.99 -22.12 -18.15
C TRP A 841 41.73 -21.73 -18.93
N LEU A 842 41.45 -22.38 -20.07
CA LEU A 842 40.27 -22.07 -20.90
C LEU A 842 38.95 -22.25 -20.14
N ALA A 843 38.90 -23.21 -19.21
CA ALA A 843 37.73 -23.45 -18.36
C ALA A 843 37.61 -22.43 -17.21
N ALA A 844 38.73 -21.97 -16.65
CA ALA A 844 38.74 -21.05 -15.51
C ALA A 844 38.52 -19.58 -15.93
N THR A 845 38.99 -19.17 -17.11
CA THR A 845 38.98 -17.76 -17.56
C THR A 845 37.63 -17.05 -17.41
N PRO A 846 36.48 -17.61 -17.81
CA PRO A 846 35.19 -16.94 -17.66
C PRO A 846 34.83 -16.65 -16.20
N VAL A 847 35.09 -17.60 -15.30
CA VAL A 847 34.83 -17.47 -13.86
C VAL A 847 35.79 -16.46 -13.23
N LEU A 848 37.08 -16.53 -13.58
CA LEU A 848 38.11 -15.62 -13.08
C LEU A 848 37.86 -14.17 -13.52
N ALA A 849 37.46 -13.96 -14.77
CA ALA A 849 37.08 -12.64 -15.28
C ALA A 849 35.89 -12.06 -14.51
N LEU A 850 34.89 -12.91 -14.22
CA LEU A 850 33.73 -12.52 -13.44
C LEU A 850 34.10 -12.16 -11.98
N TRP A 851 34.98 -12.93 -11.35
CA TRP A 851 35.51 -12.61 -10.00
C TRP A 851 36.29 -11.30 -10.00
N LEU A 852 37.10 -11.02 -11.02
CA LEU A 852 37.82 -9.75 -11.14
C LEU A 852 36.88 -8.55 -11.32
N ALA A 853 35.78 -8.75 -12.06
CA ALA A 853 34.74 -7.73 -12.28
C ALA A 853 33.76 -7.56 -11.10
N ALA A 854 33.69 -8.52 -10.18
CA ALA A 854 32.71 -8.55 -9.09
C ALA A 854 32.68 -7.26 -8.24
N PRO A 855 33.82 -6.66 -7.82
CA PRO A 855 33.79 -5.41 -7.07
C PRO A 855 33.22 -4.22 -7.87
N ALA A 856 33.50 -4.16 -9.18
CA ALA A 856 32.96 -3.13 -10.05
C ALA A 856 31.44 -3.31 -10.27
N LEU A 857 30.98 -4.55 -10.44
CA LEU A 857 29.55 -4.89 -10.54
C LEU A 857 28.80 -4.55 -9.25
N ALA A 858 29.34 -4.94 -8.09
CA ALA A 858 28.76 -4.64 -6.78
C ALA A 858 28.66 -3.13 -6.53
N TRP A 859 29.70 -2.37 -6.88
CA TRP A 859 29.68 -0.91 -6.82
C TRP A 859 28.61 -0.31 -7.73
N TRP A 860 28.57 -0.71 -9.01
CA TRP A 860 27.65 -0.17 -10.02
C TRP A 860 26.17 -0.46 -9.69
N LEU A 861 25.88 -1.63 -9.13
CA LEU A 861 24.53 -1.98 -8.66
C LEU A 861 24.14 -1.19 -7.40
N SER A 862 25.09 -0.93 -6.50
CA SER A 862 24.86 -0.24 -5.23
C SER A 862 24.76 1.29 -5.36
N LEU A 863 24.93 1.85 -6.57
CA LEU A 863 24.77 3.29 -6.78
C LEU A 863 23.31 3.72 -6.59
N PRO A 864 23.06 4.84 -5.88
CA PRO A 864 21.71 5.32 -5.68
C PRO A 864 21.09 5.71 -7.03
N LEU A 865 19.85 5.27 -7.24
CA LEU A 865 19.08 5.69 -8.41
C LEU A 865 18.73 7.16 -8.24
N ARG A 866 19.26 8.00 -9.13
CA ARG A 866 18.84 9.40 -9.17
C ARG A 866 17.42 9.44 -9.71
N ARG A 867 16.48 9.93 -8.89
CA ARG A 867 15.17 10.32 -9.39
C ARG A 867 15.37 11.34 -10.51
N ARG A 868 14.57 11.23 -11.57
CA ARG A 868 14.58 12.21 -12.66
C ARG A 868 13.95 13.49 -12.12
N ASP A 869 14.77 14.33 -11.48
CA ASP A 869 14.33 15.67 -11.12
C ASP A 869 14.22 16.47 -12.41
N ALA A 870 13.03 17.03 -12.66
CA ALA A 870 12.82 17.95 -13.76
C ALA A 870 13.64 19.22 -13.48
N ARG A 871 14.86 19.27 -14.01
CA ARG A 871 15.67 20.49 -13.99
C ARG A 871 15.11 21.46 -15.03
N LEU A 872 14.21 22.31 -14.57
CA LEU A 872 13.65 23.37 -15.39
C LEU A 872 14.77 24.38 -15.72
N SER A 873 14.87 24.78 -16.99
CA SER A 873 15.73 25.90 -17.37
C SER A 873 15.18 27.20 -16.78
N HIS A 874 16.01 28.23 -16.62
CA HIS A 874 15.55 29.56 -16.18
C HIS A 874 14.41 30.09 -17.05
N GLN A 875 14.43 29.82 -18.36
CA GLN A 875 13.35 30.20 -19.27
C GLN A 875 12.04 29.44 -18.97
N GLN A 876 12.12 28.13 -18.67
CA GLN A 876 10.95 27.33 -18.29
C GLN A 876 10.38 27.76 -16.94
N GLN A 877 11.24 28.04 -15.95
CA GLN A 877 10.83 28.58 -14.66
C GLN A 877 10.13 29.93 -14.83
N ARG A 878 10.73 30.87 -15.57
CA ARG A 878 10.13 32.17 -15.87
C ARG A 878 8.76 32.02 -16.55
N PHE A 879 8.65 31.15 -17.57
CA PHE A 879 7.38 30.86 -18.24
C PHE A 879 6.30 30.36 -17.26
N LEU A 880 6.64 29.40 -16.40
CA LEU A 880 5.70 28.84 -15.43
C LEU A 880 5.28 29.86 -14.37
N ARG A 881 6.21 30.65 -13.84
CA ARG A 881 5.92 31.71 -12.86
C ARG A 881 5.07 32.83 -13.46
N HIS A 882 5.39 33.28 -14.67
CA HIS A 882 4.56 34.24 -15.42
C HIS A 882 3.14 33.70 -15.62
N THR A 883 3.02 32.42 -15.99
CA THR A 883 1.72 31.76 -16.15
C THR A 883 0.98 31.67 -14.82
N ALA A 884 1.67 31.37 -13.72
CA ALA A 884 1.10 31.33 -12.37
C ALA A 884 0.58 32.72 -11.94
N ARG A 885 1.36 33.79 -12.12
CA ARG A 885 0.94 35.16 -11.81
C ARG A 885 -0.26 35.61 -12.65
N LYS A 886 -0.27 35.31 -13.95
CA LYS A 886 -1.44 35.54 -14.84
C LYS A 886 -2.67 34.74 -14.42
N THR A 887 -2.48 33.49 -14.01
CA THR A 887 -3.58 32.64 -13.52
C THR A 887 -4.11 33.15 -12.18
N TRP A 888 -3.25 33.65 -11.30
CA TRP A 888 -3.68 34.27 -10.04
C TRP A 888 -4.54 35.52 -10.27
N LEU A 889 -4.23 36.33 -11.29
CA LEU A 889 -5.02 37.52 -11.63
C LEU A 889 -6.51 37.19 -11.83
N PHE A 890 -6.85 36.00 -12.33
CA PHE A 890 -8.23 35.52 -12.41
C PHE A 890 -8.90 35.52 -11.02
N PHE A 891 -8.27 34.91 -10.01
CA PHE A 891 -8.82 34.85 -8.66
C PHE A 891 -8.84 36.22 -7.97
N GLU A 892 -7.88 37.09 -8.30
CA GLU A 892 -7.85 38.46 -7.79
C GLU A 892 -9.01 39.30 -8.35
N ARG A 893 -9.37 39.10 -9.63
CA ARG A 893 -10.41 39.84 -10.33
C ARG A 893 -11.83 39.34 -10.04
N PHE A 894 -12.02 38.03 -9.90
CA PHE A 894 -13.35 37.43 -9.86
C PHE A 894 -13.77 36.90 -8.49
N VAL A 895 -12.85 36.73 -7.54
CA VAL A 895 -13.18 36.31 -6.15
C VAL A 895 -13.19 37.54 -5.27
N VAL A 896 -14.32 38.23 -5.31
CA VAL A 896 -14.56 39.56 -4.70
C VAL A 896 -15.82 39.54 -3.82
N GLU A 897 -16.09 40.65 -3.14
CA GLU A 897 -17.22 40.77 -2.21
C GLU A 897 -18.58 40.61 -2.90
N GLU A 898 -18.74 41.12 -4.13
CA GLU A 898 -20.00 41.04 -4.89
C GLU A 898 -20.43 39.59 -5.19
N ASP A 899 -19.46 38.69 -5.31
CA ASP A 899 -19.66 37.25 -5.54
C ASP A 899 -19.44 36.45 -4.24
N ASN A 900 -19.61 37.10 -3.08
CA ASN A 900 -19.47 36.52 -1.74
C ASN A 900 -18.13 35.77 -1.54
N TRP A 901 -17.05 36.22 -2.18
CA TRP A 901 -15.73 35.58 -2.12
C TRP A 901 -15.74 34.12 -2.59
N LEU A 902 -16.65 33.78 -3.51
CA LEU A 902 -16.74 32.49 -4.18
C LEU A 902 -16.28 32.61 -5.65
N PRO A 903 -15.51 31.64 -6.18
CA PRO A 903 -15.02 31.70 -7.56
C PRO A 903 -16.13 31.34 -8.56
N PRO A 904 -16.25 32.04 -9.70
CA PRO A 904 -17.14 31.64 -10.77
C PRO A 904 -16.64 30.37 -11.45
N ASP A 905 -17.58 29.60 -12.02
CA ASP A 905 -17.30 28.37 -12.75
C ASP A 905 -16.53 28.61 -14.05
N ASN A 906 -16.92 29.64 -14.80
CA ASN A 906 -16.22 30.06 -15.99
C ASN A 906 -16.37 31.56 -16.24
N PHE A 907 -15.34 32.12 -16.86
CA PHE A 907 -15.36 33.43 -17.47
C PHE A 907 -15.14 33.28 -18.97
N GLN A 908 -16.05 33.84 -19.75
CA GLN A 908 -15.93 33.87 -21.20
C GLN A 908 -15.51 35.28 -21.62
N GLU A 909 -14.31 35.42 -22.20
CA GLU A 909 -13.80 36.72 -22.65
C GLU A 909 -14.34 37.10 -24.04
N LEU A 910 -14.44 36.13 -24.94
CA LEU A 910 -14.90 36.30 -26.32
C LEU A 910 -16.20 35.52 -26.57
N PRO A 911 -17.19 36.08 -27.30
CA PRO A 911 -17.16 37.37 -27.99
C PRO A 911 -17.46 38.58 -27.09
N VAL A 912 -18.02 38.36 -25.90
CA VAL A 912 -18.26 39.39 -24.88
C VAL A 912 -17.88 38.86 -23.50
N PRO A 913 -17.33 39.70 -22.60
CA PRO A 913 -17.04 39.33 -21.21
C PRO A 913 -18.31 38.90 -20.46
N VAL A 914 -18.43 37.62 -20.13
CA VAL A 914 -19.54 37.05 -19.35
C VAL A 914 -19.00 36.19 -18.22
N ILE A 915 -19.46 36.48 -17.00
CA ILE A 915 -19.17 35.69 -15.80
C ILE A 915 -20.35 34.76 -15.55
N ALA A 916 -20.08 33.47 -15.39
CA ALA A 916 -21.07 32.54 -14.86
C ALA A 916 -21.12 32.67 -13.34
N HIS A 917 -22.15 33.34 -12.82
CA HIS A 917 -22.40 33.51 -11.37
C HIS A 917 -22.87 32.22 -10.70
N ARG A 918 -22.11 31.14 -10.88
CA ARG A 918 -22.30 29.84 -10.23
C ARG A 918 -20.95 29.28 -9.81
N THR A 919 -20.92 28.49 -8.74
CA THR A 919 -19.72 27.83 -8.25
C THR A 919 -19.98 26.40 -7.84
N SER A 920 -18.94 25.58 -7.86
CA SER A 920 -18.95 24.18 -7.41
C SER A 920 -18.03 23.96 -6.21
N PRO A 921 -18.22 22.88 -5.43
CA PRO A 921 -17.34 22.58 -4.30
C PRO A 921 -15.87 22.41 -4.73
N THR A 922 -15.61 21.83 -5.91
CA THR A 922 -14.25 21.74 -6.47
C THR A 922 -13.64 23.12 -6.72
N ASN A 923 -14.41 24.04 -7.33
CA ASN A 923 -13.94 25.39 -7.62
C ASN A 923 -13.62 26.17 -6.34
N ILE A 924 -14.47 26.07 -5.31
CA ILE A 924 -14.23 26.66 -4.00
C ILE A 924 -12.92 26.14 -3.41
N GLY A 925 -12.71 24.82 -3.42
CA GLY A 925 -11.48 24.20 -2.91
C GLY A 925 -10.23 24.64 -3.67
N LEU A 926 -10.30 24.71 -5.01
CA LEU A 926 -9.19 25.19 -5.84
C LEU A 926 -8.88 26.67 -5.58
N SER A 927 -9.89 27.52 -5.40
CA SER A 927 -9.67 28.94 -5.05
C SER A 927 -9.01 29.11 -3.69
N LEU A 928 -9.36 28.28 -2.71
CA LEU A 928 -8.71 28.29 -1.40
C LEU A 928 -7.24 27.87 -1.48
N LEU A 929 -6.93 26.81 -2.25
CA LEU A 929 -5.55 26.42 -2.50
C LEU A 929 -4.80 27.44 -3.36
N ALA A 930 -5.47 28.11 -4.29
CA ALA A 930 -4.88 29.20 -5.06
C ALA A 930 -4.49 30.37 -4.15
N ASN A 931 -5.28 30.70 -3.12
CA ASN A 931 -4.90 31.71 -2.12
C ASN A 931 -3.61 31.28 -1.40
N LEU A 932 -3.52 30.02 -0.95
CA LEU A 932 -2.33 29.49 -0.28
C LEU A 932 -1.10 29.50 -1.20
N ALA A 933 -1.27 29.04 -2.45
CA ALA A 933 -0.22 29.05 -3.46
C ALA A 933 0.23 30.49 -3.79
N ALA A 934 -0.67 31.46 -3.82
CA ALA A 934 -0.32 32.86 -4.02
C ALA A 934 0.54 33.42 -2.88
N THR A 935 0.28 33.03 -1.63
CA THR A 935 1.19 33.33 -0.50
C THR A 935 2.54 32.64 -0.69
N ASP A 936 2.55 31.38 -1.12
CA ASP A 936 3.78 30.64 -1.42
C ASP A 936 4.59 31.28 -2.55
N PHE A 937 3.97 31.88 -3.56
CA PHE A 937 4.65 32.62 -4.63
C PHE A 937 5.01 34.06 -4.24
N GLY A 938 4.61 34.54 -3.06
CA GLY A 938 4.83 35.91 -2.61
C GLY A 938 3.91 36.95 -3.28
N TYR A 939 2.81 36.51 -3.90
CA TYR A 939 1.83 37.36 -4.58
C TYR A 939 0.88 38.07 -3.64
N ILE A 940 0.59 37.46 -2.48
CA ILE A 940 -0.21 38.06 -1.40
C ILE A 940 0.45 37.80 -0.04
N THR A 941 0.15 38.66 0.92
CA THR A 941 0.59 38.54 2.31
C THR A 941 -0.15 37.47 3.09
N THR A 942 0.38 37.10 4.26
CA THR A 942 -0.29 36.16 5.18
C THR A 942 -1.62 36.74 5.63
N THR A 943 -1.67 38.04 5.89
CA THR A 943 -2.87 38.78 6.24
C THR A 943 -3.95 38.64 5.17
N ARG A 944 -3.62 38.85 3.90
CA ARG A 944 -4.56 38.70 2.78
C ARG A 944 -5.05 37.27 2.61
N LEU A 945 -4.18 36.29 2.81
CA LEU A 945 -4.57 34.87 2.82
C LEU A 945 -5.64 34.59 3.89
N LEU A 946 -5.39 35.02 5.12
CA LEU A 946 -6.31 34.80 6.24
C LEU A 946 -7.63 35.53 6.03
N GLU A 947 -7.61 36.77 5.53
CA GLU A 947 -8.81 37.55 5.20
C GLU A 947 -9.66 36.87 4.12
N ARG A 948 -9.05 36.53 2.97
CA ARG A 948 -9.76 35.89 1.86
C ARG A 948 -10.33 34.53 2.28
N THR A 949 -9.54 33.72 2.98
CA THR A 949 -9.97 32.41 3.50
C THR A 949 -11.11 32.54 4.50
N SER A 950 -11.02 33.48 5.45
CA SER A 950 -12.07 33.74 6.44
C SER A 950 -13.36 34.21 5.79
N ASN A 951 -13.28 35.07 4.78
CA ASN A 951 -14.46 35.53 4.04
C ASN A 951 -15.11 34.38 3.25
N THR A 952 -14.33 33.57 2.53
CA THR A 952 -14.86 32.38 1.83
C THR A 952 -15.49 31.39 2.82
N PHE A 953 -14.88 31.13 3.97
CA PHE A 953 -15.44 30.24 5.01
C PHE A 953 -16.73 30.79 5.62
N ARG A 954 -16.84 32.11 5.81
CA ARG A 954 -18.08 32.75 6.23
C ARG A 954 -19.19 32.51 5.22
N SER A 955 -18.90 32.65 3.93
CA SER A 955 -19.87 32.34 2.86
C SER A 955 -20.23 30.86 2.83
N MET A 956 -19.24 29.96 2.91
CA MET A 956 -19.47 28.50 2.97
C MET A 956 -20.33 28.06 4.16
N ALA A 957 -20.21 28.74 5.31
CA ALA A 957 -21.02 28.44 6.48
C ALA A 957 -22.52 28.70 6.24
N LEU A 958 -22.85 29.66 5.37
CA LEU A 958 -24.21 30.03 4.99
C LEU A 958 -24.81 29.14 3.89
N LEU A 959 -23.99 28.40 3.15
CA LEU A 959 -24.47 27.50 2.09
C LEU A 959 -25.27 26.33 2.69
N GLU A 960 -26.45 26.08 2.12
CA GLU A 960 -27.26 24.90 2.45
C GLU A 960 -26.50 23.63 2.11
N ARG A 961 -26.52 22.64 3.00
CA ARG A 961 -25.76 21.38 2.91
C ARG A 961 -26.61 20.20 3.39
N GLN A 962 -26.29 19.01 2.91
CA GLN A 962 -26.93 17.77 3.31
C GLN A 962 -25.89 16.80 3.89
N GLN A 963 -26.02 16.43 5.17
CA GLN A 963 -25.07 15.54 5.87
C GLN A 963 -23.58 15.98 5.77
N GLY A 964 -23.34 17.29 5.69
CA GLY A 964 -22.01 17.88 5.51
C GLY A 964 -21.59 18.07 4.05
N HIS A 965 -22.27 17.43 3.08
CA HIS A 965 -21.99 17.60 1.66
C HIS A 965 -22.56 18.92 1.11
N PHE A 966 -21.78 19.55 0.25
CA PHE A 966 -22.18 20.71 -0.55
C PHE A 966 -22.84 20.24 -1.86
N TYR A 967 -23.79 21.02 -2.37
CA TYR A 967 -24.43 20.81 -3.66
C TYR A 967 -23.48 21.19 -4.81
N ASN A 968 -23.73 20.63 -5.99
CA ASN A 968 -22.89 20.80 -7.17
C ASN A 968 -22.83 22.25 -7.65
N TRP A 969 -23.95 22.98 -7.54
CA TRP A 969 -24.05 24.37 -8.00
C TRP A 969 -24.71 25.29 -6.97
N TYR A 970 -24.03 26.39 -6.68
CA TYR A 970 -24.59 27.53 -5.94
C TYR A 970 -24.46 28.79 -6.78
N ASP A 971 -25.46 29.67 -6.72
CA ASP A 971 -25.35 31.01 -7.26
C ASP A 971 -24.43 31.86 -6.38
N THR A 972 -23.39 32.48 -6.96
CA THR A 972 -22.32 33.16 -6.20
C THR A 972 -22.79 34.45 -5.54
N ARG A 973 -23.89 35.06 -6.01
CA ARG A 973 -24.40 36.34 -5.48
C ARG A 973 -25.46 36.13 -4.41
N THR A 974 -26.32 35.15 -4.61
CA THR A 974 -27.47 34.89 -3.74
C THR A 974 -27.24 33.77 -2.72
N LEU A 975 -26.18 32.98 -2.89
CA LEU A 975 -25.82 31.80 -2.08
C LEU A 975 -26.88 30.68 -2.13
N GLN A 976 -27.86 30.77 -3.03
CA GLN A 976 -28.91 29.77 -3.17
C GLN A 976 -28.41 28.55 -3.96
N PRO A 977 -28.75 27.32 -3.54
CA PRO A 977 -28.46 26.13 -4.32
C PRO A 977 -29.26 26.14 -5.61
N MET A 978 -28.62 25.81 -6.73
CA MET A 978 -29.28 25.79 -8.03
C MET A 978 -29.92 24.43 -8.30
N PRO A 979 -31.15 24.36 -8.85
CA PRO A 979 -31.78 23.10 -9.20
C PRO A 979 -31.11 22.47 -10.44
N PRO A 980 -30.99 21.13 -10.51
CA PRO A 980 -31.36 20.16 -9.47
C PRO A 980 -30.37 20.17 -8.30
N ARG A 981 -30.88 20.03 -7.06
CA ARG A 981 -30.04 19.92 -5.85
C ARG A 981 -29.35 18.56 -5.84
N TYR A 982 -28.10 18.56 -6.31
CA TYR A 982 -27.34 17.35 -6.56
C TYR A 982 -26.03 17.35 -5.76
N ILE A 983 -25.68 16.21 -5.17
CA ILE A 983 -24.41 16.00 -4.46
C ILE A 983 -23.52 15.10 -5.32
N SER A 984 -22.31 15.57 -5.61
CA SER A 984 -21.32 14.86 -6.43
C SER A 984 -20.24 14.24 -5.54
N SER A 985 -19.91 12.96 -5.79
CA SER A 985 -18.84 12.25 -5.07
C SER A 985 -17.47 12.85 -5.35
N VAL A 986 -17.22 13.26 -6.60
CA VAL A 986 -15.94 13.88 -7.00
C VAL A 986 -15.78 15.24 -6.34
N ASP A 987 -16.80 16.10 -6.41
CA ASP A 987 -16.72 17.44 -5.82
C ASP A 987 -16.55 17.41 -4.30
N SER A 988 -17.24 16.48 -3.63
CA SER A 988 -17.07 16.25 -2.20
C SER A 988 -15.65 15.81 -1.87
N GLY A 989 -15.08 14.88 -2.65
CA GLY A 989 -13.72 14.39 -2.45
C GLY A 989 -12.66 15.47 -2.69
N ASN A 990 -12.80 16.22 -3.79
CA ASN A 990 -11.87 17.30 -4.12
C ASN A 990 -11.89 18.40 -3.06
N LEU A 991 -13.09 18.87 -2.67
CA LEU A 991 -13.21 19.89 -1.64
C LEU A 991 -12.60 19.41 -0.31
N ALA A 992 -12.90 18.18 0.12
CA ALA A 992 -12.30 17.61 1.33
C ALA A 992 -10.77 17.56 1.24
N GLY A 993 -10.21 17.13 0.10
CA GLY A 993 -8.77 17.07 -0.13
C GLY A 993 -8.13 18.46 -0.09
N HIS A 994 -8.72 19.42 -0.79
CA HIS A 994 -8.27 20.80 -0.81
C HIS A 994 -8.32 21.44 0.59
N LEU A 995 -9.36 21.21 1.37
CA LEU A 995 -9.48 21.72 2.74
C LEU A 995 -8.44 21.10 3.68
N LEU A 996 -8.15 19.81 3.55
CA LEU A 996 -7.11 19.14 4.34
C LEU A 996 -5.70 19.65 3.98
N THR A 997 -5.44 19.92 2.71
CA THR A 997 -4.19 20.55 2.26
C THR A 997 -4.08 21.99 2.76
N LEU A 998 -5.16 22.79 2.64
CA LEU A 998 -5.21 24.15 3.17
C LEU A 998 -4.94 24.16 4.69
N ARG A 999 -5.58 23.26 5.42
CA ARG A 999 -5.38 23.08 6.87
C ARG A 999 -3.90 22.84 7.20
N ALA A 1000 -3.20 21.99 6.45
CA ALA A 1000 -1.77 21.76 6.64
C ALA A 1000 -0.93 23.02 6.35
N GLY A 1001 -1.28 23.77 5.29
CA GLY A 1001 -0.67 25.06 4.98
C GLY A 1001 -0.82 26.07 6.11
N LEU A 1002 -2.05 26.26 6.61
CA LEU A 1002 -2.37 27.18 7.71
C LEU A 1002 -1.66 26.82 9.02
N LEU A 1003 -1.51 25.53 9.32
CA LEU A 1003 -0.76 25.05 10.49
C LEU A 1003 0.73 25.39 10.42
N SER A 1004 1.29 25.52 9.22
CA SER A 1004 2.71 25.83 9.03
C SER A 1004 3.04 27.32 9.17
N LEU A 1005 2.08 28.21 8.90
CA LEU A 1005 2.29 29.67 8.86
C LEU A 1005 2.93 30.25 10.14
N PRO A 1006 2.53 29.85 11.37
CA PRO A 1006 3.12 30.40 12.58
C PRO A 1006 4.63 30.17 12.71
N GLU A 1007 5.17 29.11 12.11
CA GLU A 1007 6.61 28.78 12.17
C GLU A 1007 7.43 29.54 11.11
N GLN A 1008 6.77 30.13 10.11
CA GLN A 1008 7.46 30.78 9.00
C GLN A 1008 7.91 32.21 9.38
N PRO A 1009 9.04 32.69 8.82
CA PRO A 1009 9.43 34.09 8.90
C PRO A 1009 8.32 35.01 8.41
N ILE A 1010 8.10 36.15 9.09
CA ILE A 1010 7.07 37.13 8.71
C ILE A 1010 7.31 37.75 7.32
N VAL A 1011 8.55 37.73 6.84
CA VAL A 1011 8.94 38.12 5.49
C VAL A 1011 9.81 37.01 4.91
N SER A 1012 9.39 36.46 3.77
CA SER A 1012 10.13 35.43 3.06
C SER A 1012 10.85 35.99 1.84
N LEU A 1013 11.90 35.31 1.38
CA LEU A 1013 12.58 35.62 0.11
C LEU A 1013 11.63 35.60 -1.09
N ARG A 1014 10.56 34.80 -1.00
CA ARG A 1014 9.59 34.61 -2.07
C ARG A 1014 8.77 35.87 -2.34
N LEU A 1015 8.65 36.79 -1.37
CA LEU A 1015 8.03 38.10 -1.57
C LEU A 1015 8.72 38.87 -2.71
N PHE A 1016 10.06 38.93 -2.69
CA PHE A 1016 10.83 39.65 -3.70
C PHE A 1016 10.77 38.96 -5.06
N GLU A 1017 10.77 37.62 -5.06
CA GLU A 1017 10.58 36.84 -6.29
C GLU A 1017 9.19 37.06 -6.90
N GLY A 1018 8.14 37.16 -6.07
CA GLY A 1018 6.79 37.50 -6.50
C GLY A 1018 6.66 38.92 -7.02
N LEU A 1019 7.37 39.90 -6.42
CA LEU A 1019 7.43 41.27 -6.93
C LEU A 1019 8.14 41.32 -8.29
N LEU A 1020 9.23 40.55 -8.45
CA LEU A 1020 9.95 40.39 -9.72
C LEU A 1020 9.07 39.76 -10.80
N ASP A 1021 8.25 38.76 -10.49
CA ASP A 1021 7.30 38.18 -11.45
C ASP A 1021 6.31 39.23 -11.98
N THR A 1022 5.70 40.02 -11.08
CA THR A 1022 4.76 41.08 -11.44
C THR A 1022 5.46 42.20 -12.23
N LEU A 1023 6.66 42.60 -11.82
CA LEU A 1023 7.46 43.62 -12.51
C LEU A 1023 7.88 43.17 -13.91
N THR A 1024 8.22 41.88 -14.09
CA THR A 1024 8.61 41.35 -15.39
C THR A 1024 7.42 41.29 -16.34
N LEU A 1025 6.23 40.90 -15.86
CA LEU A 1025 5.00 40.97 -16.65
C LEU A 1025 4.65 42.41 -17.04
N LEU A 1026 4.84 43.37 -16.13
CA LEU A 1026 4.71 44.79 -16.45
C LEU A 1026 5.70 45.19 -17.54
N SER A 1027 6.97 44.76 -17.45
CA SER A 1027 8.00 45.05 -18.45
C SER A 1027 7.66 44.54 -19.86
N ASP A 1028 7.00 43.38 -19.96
CA ASP A 1028 6.56 42.79 -21.22
C ASP A 1028 5.42 43.61 -21.88
N THR A 1029 4.74 44.49 -21.12
CA THR A 1029 3.60 45.28 -21.59
C THR A 1029 3.91 46.76 -21.87
N VAL A 1030 5.05 47.30 -21.44
CA VAL A 1030 5.32 48.76 -21.42
C VAL A 1030 6.23 49.26 -22.56
N VAL A 1031 6.02 50.50 -23.05
CA VAL A 1031 6.78 51.16 -24.13
C VAL A 1031 8.21 51.61 -23.72
N GLN A 1032 9.15 51.65 -24.69
CA GLN A 1032 10.61 51.88 -24.56
C GLN A 1032 11.10 52.95 -23.55
N HIS A 1033 10.40 54.06 -23.33
CA HIS A 1033 10.88 55.15 -22.46
C HIS A 1033 10.77 54.85 -20.95
N ARG A 1034 9.99 53.83 -20.55
CA ARG A 1034 9.75 53.49 -19.13
C ARG A 1034 10.56 52.26 -18.68
N LEU A 1035 11.28 51.61 -19.59
CA LEU A 1035 12.15 50.48 -19.29
C LEU A 1035 13.30 50.84 -18.34
N MET A 1036 13.76 52.10 -18.31
CA MET A 1036 14.86 52.50 -17.42
C MET A 1036 14.48 52.42 -15.93
N LEU A 1037 13.31 52.96 -15.56
CA LEU A 1037 12.77 52.89 -14.19
C LEU A 1037 12.51 51.43 -13.77
N ILE A 1038 11.90 50.64 -14.67
CA ILE A 1038 11.64 49.21 -14.46
C ILE A 1038 12.95 48.44 -14.26
N THR A 1039 13.97 48.68 -15.09
CA THR A 1039 15.29 48.02 -15.00
C THR A 1039 16.00 48.37 -13.69
N GLN A 1040 15.89 49.63 -13.24
CA GLN A 1040 16.51 50.07 -11.99
C GLN A 1040 15.84 49.43 -10.76
N LEU A 1041 14.51 49.35 -10.76
CA LEU A 1041 13.76 48.63 -9.72
C LEU A 1041 14.07 47.12 -9.75
N GLN A 1042 14.10 46.52 -10.93
CA GLN A 1042 14.44 45.10 -11.12
C GLN A 1042 15.82 44.79 -10.54
N THR A 1043 16.84 45.57 -10.90
CA THR A 1043 18.21 45.41 -10.38
C THR A 1043 18.26 45.52 -8.85
N THR A 1044 17.42 46.39 -8.26
CA THR A 1044 17.36 46.55 -6.81
C THR A 1044 16.71 45.35 -6.12
N LEU A 1045 15.60 44.85 -6.67
CA LEU A 1045 14.91 43.67 -6.14
C LEU A 1045 15.74 42.38 -6.33
N GLU A 1046 16.41 42.22 -7.48
CA GLU A 1046 17.35 41.11 -7.72
C GLU A 1046 18.49 41.13 -6.71
N ARG A 1047 19.07 42.29 -6.42
CA ARG A 1047 20.12 42.40 -5.39
C ARG A 1047 19.60 41.98 -4.01
N VAL A 1048 18.43 42.45 -3.60
CA VAL A 1048 17.84 42.08 -2.31
C VAL A 1048 17.55 40.58 -2.25
N TYR A 1049 17.06 40.00 -3.34
CA TYR A 1049 16.82 38.57 -3.46
C TYR A 1049 18.12 37.74 -3.35
N ASP A 1050 19.16 38.12 -4.11
CA ASP A 1050 20.45 37.43 -4.15
C ASP A 1050 21.22 37.52 -2.81
N GLU A 1051 21.13 38.67 -2.14
CA GLU A 1051 21.79 38.91 -0.85
C GLU A 1051 21.02 38.32 0.34
N ALA A 1052 19.77 37.90 0.13
CA ALA A 1052 18.83 37.40 1.13
C ALA A 1052 18.69 38.31 2.37
N PRO A 1053 17.69 39.20 2.45
CA PRO A 1053 17.69 40.27 3.44
C PRO A 1053 17.59 39.69 4.84
N ALA A 1054 18.62 39.95 5.66
CA ALA A 1054 18.64 39.58 7.07
C ALA A 1054 18.08 40.69 7.99
N SER A 1055 17.72 41.85 7.41
CA SER A 1055 17.38 43.09 8.10
C SER A 1055 15.99 43.60 7.70
N LEU A 1056 15.16 43.95 8.69
CA LEU A 1056 13.83 44.53 8.50
C LEU A 1056 13.93 45.92 7.84
N LEU A 1057 14.97 46.71 8.14
CA LEU A 1057 15.22 47.99 7.47
C LEU A 1057 15.50 47.84 5.97
N VAL A 1058 16.21 46.78 5.57
CA VAL A 1058 16.47 46.49 4.14
C VAL A 1058 15.17 46.15 3.43
N VAL A 1059 14.32 45.31 4.04
CA VAL A 1059 13.00 44.97 3.51
C VAL A 1059 12.14 46.23 3.37
N GLN A 1060 12.07 47.06 4.41
CA GLN A 1060 11.29 48.29 4.41
C GLN A 1060 11.69 49.22 3.26
N ARG A 1061 13.00 49.47 3.09
CA ARG A 1061 13.52 50.33 2.01
C ARG A 1061 13.16 49.79 0.64
N ALA A 1062 13.29 48.48 0.43
CA ALA A 1062 12.95 47.84 -0.84
C ALA A 1062 11.46 47.98 -1.17
N LEU A 1063 10.57 47.78 -0.18
CA LEU A 1063 9.12 47.92 -0.37
C LEU A 1063 8.72 49.37 -0.65
N VAL A 1064 9.24 50.33 0.11
CA VAL A 1064 8.97 51.77 -0.10
C VAL A 1064 9.43 52.22 -1.49
N LEU A 1065 10.62 51.79 -1.93
CA LEU A 1065 11.11 52.07 -3.28
C LEU A 1065 10.18 51.46 -4.34
N THR A 1066 9.79 50.20 -4.17
CA THR A 1066 8.88 49.49 -5.09
C THR A 1066 7.54 50.21 -5.21
N MET A 1067 6.94 50.63 -4.08
CA MET A 1067 5.69 51.38 -4.05
C MET A 1067 5.80 52.73 -4.78
N ALA A 1068 6.88 53.47 -4.52
CA ALA A 1068 7.13 54.77 -5.16
C ALA A 1068 7.26 54.63 -6.68
N THR A 1069 8.07 53.67 -7.14
CA THR A 1069 8.24 53.40 -8.58
C THR A 1069 6.95 52.87 -9.21
N ALA A 1070 6.21 51.98 -8.54
CA ALA A 1070 4.93 51.48 -9.05
C ALA A 1070 3.89 52.60 -9.17
N ALA A 1071 3.80 53.52 -8.20
CA ALA A 1071 2.90 54.67 -8.26
C ALA A 1071 3.24 55.60 -9.44
N GLU A 1072 4.52 55.84 -9.72
CA GLU A 1072 4.96 56.62 -10.89
C GLU A 1072 4.55 55.94 -12.21
N LEU A 1073 4.61 54.61 -12.28
CA LEU A 1073 4.19 53.83 -13.44
C LEU A 1073 2.65 53.80 -13.62
N VAL A 1074 1.87 53.84 -12.53
CA VAL A 1074 0.39 53.81 -12.58
C VAL A 1074 -0.20 55.16 -13.03
N VAL A 1075 0.35 56.29 -12.59
CA VAL A 1075 -0.21 57.62 -12.88
C VAL A 1075 -0.19 57.95 -14.39
N ASP A 1076 0.72 57.35 -15.15
CA ASP A 1076 0.97 57.67 -16.55
C ASP A 1076 0.44 56.59 -17.55
N THR A 1077 -0.31 55.59 -17.07
CA THR A 1077 -0.83 54.43 -17.85
C THR A 1077 -2.34 54.46 -18.13
N ALA A 1078 -3.05 55.55 -17.83
CA ALA A 1078 -4.50 55.70 -17.99
C ALA A 1078 -5.06 55.56 -19.43
N VAL A 1079 -4.24 55.17 -20.42
CA VAL A 1079 -4.57 55.15 -21.86
C VAL A 1079 -4.61 53.73 -22.45
N ALA A 1080 -4.13 52.69 -21.75
CA ALA A 1080 -4.18 51.29 -22.22
C ALA A 1080 -4.69 50.33 -21.14
N GLU A 1081 -5.84 49.68 -21.38
CA GLU A 1081 -6.58 48.83 -20.39
C GLU A 1081 -5.74 47.74 -19.72
N TYR A 1082 -4.72 47.18 -20.40
CA TYR A 1082 -3.89 46.08 -19.89
C TYR A 1082 -2.56 46.53 -19.23
N GLU A 1083 -2.02 47.71 -19.57
CA GLU A 1083 -0.74 48.19 -19.02
C GLU A 1083 -0.89 48.72 -17.58
N GLY A 1084 -2.02 49.34 -17.27
CA GLY A 1084 -2.31 49.86 -15.92
C GLY A 1084 -2.58 48.77 -14.88
N GLU A 1085 -3.08 47.59 -15.28
CA GLU A 1085 -3.49 46.52 -14.37
C GLU A 1085 -2.29 45.90 -13.63
N TRP A 1086 -1.17 45.65 -14.31
CA TRP A 1086 0.04 45.11 -13.69
C TRP A 1086 0.78 46.13 -12.83
N GLY A 1087 0.73 47.42 -13.19
CA GLY A 1087 1.27 48.50 -12.37
C GLY A 1087 0.52 48.63 -11.03
N LEU A 1088 -0.81 48.59 -11.09
CA LEU A 1088 -1.67 48.58 -9.90
C LEU A 1088 -1.46 47.33 -9.05
N ALA A 1089 -1.32 46.17 -9.68
CA ALA A 1089 -1.05 44.91 -9.00
C ALA A 1089 0.30 44.95 -8.25
N LEU A 1090 1.36 45.50 -8.88
CA LEU A 1090 2.67 45.65 -8.24
C LEU A 1090 2.60 46.62 -7.05
N GLN A 1091 1.92 47.75 -7.22
CA GLN A 1091 1.73 48.73 -6.15
C GLN A 1091 0.97 48.11 -4.96
N ARG A 1092 -0.13 47.40 -5.22
CA ARG A 1092 -0.95 46.74 -4.20
C ARG A 1092 -0.17 45.66 -3.47
N GLN A 1093 0.58 44.82 -4.20
CA GLN A 1093 1.42 43.77 -3.61
C GLN A 1093 2.48 44.34 -2.67
N ALA A 1094 3.16 45.43 -3.08
CA ALA A 1094 4.18 46.08 -2.25
C ALA A 1094 3.56 46.80 -1.03
N GLN A 1095 2.41 47.46 -1.22
CA GLN A 1095 1.67 48.11 -0.14
C GLN A 1095 1.19 47.12 0.91
N ASP A 1096 0.55 46.03 0.50
CA ASP A 1096 0.05 44.99 1.42
C ASP A 1096 1.20 44.40 2.24
N ALA A 1097 2.36 44.15 1.62
CA ALA A 1097 3.56 43.66 2.31
C ALA A 1097 4.13 44.68 3.31
N TYR A 1098 4.12 45.97 2.95
CA TYR A 1098 4.56 47.04 3.84
C TYR A 1098 3.64 47.20 5.05
N ASP A 1099 2.32 47.13 4.84
CA ASP A 1099 1.32 47.23 5.90
C ASP A 1099 1.36 46.02 6.84
N GLU A 1100 1.57 44.81 6.31
CA GLU A 1100 1.78 43.61 7.13
C GLU A 1100 3.03 43.72 8.01
N LEU A 1101 4.13 44.22 7.43
CA LEU A 1101 5.38 44.43 8.15
C LEU A 1101 5.21 45.42 9.31
N LEU A 1102 4.58 46.58 9.06
CA LEU A 1102 4.29 47.56 10.11
C LEU A 1102 3.30 47.06 11.15
N PHE A 1103 2.34 46.21 10.75
CA PHE A 1103 1.36 45.64 11.66
C PHE A 1103 2.01 44.70 12.68
N LEU A 1104 2.86 43.77 12.20
CA LEU A 1104 3.52 42.75 13.03
C LEU A 1104 4.74 43.28 13.79
N VAL A 1105 5.48 44.22 13.19
CA VAL A 1105 6.72 44.79 13.72
C VAL A 1105 6.60 46.31 13.85
N PRO A 1106 5.74 46.81 14.76
CA PRO A 1106 5.53 48.25 14.90
C PRO A 1106 6.78 49.02 15.39
N TRP A 1107 7.72 48.31 16.04
CA TRP A 1107 9.02 48.86 16.46
C TRP A 1107 9.97 49.16 15.29
N LEU A 1108 9.62 48.78 14.05
CA LEU A 1108 10.36 49.17 12.85
C LEU A 1108 10.51 50.69 12.74
N SER A 1109 9.52 51.45 13.24
CA SER A 1109 9.55 52.92 13.29
C SER A 1109 10.64 53.50 14.21
N LEU A 1110 11.18 52.69 15.13
CA LEU A 1110 12.21 53.07 16.09
C LEU A 1110 13.64 52.66 15.64
N LEU A 1111 13.76 51.91 14.55
CA LEU A 1111 15.05 51.48 13.99
C LEU A 1111 15.69 52.59 13.13
N PRO A 1112 17.04 52.73 13.11
CA PRO A 1112 18.03 51.84 13.74
C PRO A 1112 18.17 52.06 15.25
N VAL A 1113 18.64 51.02 15.95
CA VAL A 1113 18.93 51.07 17.39
C VAL A 1113 20.04 52.10 17.66
N PRO A 1114 19.95 52.94 18.72
CA PRO A 1114 21.04 53.85 19.10
C PRO A 1114 22.35 53.11 19.40
N ASP A 1115 23.49 53.68 18.99
CA ASP A 1115 24.82 53.04 19.12
C ASP A 1115 25.18 52.60 20.55
N SER A 1116 24.64 53.29 21.58
CA SER A 1116 24.82 52.95 23.00
C SER A 1116 24.08 51.68 23.44
N LEU A 1117 23.14 51.16 22.64
CA LEU A 1117 22.27 50.02 22.92
C LEU A 1117 22.48 48.84 21.94
N GLY A 1118 23.66 48.72 21.31
CA GLY A 1118 23.93 47.73 20.24
C GLY A 1118 23.75 46.24 20.60
N HIS A 1119 23.53 45.88 21.87
CA HIS A 1119 23.11 44.52 22.25
C HIS A 1119 21.67 44.19 21.81
N LEU A 1120 20.87 45.20 21.41
CA LEU A 1120 19.52 45.04 20.87
C LEU A 1120 19.46 44.95 19.33
N ASP A 1121 20.59 44.91 18.63
CA ASP A 1121 20.68 44.80 17.16
C ASP A 1121 19.94 43.56 16.60
N SER A 1122 19.70 42.54 17.44
CA SER A 1122 18.85 41.40 17.09
C SER A 1122 17.40 41.76 16.72
N LEU A 1123 16.92 42.97 17.09
CA LEU A 1123 15.57 43.46 16.77
C LEU A 1123 15.37 43.80 15.29
N ASP A 1124 16.46 44.00 14.54
CA ASP A 1124 16.44 44.22 13.09
C ASP A 1124 16.39 42.87 12.32
N LYS A 1125 16.56 41.73 12.98
CA LYS A 1125 16.42 40.41 12.32
C LYS A 1125 14.95 40.14 11.98
N ILE A 1126 14.70 39.35 10.95
CA ILE A 1126 13.35 38.93 10.54
C ILE A 1126 12.90 37.75 11.43
N PRO A 1127 11.92 37.94 12.35
CA PRO A 1127 11.42 36.86 13.19
C PRO A 1127 10.36 36.01 12.47
N SER A 1128 10.07 34.82 12.99
CA SER A 1128 8.84 34.09 12.67
C SER A 1128 7.63 34.71 13.38
N LEU A 1129 6.42 34.41 12.88
CA LEU A 1129 5.19 34.88 13.52
C LEU A 1129 5.10 34.40 14.98
N ARG A 1130 5.55 33.17 15.27
CA ARG A 1130 5.63 32.64 16.63
C ARG A 1130 6.68 33.33 17.49
N GLU A 1131 7.84 33.66 16.95
CA GLU A 1131 8.84 34.42 17.70
C GLU A 1131 8.35 35.83 18.06
N VAL A 1132 7.53 36.47 17.21
CA VAL A 1132 6.91 37.76 17.57
C VAL A 1132 5.88 37.58 18.69
N ALA A 1133 5.02 36.56 18.60
CA ALA A 1133 4.00 36.28 19.61
C ALA A 1133 4.62 35.93 20.98
N ASP A 1134 5.58 35.00 21.01
CA ASP A 1134 6.15 34.41 22.23
C ASP A 1134 7.48 35.07 22.67
N GLY A 1135 8.04 35.99 21.88
CA GLY A 1135 9.35 36.58 22.11
C GLY A 1135 9.37 37.65 23.20
N LEU A 1136 8.24 38.33 23.46
CA LEU A 1136 8.16 39.40 24.45
C LEU A 1136 8.61 38.93 25.85
N PRO A 1137 8.11 37.82 26.43
CA PRO A 1137 8.60 37.31 27.72
C PRO A 1137 10.10 37.00 27.76
N LYS A 1138 10.71 36.65 26.62
CA LYS A 1138 12.14 36.31 26.53
C LYS A 1138 13.03 37.54 26.48
N ILE A 1139 12.56 38.62 25.87
CA ILE A 1139 13.31 39.87 25.67
C ILE A 1139 13.07 40.85 26.83
N LEU A 1140 11.94 40.74 27.54
CA LEU A 1140 11.58 41.60 28.67
C LEU A 1140 12.66 41.74 29.75
N PRO A 1141 13.31 40.66 30.23
CA PRO A 1141 14.36 40.76 31.26
C PRO A 1141 15.60 41.51 30.76
N ALA A 1142 15.94 41.35 29.48
CA ALA A 1142 17.04 42.08 28.87
C ALA A 1142 16.72 43.58 28.77
N LEU A 1143 15.50 43.93 28.34
CA LEU A 1143 15.04 45.33 28.28
C LEU A 1143 14.99 45.99 29.67
N ASP A 1144 14.53 45.26 30.69
CA ASP A 1144 14.48 45.76 32.07
C ASP A 1144 15.89 46.00 32.65
N ALA A 1145 16.88 45.17 32.27
CA ALA A 1145 18.30 45.41 32.61
C ALA A 1145 18.87 46.64 31.89
N CYS A 1146 18.57 46.81 30.60
CA CYS A 1146 19.00 47.98 29.81
C CYS A 1146 18.41 49.28 30.34
N GLN A 1147 17.16 49.23 30.82
CA GLN A 1147 16.49 50.39 31.41
C GLN A 1147 17.12 50.82 32.74
N GLN A 1148 17.75 49.90 33.47
CA GLN A 1148 18.50 50.20 34.71
C GLN A 1148 19.90 50.77 34.41
N GLU A 1149 20.50 50.43 33.27
CA GLU A 1149 21.83 50.90 32.82
C GLU A 1149 21.77 52.18 31.98
N ALA A 1150 20.58 52.59 31.50
CA ALA A 1150 20.40 53.76 30.65
C ALA A 1150 20.84 55.07 31.33
N VAL A 1151 21.73 55.83 30.67
CA VAL A 1151 22.42 56.99 31.26
C VAL A 1151 21.71 58.31 30.93
N THR A 1152 20.91 58.35 29.86
CA THR A 1152 20.20 59.57 29.41
C THR A 1152 18.67 59.45 29.45
N PRO A 1153 17.94 60.57 29.69
CA PRO A 1153 16.47 60.60 29.60
C PRO A 1153 15.93 60.20 28.22
N ALA A 1154 16.71 60.42 27.16
CA ALA A 1154 16.37 60.05 25.79
C ALA A 1154 16.39 58.53 25.58
N GLU A 1155 17.40 57.82 26.12
CA GLU A 1155 17.49 56.35 26.07
C GLU A 1155 16.37 55.70 26.88
N GLN A 1156 16.04 56.25 28.05
CA GLN A 1156 14.92 55.76 28.86
C GLN A 1156 13.57 55.93 28.16
N GLY A 1157 13.35 57.06 27.48
CA GLY A 1157 12.16 57.30 26.67
C GLY A 1157 12.04 56.32 25.49
N TRP A 1158 13.16 56.10 24.78
CA TRP A 1158 13.21 55.17 23.64
C TRP A 1158 12.94 53.72 24.06
N LEU A 1159 13.54 53.24 25.16
CA LEU A 1159 13.29 51.90 25.71
C LEU A 1159 11.84 51.71 26.18
N GLY A 1160 11.22 52.75 26.75
CA GLY A 1160 9.80 52.73 27.13
C GLY A 1160 8.88 52.58 25.93
N GLU A 1161 9.13 53.32 24.85
CA GLU A 1161 8.37 53.22 23.61
C GLU A 1161 8.59 51.87 22.92
N LEU A 1162 9.84 51.37 22.89
CA LEU A 1162 10.15 50.04 22.36
C LEU A 1162 9.39 48.94 23.09
N LYS A 1163 9.30 48.98 24.42
CA LYS A 1163 8.53 48.03 25.23
C LYS A 1163 7.04 48.06 24.89
N HIS A 1164 6.48 49.26 24.66
CA HIS A 1164 5.11 49.41 24.21
C HIS A 1164 4.89 48.79 22.81
N MET A 1165 5.78 49.09 21.86
CA MET A 1165 5.70 48.58 20.49
C MET A 1165 5.89 47.06 20.41
N LEU A 1166 6.82 46.48 21.17
CA LEU A 1166 7.00 45.02 21.25
C LEU A 1166 5.77 44.33 21.86
N ALA A 1167 5.14 44.92 22.87
CA ALA A 1167 3.90 44.40 23.45
C ALA A 1167 2.73 44.45 22.45
N LEU A 1168 2.64 45.52 21.65
CA LEU A 1168 1.64 45.65 20.60
C LEU A 1168 1.85 44.62 19.49
N GLY A 1169 3.10 44.45 19.02
CA GLY A 1169 3.45 43.44 18.00
C GLY A 1169 3.18 42.01 18.47
N SER A 1170 3.57 41.67 19.70
CA SER A 1170 3.30 40.35 20.32
C SER A 1170 1.80 40.05 20.39
N ARG A 1171 0.97 41.03 20.81
CA ARG A 1171 -0.49 40.86 20.83
C ARG A 1171 -1.06 40.61 19.44
N ARG A 1172 -0.66 41.43 18.45
CA ARG A 1172 -1.12 41.31 17.06
C ARG A 1172 -0.68 39.98 16.43
N ALA A 1173 0.53 39.52 16.72
CA ALA A 1173 1.00 38.21 16.27
C ALA A 1173 0.20 37.06 16.91
N ALA A 1174 -0.11 37.15 18.20
CA ALA A 1174 -0.96 36.18 18.89
C ALA A 1174 -2.39 36.15 18.30
N GLU A 1175 -2.96 37.32 17.97
CA GLU A 1175 -4.25 37.41 17.27
C GLU A 1175 -4.22 36.71 15.90
N ARG A 1176 -3.12 36.84 15.15
CA ARG A 1176 -2.93 36.13 13.87
C ARG A 1176 -2.81 34.61 14.05
N GLN A 1177 -2.07 34.15 15.07
CA GLN A 1177 -1.99 32.73 15.39
C GLN A 1177 -3.34 32.14 15.80
N ALA A 1178 -4.13 32.89 16.57
CA ALA A 1178 -5.50 32.49 16.93
C ALA A 1178 -6.39 32.40 15.68
N ALA A 1179 -6.31 33.37 14.77
CA ALA A 1179 -7.02 33.32 13.50
C ALA A 1179 -6.62 32.11 12.63
N CYS A 1180 -5.33 31.79 12.54
CA CYS A 1180 -4.88 30.56 11.87
C CYS A 1180 -5.49 29.31 12.50
N SER A 1181 -5.49 29.23 13.83
CA SER A 1181 -6.02 28.08 14.58
C SER A 1181 -7.52 27.90 14.38
N GLU A 1182 -8.27 29.00 14.35
CA GLU A 1182 -9.71 28.99 14.08
C GLU A 1182 -10.01 28.53 12.64
N LEU A 1183 -9.29 29.04 11.64
CA LEU A 1183 -9.45 28.59 10.25
C LEU A 1183 -9.06 27.13 10.07
N VAL A 1184 -8.06 26.63 10.80
CA VAL A 1184 -7.68 25.21 10.82
C VAL A 1184 -8.84 24.34 11.34
N LEU A 1185 -9.51 24.78 12.41
CA LEU A 1185 -10.68 24.07 12.95
C LEU A 1185 -11.84 24.08 11.94
N GLN A 1186 -12.13 25.25 11.35
CA GLN A 1186 -13.19 25.38 10.35
C GLN A 1186 -12.92 24.53 9.10
N ALA A 1187 -11.70 24.53 8.58
CA ALA A 1187 -11.29 23.69 7.46
C ALA A 1187 -11.48 22.19 7.77
N SER A 1188 -11.14 21.77 8.99
CA SER A 1188 -11.34 20.40 9.45
C SER A 1188 -12.83 20.03 9.49
N ASN A 1189 -13.67 20.94 9.99
CA ASN A 1189 -15.11 20.73 10.08
C ASN A 1189 -15.78 20.68 8.70
N PHE A 1190 -15.37 21.52 7.75
CA PHE A 1190 -15.90 21.49 6.38
C PHE A 1190 -15.43 20.25 5.60
N ALA A 1191 -14.26 19.70 5.92
CA ALA A 1191 -13.76 18.46 5.32
C ALA A 1191 -14.43 17.19 5.87
N ALA A 1192 -15.20 17.29 6.96
CA ALA A 1192 -15.90 16.18 7.58
C ALA A 1192 -17.28 15.95 6.93
N MET A 1193 -17.30 15.25 5.80
CA MET A 1193 -18.53 14.90 5.06
C MET A 1193 -18.86 13.41 5.25
N HIS A 1194 -20.15 13.05 5.31
CA HIS A 1194 -20.58 11.66 5.57
C HIS A 1194 -20.81 10.86 4.28
N TYR A 1195 -19.79 10.12 3.83
CA TYR A 1195 -19.82 9.41 2.54
C TYR A 1195 -20.86 8.28 2.43
N GLY A 1196 -21.54 7.90 3.52
CA GLY A 1196 -22.53 6.82 3.55
C GLY A 1196 -23.69 7.01 2.55
N LEU A 1197 -24.10 8.26 2.28
CA LEU A 1197 -25.13 8.58 1.27
C LEU A 1197 -24.70 8.17 -0.16
N LEU A 1198 -23.41 8.28 -0.44
CA LEU A 1198 -22.81 8.06 -1.77
C LEU A 1198 -22.24 6.65 -1.92
N TYR A 1199 -21.94 5.97 -0.82
CA TYR A 1199 -21.28 4.68 -0.80
C TYR A 1199 -22.25 3.50 -0.94
N ASP A 1200 -21.91 2.54 -1.81
CA ASP A 1200 -22.59 1.25 -1.92
C ASP A 1200 -21.73 0.16 -1.27
N PRO A 1201 -22.14 -0.37 -0.09
CA PRO A 1201 -21.39 -1.40 0.62
C PRO A 1201 -21.25 -2.72 -0.12
N ALA A 1202 -22.17 -3.06 -1.02
CA ALA A 1202 -22.13 -4.31 -1.77
C ALA A 1202 -21.09 -4.25 -2.90
N ARG A 1203 -20.96 -3.08 -3.54
CA ARG A 1203 -19.97 -2.84 -4.61
C ARG A 1203 -18.61 -2.40 -4.09
N HIS A 1204 -18.56 -1.88 -2.86
CA HIS A 1204 -17.44 -1.13 -2.33
C HIS A 1204 -17.05 0.09 -3.19
N LEU A 1205 -18.03 0.72 -3.86
CA LEU A 1205 -17.80 1.87 -4.74
C LEU A 1205 -18.67 3.06 -4.33
N LEU A 1206 -18.21 4.25 -4.70
CA LEU A 1206 -19.00 5.47 -4.60
C LEU A 1206 -19.87 5.62 -5.86
N ALA A 1207 -21.14 5.95 -5.68
CA ALA A 1207 -22.02 6.39 -6.76
C ALA A 1207 -21.50 7.70 -7.38
N VAL A 1208 -21.93 8.01 -8.59
CA VAL A 1208 -21.56 9.30 -9.23
C VAL A 1208 -22.04 10.48 -8.37
N GLY A 1209 -23.27 10.38 -7.88
CA GLY A 1209 -23.83 11.34 -6.94
C GLY A 1209 -25.20 10.95 -6.42
N TYR A 1210 -25.86 11.94 -5.82
CA TYR A 1210 -27.16 11.80 -5.18
C TYR A 1210 -28.04 13.02 -5.49
N ASN A 1211 -29.22 12.78 -6.06
CA ASN A 1211 -30.23 13.78 -6.28
C ASN A 1211 -31.08 13.92 -5.00
N VAL A 1212 -30.98 15.08 -4.35
CA VAL A 1212 -31.68 15.35 -3.08
C VAL A 1212 -33.16 15.62 -3.31
N ASP A 1213 -33.53 16.25 -4.42
CA ASP A 1213 -34.93 16.54 -4.75
C ASP A 1213 -35.74 15.25 -4.99
N GLU A 1214 -35.11 14.23 -5.58
CA GLU A 1214 -35.72 12.92 -5.85
C GLU A 1214 -35.49 11.87 -4.75
N PHE A 1215 -34.73 12.21 -3.70
CA PHE A 1215 -34.24 11.27 -2.69
C PHE A 1215 -33.61 10.01 -3.30
N ARG A 1216 -32.83 10.20 -4.37
CA ARG A 1216 -32.38 9.12 -5.22
C ARG A 1216 -30.87 9.21 -5.47
N ARG A 1217 -30.18 8.12 -5.14
CA ARG A 1217 -28.79 7.91 -5.54
C ARG A 1217 -28.73 7.52 -7.01
N ASP A 1218 -27.70 8.00 -7.70
CA ASP A 1218 -27.49 7.62 -9.08
C ASP A 1218 -27.22 6.13 -9.26
N PRO A 1219 -27.66 5.54 -10.39
CA PRO A 1219 -27.38 4.14 -10.70
C PRO A 1219 -25.94 3.91 -11.18
N GLY A 1220 -25.20 4.97 -11.53
CA GLY A 1220 -23.80 4.91 -11.97
C GLY A 1220 -22.82 4.98 -10.80
N PHE A 1221 -21.65 4.35 -10.96
CA PHE A 1221 -20.60 4.26 -9.95
C PHE A 1221 -19.23 4.59 -10.56
N TYR A 1222 -18.34 5.20 -9.77
CA TYR A 1222 -16.95 5.37 -10.16
C TYR A 1222 -16.18 4.08 -9.92
N ASP A 1223 -15.85 3.39 -11.00
CA ASP A 1223 -15.28 2.04 -10.98
C ASP A 1223 -13.88 1.95 -11.57
N LEU A 1224 -13.23 3.07 -11.93
CA LEU A 1224 -11.85 3.09 -12.46
C LEU A 1224 -10.89 3.85 -11.56
N LEU A 1225 -9.66 3.32 -11.43
CA LEU A 1225 -8.59 3.94 -10.66
C LEU A 1225 -8.07 5.24 -11.30
N ALA A 1226 -8.08 5.31 -12.63
CA ALA A 1226 -7.80 6.55 -13.36
C ALA A 1226 -9.08 7.39 -13.45
N SER A 1227 -9.43 8.00 -12.31
CA SER A 1227 -10.55 8.92 -12.18
C SER A 1227 -10.30 9.89 -11.03
N GLU A 1228 -11.00 11.03 -11.02
CA GLU A 1228 -10.92 11.98 -9.90
C GLU A 1228 -11.48 11.40 -8.59
N ALA A 1229 -12.44 10.48 -8.71
CA ALA A 1229 -13.08 9.82 -7.57
C ALA A 1229 -12.09 8.98 -6.73
N ARG A 1230 -10.89 8.70 -7.25
CA ARG A 1230 -9.82 8.07 -6.46
C ARG A 1230 -9.40 8.94 -5.27
N LEU A 1231 -9.40 10.27 -5.40
CA LEU A 1231 -9.11 11.17 -4.29
C LEU A 1231 -10.18 11.05 -3.21
N CYS A 1232 -11.45 11.05 -3.61
CA CYS A 1232 -12.58 10.85 -2.70
C CYS A 1232 -12.49 9.51 -1.96
N SER A 1233 -12.19 8.43 -2.69
CA SER A 1233 -11.99 7.10 -2.10
C SER A 1233 -10.81 7.10 -1.12
N PHE A 1234 -9.69 7.71 -1.49
CA PHE A 1234 -8.51 7.82 -0.63
C PHE A 1234 -8.80 8.58 0.67
N ILE A 1235 -9.45 9.73 0.58
CA ILE A 1235 -9.82 10.54 1.76
C ILE A 1235 -10.83 9.80 2.63
N GLY A 1236 -11.86 9.21 2.05
CA GLY A 1236 -12.85 8.44 2.79
C GLY A 1236 -12.22 7.25 3.54
N ILE A 1237 -11.23 6.60 2.94
CA ILE A 1237 -10.43 5.54 3.60
C ILE A 1237 -9.54 6.13 4.70
N ALA A 1238 -8.84 7.24 4.42
CA ALA A 1238 -7.94 7.89 5.37
C ALA A 1238 -8.68 8.41 6.62
N GLN A 1239 -9.91 8.91 6.45
CA GLN A 1239 -10.80 9.33 7.53
C GLN A 1239 -11.52 8.15 8.22
N GLY A 1240 -11.34 6.91 7.74
CA GLY A 1240 -11.97 5.72 8.32
C GLY A 1240 -13.46 5.56 8.00
N GLN A 1241 -14.01 6.35 7.08
CA GLN A 1241 -15.42 6.26 6.68
C GLN A 1241 -15.67 5.21 5.60
N LEU A 1242 -14.66 4.87 4.80
CA LEU A 1242 -14.72 3.86 3.75
C LEU A 1242 -13.72 2.72 4.04
N PRO A 1243 -14.05 1.46 3.72
CA PRO A 1243 -13.15 0.34 3.90
C PRO A 1243 -12.07 0.31 2.80
N GLN A 1244 -10.91 -0.30 3.08
CA GLN A 1244 -9.75 -0.33 2.16
C GLN A 1244 -10.09 -1.04 0.84
N GLU A 1245 -11.00 -2.00 0.90
CA GLU A 1245 -11.57 -2.74 -0.24
C GLU A 1245 -12.06 -1.79 -1.33
N SER A 1246 -12.52 -0.58 -0.98
CA SER A 1246 -12.98 0.40 -1.96
C SER A 1246 -11.88 0.83 -2.93
N TRP A 1247 -10.62 0.92 -2.47
CA TRP A 1247 -9.48 1.21 -3.34
C TRP A 1247 -9.16 0.07 -4.32
N PHE A 1248 -9.38 -1.17 -3.89
CA PHE A 1248 -9.13 -2.34 -4.71
C PHE A 1248 -10.28 -2.66 -5.66
N ALA A 1249 -11.50 -2.26 -5.31
CA ALA A 1249 -12.68 -2.34 -6.18
C ALA A 1249 -12.56 -1.45 -7.43
N LEU A 1250 -11.75 -0.38 -7.37
CA LEU A 1250 -11.43 0.44 -8.55
C LEU A 1250 -10.66 -0.38 -9.60
N GLY A 1251 -11.25 -0.51 -10.78
CA GLY A 1251 -10.73 -1.18 -11.95
C GLY A 1251 -9.41 -0.59 -12.45
N ARG A 1252 -8.47 -1.47 -12.79
CA ARG A 1252 -7.12 -1.15 -13.29
C ARG A 1252 -7.00 -1.59 -14.74
N MET A 1253 -7.86 -1.05 -15.59
CA MET A 1253 -7.77 -1.32 -17.02
C MET A 1253 -6.45 -0.76 -17.55
N LEU A 1254 -5.56 -1.63 -18.02
CA LEU A 1254 -4.26 -1.28 -18.56
C LEU A 1254 -4.29 -1.40 -20.08
N THR A 1255 -3.69 -0.42 -20.76
CA THR A 1255 -3.38 -0.49 -22.19
C THR A 1255 -1.90 -0.20 -22.41
N ARG A 1256 -1.38 -0.57 -23.58
CA ARG A 1256 0.02 -0.37 -23.95
C ARG A 1256 0.12 0.66 -25.07
N VAL A 1257 0.77 1.79 -24.78
CA VAL A 1257 1.03 2.88 -25.74
C VAL A 1257 2.51 3.23 -25.68
N GLY A 1258 3.19 3.29 -26.83
CA GLY A 1258 4.63 3.62 -26.88
C GLY A 1258 5.54 2.62 -26.13
N GLY A 1259 5.09 1.38 -25.94
CA GLY A 1259 5.83 0.34 -25.20
C GLY A 1259 5.63 0.37 -23.68
N GLN A 1260 4.98 1.39 -23.12
CA GLN A 1260 4.69 1.55 -21.69
C GLN A 1260 3.24 1.15 -21.36
N HIS A 1261 3.03 0.70 -20.12
CA HIS A 1261 1.69 0.42 -19.59
C HIS A 1261 1.08 1.70 -19.01
N ILE A 1262 -0.14 2.02 -19.43
CA ILE A 1262 -0.91 3.17 -18.94
C ILE A 1262 -2.29 2.72 -18.47
N LEU A 1263 -2.83 3.40 -17.46
CA LEU A 1263 -4.21 3.18 -17.02
C LEU A 1263 -5.19 3.86 -17.99
N VAL A 1264 -6.30 3.20 -18.26
CA VAL A 1264 -7.42 3.74 -19.03
C VAL A 1264 -8.39 4.46 -18.09
N SER A 1265 -8.80 5.67 -18.45
CA SER A 1265 -9.83 6.44 -17.75
C SER A 1265 -11.14 6.46 -18.52
N TRP A 1266 -12.20 7.00 -17.92
CA TRP A 1266 -13.55 7.01 -18.51
C TRP A 1266 -13.62 7.79 -19.82
N SER A 1267 -13.09 9.02 -19.85
CA SER A 1267 -13.13 9.90 -21.01
C SER A 1267 -11.79 10.01 -21.76
N GLY A 1268 -10.69 9.57 -21.15
CA GLY A 1268 -9.33 9.78 -21.67
C GLY A 1268 -8.82 11.22 -21.48
N SER A 1269 -9.52 12.04 -20.71
CA SER A 1269 -9.14 13.43 -20.45
C SER A 1269 -7.98 13.53 -19.45
N MET A 1270 -7.11 14.54 -19.61
CA MET A 1270 -5.93 14.68 -18.74
C MET A 1270 -6.28 14.98 -17.28
N PHE A 1271 -7.39 15.67 -17.01
CA PHE A 1271 -7.74 16.10 -15.65
C PHE A 1271 -8.08 14.91 -14.73
N GLU A 1272 -8.67 13.84 -15.28
CA GLU A 1272 -8.92 12.57 -14.56
C GLU A 1272 -7.65 11.98 -13.94
N TYR A 1273 -6.48 12.25 -14.52
CA TYR A 1273 -5.18 11.82 -14.02
C TYR A 1273 -4.51 12.87 -13.14
N LEU A 1274 -4.58 14.14 -13.54
CA LEU A 1274 -3.78 15.21 -12.94
C LEU A 1274 -4.40 15.79 -11.69
N MET A 1275 -5.72 15.94 -11.62
CA MET A 1275 -6.34 16.68 -10.53
C MET A 1275 -6.13 16.02 -9.15
N PRO A 1276 -6.28 14.68 -9.00
CA PRO A 1276 -5.89 14.03 -7.76
C PRO A 1276 -4.41 14.18 -7.40
N MET A 1277 -3.51 14.29 -8.39
CA MET A 1277 -2.06 14.47 -8.17
C MET A 1277 -1.70 15.87 -7.64
N LEU A 1278 -2.64 16.82 -7.60
CA LEU A 1278 -2.40 18.13 -6.99
C LEU A 1278 -2.26 18.03 -5.46
N VAL A 1279 -2.85 16.99 -4.84
CA VAL A 1279 -2.92 16.86 -3.38
C VAL A 1279 -2.57 15.46 -2.84
N MET A 1280 -2.73 14.40 -3.63
CA MET A 1280 -2.27 13.04 -3.27
C MET A 1280 -0.77 12.89 -3.50
#